data_AF-A0A1C4FE24-F1
#
_entry.id   AF-A0A1C4FE24-F1
#
_cell.length_a   1.000
_cell.length_b   1.000
_cell.length_c   1.000
_cell.angle_alpha   90.00
_cell.angle_beta   90.00
_cell.angle_gamma   90.00
#
_symmetry.space_group_name_H-M   'P 1'
#
loop_
_entity.id
_entity.type
_entity.pdbx_description
1 polymer ?
#
loop_
_entity_poly.entity_id
_entity_poly.type
_entity_poly.pdbx_seq_one_letter_code
_entity_poly.pdbx_strand_id
1 'polypeptide(L)'
;MSKKKSSRVLVAGICISTLLSPVAFEASKGYAAPLEENKGGKLEEVKENKFEQRVFQLPGKGSVEEENNRLRVTWKLSANEPTGIYAEPNEEITIDIKGTQSIQAFIGTRSYDEKDPEEFDLKPGKNVISSPRGGILYFYNMNNEGEVTASVTNGGSHFPLFILGKHTKKDWDEMLKKYKDPYAVELKGERSLITVSPSSIQKFMKNTNPIELMKLHDKIIRIENAVAGLSEDGVGVAKSPIHYAQFVEKRKPAEDDFMFAKNYHTGYIPRAMNRVLDIEVLEKDGWGPWHEVGHLHQQEPWKWSKVREVTVNIYSLAVQQALGNQLEMDEHYKNSFEYLEKPKAERFIDDINPLTMFWQLNVVYGEHFYPRLHQAYRLLPQSEMPHSDEEKKQLFIYMTSQVAGQNLIPFFEEWGLTPNDDIREKIEKLKLPKLEKEIWKATDSNDIREKQVEPYKVPYGEPANEVKNLVVGTEFDENEASKLVQNLGENVKVTGKITWSKLENGKQEVLVEIEDEKGNKNSIPVQVNGIYGDSIIFQGLSNDVMSTVTLRHNEKKLNVNFTNNKIHYRFEKEEYMGLAIYDRNGIEKKRVSAEGQETGKRFAMELNELDFEYGDVVKVFHAEPDRLKWYQNNTLVDQGKAKNKKEKLFQITERGFELKDSLQEVVAKSQQVVVGTGVEKLDPKSFVEVKDGEVIGFVEKPNTTKIGEQKVKVETKDRFGNKQVTEVSLEMIYGDSIAYVGYNNEIASVITLKHDEKKLHATDMNEQIHKYFDKEQYMGITLYDQNGTEKKRVTAEGQETSKNFAEQVNGVQFEYGDVVKVFHAEPDRLKWYQNNTLTGQGEKKGAKELFFKVTEKGFERMDMLQEITAKPQQLVVGTDIEKLDAKNFVDVKDGEVVGFVEKPNTSKIGEQQVKVETKDMFGNKQVTEVPLTVTYGDSLLVYGLSYREGDLKSIVTVHHDTKKLSATDTKNLIHDYFKDEKYFEFTLYDKEGTVKKNIAVKGLENTKAFAKEVNGLAFEYGDVVKVYHAESSRLHWYQKDVYVGEGKSKEIKELVFKITKNGFERLDGEQTVKANPQKVVIGTNSETLDAKKFVEVQGGEVVGFVGNLDTTKIGKQTVKVETKDRFGNKKVTAVALEVTYGDSLVYQGLGDDIRSVVTLNHEDKKLHVTHTNEQIHSYFKNELYMGITLYDQNGKEKKHVTAEGQETSKNFAEQVNGTSFQYGDVVKVYHAESDRLNWYKKSELVGKGDKKKFKEISFKITPNGLEQVQ
;
A
#
# COMPACT_ATOMS: atom_id res chain seq x y z
N MET A 1 -73.23 -8.23 13.20
CA MET A 1 -73.92 -9.54 13.42
C MET A 1 -72.87 -10.60 13.74
N SER A 2 -73.19 -11.62 14.57
CA SER A 2 -72.45 -12.88 14.87
C SER A 2 -70.90 -12.87 14.92
N LYS A 3 -70.26 -13.04 16.10
CA LYS A 3 -69.90 -14.33 16.77
C LYS A 3 -68.92 -15.21 15.92
N LYS A 4 -67.79 -15.72 16.43
CA LYS A 4 -67.45 -16.30 17.77
C LYS A 4 -66.00 -15.93 18.18
N LYS A 5 -65.76 -15.39 19.38
CA LYS A 5 -65.33 -16.06 20.65
C LYS A 5 -63.95 -16.76 20.62
N SER A 6 -62.97 -16.13 21.27
CA SER A 6 -61.96 -16.78 22.14
C SER A 6 -62.22 -16.34 23.60
N SER A 7 -61.93 -17.19 24.59
CA SER A 7 -62.22 -16.92 26.01
C SER A 7 -60.94 -16.71 26.82
N ARG A 8 -60.93 -15.68 27.66
CA ARG A 8 -59.98 -15.50 28.77
C ARG A 8 -60.40 -16.31 30.00
N VAL A 9 -59.46 -16.49 30.93
CA VAL A 9 -59.46 -16.39 32.42
C VAL A 9 -58.14 -17.07 32.88
N LEU A 10 -57.14 -16.49 33.54
CA LEU A 10 -56.99 -15.37 34.52
C LEU A 10 -57.21 -15.76 35.99
N VAL A 11 -56.12 -16.15 36.68
CA VAL A 11 -55.92 -16.14 38.16
C VAL A 11 -54.40 -15.92 38.36
N ALA A 12 -53.93 -14.73 38.72
CA ALA A 12 -53.74 -14.20 40.08
C ALA A 12 -52.70 -14.98 40.91
N GLY A 13 -51.60 -14.31 41.31
CA GLY A 13 -50.50 -14.89 42.09
C GLY A 13 -50.58 -14.61 43.59
N ILE A 14 -49.58 -15.08 44.34
CA ILE A 14 -49.23 -14.72 45.73
C ILE A 14 -47.71 -14.95 45.90
N CYS A 15 -47.04 -14.07 46.64
CA CYS A 15 -45.62 -14.20 47.00
C CYS A 15 -45.43 -14.86 48.39
N ILE A 16 -44.15 -15.09 48.74
CA ILE A 16 -43.61 -15.39 50.10
C ILE A 16 -43.61 -16.88 50.50
N SER A 17 -42.44 -17.53 50.45
CA SER A 17 -41.58 -17.73 51.64
C SER A 17 -40.23 -18.37 51.28
N THR A 18 -39.32 -18.48 52.27
CA THR A 18 -37.87 -18.69 52.12
C THR A 18 -37.38 -20.10 52.46
N LEU A 19 -36.13 -20.37 52.07
CA LEU A 19 -35.14 -21.31 52.64
C LEU A 19 -35.11 -22.80 52.22
N LEU A 20 -33.88 -23.21 51.86
CA LEU A 20 -33.24 -24.53 51.95
C LEU A 20 -33.60 -25.65 50.93
N SER A 21 -32.62 -25.90 50.04
CA SER A 21 -32.26 -27.17 49.38
C SER A 21 -33.21 -27.76 48.30
N PRO A 22 -32.69 -28.69 47.48
CA PRO A 22 -31.57 -28.55 46.56
C PRO A 22 -32.08 -28.30 45.12
N VAL A 23 -31.28 -27.64 44.26
CA VAL A 23 -31.67 -27.42 42.86
C VAL A 23 -31.81 -28.76 42.14
N ALA A 24 -33.02 -29.10 41.72
CA ALA A 24 -33.28 -30.26 40.88
C ALA A 24 -32.66 -30.04 39.49
N PHE A 25 -31.74 -30.92 39.10
CA PHE A 25 -31.20 -30.97 37.75
C PHE A 25 -32.31 -31.41 36.77
N GLU A 26 -32.92 -30.45 36.05
CA GLU A 26 -33.46 -30.77 34.73
C GLU A 26 -32.31 -30.80 33.73
N ALA A 27 -32.09 -31.97 33.12
CA ALA A 27 -31.08 -32.13 32.09
C ALA A 27 -31.40 -31.23 30.89
N SER A 28 -30.38 -30.52 30.37
CA SER A 28 -30.57 -29.70 29.17
C SER A 28 -30.96 -30.58 27.98
N LYS A 29 -31.78 -30.05 27.08
CA LYS A 29 -32.35 -30.79 25.93
C LYS A 29 -31.34 -30.99 24.78
N GLY A 30 -30.10 -31.35 25.11
CA GLY A 30 -29.01 -31.62 24.15
C GLY A 30 -29.00 -33.03 23.56
N TYR A 31 -29.70 -33.99 24.18
CA TYR A 31 -29.80 -35.38 23.70
C TYR A 31 -31.23 -35.76 23.29
N ALA A 32 -31.68 -35.21 22.16
CA ALA A 32 -32.71 -35.84 21.34
C ALA A 32 -32.02 -36.77 20.33
N ALA A 33 -32.17 -38.09 20.51
CA ALA A 33 -31.60 -39.06 19.59
C ALA A 33 -32.33 -39.05 18.23
N PRO A 34 -31.64 -39.20 17.09
CA PRO A 34 -32.25 -39.64 15.84
C PRO A 34 -32.42 -41.17 15.88
N LEU A 35 -33.39 -41.63 16.67
CA LEU A 35 -34.04 -42.93 16.53
C LEU A 35 -35.56 -42.76 16.47
N GLU A 36 -36.03 -41.86 15.59
CA GLU A 36 -37.37 -41.96 15.04
C GLU A 36 -37.36 -42.78 13.73
N GLU A 37 -38.43 -43.55 13.53
CA GLU A 37 -38.51 -44.60 12.54
C GLU A 37 -38.49 -44.09 11.10
N ASN A 38 -37.45 -44.43 10.34
CA ASN A 38 -37.47 -44.29 8.89
C ASN A 38 -38.33 -45.43 8.28
N LYS A 39 -39.66 -45.27 8.32
CA LYS A 39 -40.64 -46.20 7.73
C LYS A 39 -40.57 -46.16 6.20
N GLY A 40 -39.65 -46.94 5.62
CA GLY A 40 -39.66 -47.22 4.18
C GLY A 40 -38.29 -47.34 3.50
N GLY A 41 -37.42 -48.23 3.96
CA GLY A 41 -36.17 -48.55 3.28
C GLY A 41 -35.57 -49.86 3.80
N LYS A 42 -35.01 -50.69 2.91
CA LYS A 42 -34.33 -51.92 3.33
C LYS A 42 -33.10 -51.56 4.17
N LEU A 43 -33.10 -51.96 5.43
CA LEU A 43 -31.91 -52.00 6.27
C LEU A 43 -30.94 -53.05 5.69
N GLU A 44 -29.81 -52.60 5.15
CA GLU A 44 -28.60 -53.40 5.22
C GLU A 44 -28.05 -53.24 6.65
N GLU A 45 -27.80 -54.36 7.34
CA GLU A 45 -27.19 -54.36 8.66
C GLU A 45 -25.72 -53.92 8.57
N VAL A 46 -25.48 -52.60 8.70
CA VAL A 46 -24.12 -52.10 8.94
C VAL A 46 -23.72 -52.52 10.36
N LYS A 47 -22.90 -53.58 10.44
CA LYS A 47 -22.24 -54.03 11.68
C LYS A 47 -21.11 -53.07 12.09
N GLU A 48 -21.41 -51.79 12.25
CA GLU A 48 -20.46 -50.84 12.82
C GLU A 48 -20.25 -51.14 14.30
N ASN A 49 -18.98 -51.14 14.69
CA ASN A 49 -18.59 -51.34 16.08
C ASN A 49 -18.95 -50.07 16.86
N LYS A 50 -19.72 -50.19 17.95
CA LYS A 50 -20.22 -49.06 18.75
C LYS A 50 -19.13 -48.10 19.27
N PHE A 51 -17.86 -48.48 19.23
CA PHE A 51 -16.70 -47.69 19.63
C PHE A 51 -15.86 -47.14 18.46
N GLU A 52 -16.22 -47.38 17.21
CA GLU A 52 -15.41 -47.08 16.01
C GLU A 52 -16.12 -46.09 15.07
N GLN A 53 -16.62 -44.98 15.63
CA GLN A 53 -17.30 -43.94 14.86
C GLN A 53 -16.37 -43.33 13.79
N ARG A 54 -16.86 -43.24 12.54
CA ARG A 54 -16.14 -42.60 11.42
C ARG A 54 -16.90 -41.46 10.76
N VAL A 55 -18.19 -41.28 11.07
CA VAL A 55 -19.01 -40.16 10.62
C VAL A 55 -19.31 -39.26 11.81
N PHE A 56 -19.04 -37.96 11.66
CA PHE A 56 -19.11 -36.97 12.73
C PHE A 56 -20.03 -35.83 12.31
N GLN A 57 -21.03 -35.54 13.13
CA GLN A 57 -21.83 -34.32 13.04
C GLN A 57 -21.17 -33.25 13.89
N LEU A 58 -20.75 -32.16 13.26
CA LEU A 58 -19.94 -31.12 13.87
C LEU A 58 -20.78 -29.83 13.90
N PRO A 59 -21.42 -29.49 15.04
CA PRO A 59 -22.11 -28.21 15.17
C PRO A 59 -21.11 -27.06 15.11
N GLY A 60 -21.54 -25.92 14.56
CA GLY A 60 -20.78 -24.68 14.57
C GLY A 60 -20.47 -24.25 16.00
N LYS A 61 -19.18 -24.22 16.37
CA LYS A 61 -18.73 -23.78 17.69
C LYS A 61 -18.29 -22.32 17.74
N GLY A 62 -18.19 -21.67 16.59
CA GLY A 62 -17.60 -20.36 16.45
C GLY A 62 -16.09 -20.31 16.66
N SER A 63 -15.52 -19.14 16.40
CA SER A 63 -14.09 -18.88 16.49
C SER A 63 -13.60 -18.77 17.93
N VAL A 64 -12.59 -19.56 18.31
CA VAL A 64 -11.88 -19.44 19.60
C VAL A 64 -11.15 -18.10 19.76
N GLU A 65 -10.88 -17.40 18.65
CA GLU A 65 -10.34 -16.03 18.66
C GLU A 65 -11.43 -15.00 19.01
N GLU A 66 -12.58 -15.07 18.33
CA GLU A 66 -13.72 -14.17 18.61
C GLU A 66 -14.22 -14.37 20.04
N GLU A 67 -14.28 -15.62 20.50
CA GLU A 67 -14.70 -15.96 21.85
C GLU A 67 -13.72 -15.47 22.92
N ASN A 68 -12.41 -15.61 22.69
CA ASN A 68 -11.38 -15.06 23.58
C ASN A 68 -11.49 -13.53 23.71
N ASN A 69 -11.68 -12.85 22.58
CA ASN A 69 -11.90 -11.40 22.52
C ASN A 69 -13.22 -10.97 23.20
N ARG A 70 -14.32 -11.70 23.01
CA ARG A 70 -15.62 -11.44 23.67
C ARG A 70 -15.53 -11.61 25.19
N LEU A 71 -14.85 -12.67 25.65
CA LEU A 71 -14.71 -12.97 27.07
C LEU A 71 -13.73 -12.03 27.79
N ARG A 72 -12.81 -11.41 27.03
CA ARG A 72 -11.72 -10.53 27.49
C ARG A 72 -10.63 -11.25 28.29
N VAL A 73 -10.35 -12.51 27.96
CA VAL A 73 -9.40 -13.39 28.68
C VAL A 73 -8.10 -13.60 27.88
N THR A 74 -7.03 -14.06 28.53
CA THR A 74 -5.71 -14.21 27.84
C THR A 74 -5.56 -15.50 27.06
N TRP A 75 -6.19 -16.58 27.53
CA TRP A 75 -6.02 -17.92 26.95
C TRP A 75 -7.27 -18.37 26.21
N LYS A 76 -7.07 -18.97 25.03
CA LYS A 76 -8.15 -19.58 24.24
C LYS A 76 -8.57 -20.91 24.86
N LEU A 77 -9.87 -21.24 24.77
CA LEU A 77 -10.39 -22.57 25.06
C LEU A 77 -10.05 -23.56 23.93
N SER A 78 -10.31 -24.86 24.14
CA SER A 78 -9.95 -25.88 23.16
C SER A 78 -10.79 -25.81 21.89
N ALA A 79 -10.10 -25.76 20.75
CA ALA A 79 -10.70 -25.90 19.42
C ALA A 79 -11.05 -27.36 19.07
N ASN A 80 -10.62 -28.33 19.88
CA ASN A 80 -10.68 -29.75 19.54
C ASN A 80 -12.08 -30.37 19.73
N GLU A 81 -12.64 -30.93 18.67
CA GLU A 81 -13.73 -31.93 18.73
C GLU A 81 -13.13 -33.33 18.56
N PRO A 82 -13.20 -34.23 19.58
CA PRO A 82 -12.50 -35.51 19.57
C PRO A 82 -13.17 -36.54 18.65
N THR A 83 -12.36 -37.23 17.85
CA THR A 83 -12.84 -38.28 16.93
C THR A 83 -12.68 -39.70 17.48
N GLY A 84 -11.76 -39.92 18.43
CA GLY A 84 -11.35 -41.27 18.86
C GLY A 84 -10.49 -42.01 17.83
N ILE A 85 -9.97 -41.31 16.82
CA ILE A 85 -9.10 -41.84 15.76
C ILE A 85 -7.66 -41.34 15.99
N TYR A 86 -6.71 -42.26 15.93
CA TYR A 86 -5.27 -42.03 15.93
C TYR A 86 -4.72 -42.29 14.52
N ALA A 87 -3.98 -41.32 13.98
CA ALA A 87 -3.23 -41.46 12.73
C ALA A 87 -1.78 -41.87 13.04
N GLU A 88 -1.28 -42.89 12.37
CA GLU A 88 0.14 -43.27 12.45
C GLU A 88 1.04 -42.23 11.74
N PRO A 89 2.36 -42.18 12.07
CA PRO A 89 3.29 -41.27 11.41
C PRO A 89 3.34 -41.48 9.88
N ASN A 90 3.00 -40.45 9.13
CA ASN A 90 2.86 -40.43 7.65
C ASN A 90 1.66 -41.24 7.10
N GLU A 91 0.68 -41.61 7.93
CA GLU A 91 -0.55 -42.24 7.45
C GLU A 91 -1.43 -41.25 6.68
N GLU A 92 -1.94 -41.66 5.51
CA GLU A 92 -2.92 -40.88 4.74
C GLU A 92 -4.35 -41.12 5.25
N ILE A 93 -4.93 -40.09 5.86
CA ILE A 93 -6.33 -40.06 6.29
C ILE A 93 -7.17 -39.41 5.20
N THR A 94 -8.21 -40.10 4.72
CA THR A 94 -9.15 -39.57 3.73
C THR A 94 -10.44 -39.13 4.40
N ILE A 95 -10.80 -37.85 4.24
CA ILE A 95 -11.95 -37.23 4.90
C ILE A 95 -12.87 -36.59 3.86
N ASP A 96 -14.13 -36.99 3.83
CA ASP A 96 -15.18 -36.39 3.01
C ASP A 96 -16.02 -35.40 3.85
N ILE A 97 -16.05 -34.13 3.44
CA ILE A 97 -16.80 -33.05 4.10
C ILE A 97 -18.08 -32.78 3.31
N LYS A 98 -19.24 -33.05 3.91
CA LYS A 98 -20.55 -32.81 3.27
C LYS A 98 -21.08 -31.43 3.63
N GLY A 99 -21.72 -30.78 2.66
CA GLY A 99 -22.25 -29.42 2.79
C GLY A 99 -21.47 -28.42 1.96
N THR A 100 -21.54 -27.14 2.32
CA THR A 100 -20.88 -26.02 1.60
C THR A 100 -19.85 -25.27 2.44
N GLN A 101 -19.83 -25.47 3.76
CA GLN A 101 -18.90 -24.85 4.70
C GLN A 101 -17.61 -25.68 4.79
N SER A 102 -16.47 -24.99 4.83
CA SER A 102 -15.19 -25.58 5.24
C SER A 102 -15.08 -25.65 6.77
N ILE A 103 -14.25 -26.59 7.24
CA ILE A 103 -13.89 -26.76 8.65
C ILE A 103 -12.38 -27.00 8.76
N GLN A 104 -11.83 -27.04 9.97
CA GLN A 104 -10.47 -27.48 10.21
C GLN A 104 -10.40 -28.89 10.78
N ALA A 105 -9.23 -29.51 10.64
CA ALA A 105 -8.82 -30.67 11.40
C ALA A 105 -7.41 -30.49 11.96
N PHE A 106 -7.12 -31.18 13.06
CA PHE A 106 -5.81 -31.23 13.68
C PHE A 106 -5.35 -32.68 13.79
N ILE A 107 -4.06 -32.95 13.57
CA ILE A 107 -3.44 -34.24 13.94
C ILE A 107 -2.38 -33.98 15.01
N GLY A 108 -2.57 -34.56 16.19
CA GLY A 108 -1.75 -34.35 17.38
C GLY A 108 -2.47 -33.55 18.48
N THR A 109 -1.92 -33.59 19.70
CA THR A 109 -2.50 -32.94 20.88
C THR A 109 -1.44 -32.10 21.60
N ARG A 110 -1.72 -30.79 21.74
CA ARG A 110 -0.83 -29.82 22.40
C ARG A 110 -0.46 -30.28 23.82
N SER A 111 0.82 -30.18 24.18
CA SER A 111 1.45 -30.70 25.42
C SER A 111 1.42 -32.22 25.68
N TYR A 112 0.48 -32.98 25.11
CA TYR A 112 0.52 -34.46 25.14
C TYR A 112 1.66 -34.99 24.27
N ASP A 113 1.90 -34.29 23.16
CA ASP A 113 2.93 -34.54 22.16
C ASP A 113 4.07 -33.52 22.29
N GLU A 114 5.25 -33.84 21.75
CA GLU A 114 6.46 -33.01 21.90
C GLU A 114 6.44 -31.69 21.10
N LYS A 115 5.45 -31.52 20.22
CA LYS A 115 5.29 -30.39 19.30
C LYS A 115 3.79 -30.13 19.12
N ASP A 116 3.42 -28.92 18.74
CA ASP A 116 2.04 -28.56 18.39
C ASP A 116 1.54 -29.35 17.17
N PRO A 117 0.21 -29.61 17.07
CA PRO A 117 -0.38 -30.43 16.02
C PRO A 117 -0.20 -29.84 14.62
N GLU A 118 -0.22 -30.71 13.61
CA GLU A 118 -0.44 -30.29 12.23
C GLU A 118 -1.89 -29.83 12.05
N GLU A 119 -2.10 -28.65 11.48
CA GLU A 119 -3.42 -28.03 11.23
C GLU A 119 -3.77 -28.11 9.73
N PHE A 120 -5.03 -28.46 9.42
CA PHE A 120 -5.49 -28.69 8.04
C PHE A 120 -6.83 -28.00 7.77
N ASP A 121 -6.89 -27.15 6.74
CA ASP A 121 -8.16 -26.62 6.24
C ASP A 121 -8.84 -27.64 5.32
N LEU A 122 -10.00 -28.16 5.75
CA LEU A 122 -10.79 -29.14 5.01
C LEU A 122 -11.89 -28.44 4.21
N LYS A 123 -11.86 -28.63 2.89
CA LYS A 123 -12.82 -28.06 1.95
C LYS A 123 -13.99 -29.03 1.74
N PRO A 124 -15.18 -28.56 1.32
CA PRO A 124 -16.27 -29.44 0.90
C PRO A 124 -15.82 -30.50 -0.13
N GLY A 125 -16.27 -31.73 0.07
CA GLY A 125 -15.86 -32.92 -0.69
C GLY A 125 -14.65 -33.65 -0.06
N LYS A 126 -13.94 -34.40 -0.90
CA LYS A 126 -12.84 -35.29 -0.50
C LYS A 126 -11.53 -34.54 -0.25
N ASN A 127 -11.00 -34.70 0.96
CA ASN A 127 -9.68 -34.25 1.39
C ASN A 127 -8.80 -35.47 1.71
N VAL A 128 -7.48 -35.36 1.52
CA VAL A 128 -6.49 -36.34 1.96
C VAL A 128 -5.45 -35.57 2.77
N ILE A 129 -5.23 -35.98 4.02
CA ILE A 129 -4.31 -35.34 4.96
C ILE A 129 -3.39 -36.38 5.60
N SER A 130 -2.20 -35.96 6.01
CA SER A 130 -1.23 -36.81 6.70
C SER A 130 -0.32 -35.96 7.59
N SER A 131 0.00 -36.44 8.79
CA SER A 131 1.01 -35.83 9.67
C SER A 131 2.29 -36.69 9.66
N PRO A 132 3.49 -36.11 9.45
CA PRO A 132 4.75 -36.86 9.53
C PRO A 132 5.03 -37.48 10.92
N ARG A 133 4.34 -37.01 11.96
CA ARG A 133 4.51 -37.44 13.36
C ARG A 133 3.36 -38.31 13.86
N GLY A 134 2.23 -38.31 13.15
CA GLY A 134 0.99 -38.94 13.61
C GLY A 134 0.42 -38.22 14.84
N GLY A 135 -0.68 -38.75 15.38
CA GLY A 135 -1.36 -38.15 16.53
C GLY A 135 -2.87 -38.40 16.52
N ILE A 136 -3.57 -37.87 17.53
CA ILE A 136 -5.03 -37.93 17.59
C ILE A 136 -5.60 -36.98 16.52
N LEU A 137 -6.58 -37.45 15.74
CA LEU A 137 -7.35 -36.62 14.83
C LEU A 137 -8.43 -35.86 15.61
N TYR A 138 -8.49 -34.54 15.44
CA TYR A 138 -9.58 -33.69 15.90
C TYR A 138 -10.22 -32.96 14.73
N PHE A 139 -11.49 -32.61 14.85
CA PHE A 139 -12.14 -31.64 13.97
C PHE A 139 -12.35 -30.31 14.68
N TYR A 140 -12.52 -29.24 13.91
CA TYR A 140 -12.92 -27.94 14.41
C TYR A 140 -13.86 -27.22 13.42
N ASN A 141 -15.14 -27.17 13.76
CA ASN A 141 -16.11 -26.35 13.03
C ASN A 141 -16.17 -24.94 13.65
N MET A 142 -15.38 -24.02 13.09
CA MET A 142 -15.29 -22.62 13.53
C MET A 142 -16.45 -21.73 13.08
N ASN A 143 -17.43 -22.25 12.32
CA ASN A 143 -18.59 -21.47 11.92
C ASN A 143 -19.47 -21.15 13.16
N ASN A 144 -20.05 -19.95 13.23
CA ASN A 144 -20.91 -19.55 14.36
C ASN A 144 -22.28 -20.27 14.36
N GLU A 145 -22.71 -20.78 13.19
CA GLU A 145 -23.97 -21.52 12.99
C GLU A 145 -23.80 -22.64 11.94
N GLY A 146 -24.74 -23.59 11.97
CA GLY A 146 -24.80 -24.73 11.04
C GLY A 146 -24.21 -26.03 11.60
N GLU A 147 -24.41 -27.13 10.90
CA GLU A 147 -23.81 -28.43 11.18
C GLU A 147 -23.09 -28.94 9.93
N VAL A 148 -21.87 -29.46 10.11
CA VAL A 148 -21.07 -30.05 9.02
C VAL A 148 -20.86 -31.53 9.29
N THR A 149 -21.18 -32.39 8.32
CA THR A 149 -20.89 -33.82 8.40
C THR A 149 -19.50 -34.12 7.86
N ALA A 150 -18.58 -34.57 8.72
CA ALA A 150 -17.26 -35.06 8.31
C ALA A 150 -17.23 -36.60 8.35
N SER A 151 -16.74 -37.25 7.30
CA SER A 151 -16.69 -38.72 7.17
C SER A 151 -15.25 -39.19 6.91
N VAL A 152 -14.63 -39.90 7.85
CA VAL A 152 -13.29 -40.48 7.71
C VAL A 152 -13.39 -41.82 6.98
N THR A 153 -13.22 -41.76 5.66
CA THR A 153 -13.49 -42.88 4.73
C THR A 153 -12.33 -43.86 4.56
N ASN A 154 -11.09 -43.44 4.85
CA ASN A 154 -9.90 -44.31 4.85
C ASN A 154 -8.85 -43.81 5.84
N GLY A 155 -8.04 -44.73 6.36
CA GLY A 155 -6.98 -44.44 7.33
C GLY A 155 -7.48 -44.26 8.77
N GLY A 156 -6.53 -44.28 9.70
CA GLY A 156 -6.70 -44.05 11.12
C GLY A 156 -7.22 -45.26 11.88
N SER A 157 -6.62 -45.53 13.04
CA SER A 157 -7.01 -46.58 13.98
C SER A 157 -7.79 -46.01 15.17
N HIS A 158 -8.71 -46.78 15.76
CA HIS A 158 -9.51 -46.30 16.90
C HIS A 158 -8.86 -46.59 18.24
N PHE A 159 -9.08 -45.70 19.22
CA PHE A 159 -8.63 -45.83 20.61
C PHE A 159 -9.78 -45.52 21.60
N PRO A 160 -9.61 -45.71 22.92
CA PRO A 160 -10.67 -45.43 23.90
C PRO A 160 -11.05 -43.94 23.95
N LEU A 161 -12.27 -43.63 23.50
CA LEU A 161 -12.93 -42.32 23.67
C LEU A 161 -14.25 -42.50 24.43
N PHE A 162 -14.26 -42.16 25.71
CA PHE A 162 -15.46 -42.09 26.53
C PHE A 162 -16.23 -40.79 26.22
N ILE A 163 -17.57 -40.85 26.18
CA ILE A 163 -18.43 -39.70 25.89
C ILE A 163 -19.61 -39.74 26.86
N LEU A 164 -19.71 -38.72 27.71
CA LEU A 164 -20.81 -38.55 28.66
C LEU A 164 -22.15 -38.45 27.91
N GLY A 165 -23.17 -39.17 28.39
CA GLY A 165 -24.48 -39.28 27.75
C GLY A 165 -24.57 -40.34 26.63
N LYS A 166 -23.45 -40.70 25.98
CA LYS A 166 -23.42 -41.75 24.94
C LYS A 166 -22.94 -43.12 25.44
N HIS A 167 -21.91 -43.14 26.30
CA HIS A 167 -21.25 -44.38 26.74
C HIS A 167 -21.53 -44.68 28.22
N THR A 168 -21.75 -45.95 28.56
CA THR A 168 -21.96 -46.44 29.94
C THR A 168 -20.65 -46.87 30.62
N LYS A 169 -20.68 -47.13 31.93
CA LYS A 169 -19.55 -47.75 32.65
C LYS A 169 -19.13 -49.10 32.04
N LYS A 170 -20.09 -49.88 31.54
CA LYS A 170 -19.82 -51.16 30.87
C LYS A 170 -19.10 -50.95 29.54
N ASP A 171 -19.50 -49.93 28.78
CA ASP A 171 -18.83 -49.56 27.52
C ASP A 171 -17.38 -49.14 27.77
N TRP A 172 -17.13 -48.35 28.81
CA TRP A 172 -15.78 -47.97 29.24
C TRP A 172 -14.90 -49.19 29.55
N ASP A 173 -15.40 -50.14 30.33
CA ASP A 173 -14.65 -51.36 30.69
C ASP A 173 -14.41 -52.25 29.45
N GLU A 174 -15.35 -52.27 28.50
CA GLU A 174 -15.19 -52.95 27.21
C GLU A 174 -14.16 -52.25 26.30
N MET A 175 -14.13 -50.90 26.26
CA MET A 175 -13.12 -50.14 25.51
C MET A 175 -11.71 -50.41 26.03
N LEU A 176 -11.49 -50.30 27.35
CA LEU A 176 -10.18 -50.53 27.97
C LEU A 176 -9.71 -51.99 27.82
N LYS A 177 -10.64 -52.94 27.69
CA LYS A 177 -10.31 -54.35 27.41
C LYS A 177 -10.02 -54.60 25.92
N LYS A 178 -10.69 -53.89 25.02
CA LYS A 178 -10.57 -54.02 23.56
C LYS A 178 -9.27 -53.41 23.05
N TYR A 179 -9.01 -52.15 23.37
CA TYR A 179 -7.86 -51.40 22.88
C TYR A 179 -6.70 -51.57 23.86
N LYS A 180 -5.76 -52.45 23.53
CA LYS A 180 -4.54 -52.69 24.32
C LYS A 180 -3.48 -51.66 23.98
N ASP A 181 -2.81 -51.16 25.01
CA ASP A 181 -1.71 -50.19 24.93
C ASP A 181 -1.94 -49.03 23.93
N PRO A 182 -3.12 -48.35 23.95
CA PRO A 182 -3.45 -47.35 22.95
C PRO A 182 -2.61 -46.08 23.11
N TYR A 183 -2.50 -45.29 22.04
CA TYR A 183 -1.72 -44.04 22.02
C TYR A 183 -2.09 -43.06 23.15
N ALA A 184 -3.39 -43.01 23.45
CA ALA A 184 -4.01 -42.20 24.48
C ALA A 184 -5.32 -42.84 24.94
N VAL A 185 -5.94 -42.23 25.93
CA VAL A 185 -7.33 -42.40 26.33
C VAL A 185 -7.95 -41.02 26.44
N GLU A 186 -9.14 -40.85 25.88
CA GLU A 186 -9.91 -39.62 25.98
C GLU A 186 -11.23 -39.80 26.72
N LEU A 187 -11.61 -38.78 27.49
CA LEU A 187 -12.93 -38.65 28.11
C LEU A 187 -13.53 -37.29 27.77
N LYS A 188 -14.73 -37.30 27.19
CA LYS A 188 -15.47 -36.10 26.77
C LYS A 188 -16.70 -35.90 27.64
N GLY A 189 -16.78 -34.74 28.30
CA GLY A 189 -17.96 -34.23 28.98
C GLY A 189 -18.77 -33.28 28.09
N GLU A 190 -19.60 -32.45 28.71
CA GLU A 190 -20.37 -31.40 28.07
C GLU A 190 -19.57 -30.10 27.89
N ARG A 191 -18.62 -29.83 28.81
CA ARG A 191 -17.70 -28.68 28.80
C ARG A 191 -16.23 -29.05 29.04
N SER A 192 -15.95 -30.29 29.42
CA SER A 192 -14.61 -30.83 29.65
C SER A 192 -14.15 -31.83 28.58
N LEU A 193 -12.85 -31.83 28.28
CA LEU A 193 -12.18 -32.86 27.49
C LEU A 193 -10.90 -33.28 28.20
N ILE A 194 -10.69 -34.57 28.43
CA ILE A 194 -9.50 -35.09 29.12
C ILE A 194 -8.72 -35.97 28.12
N THR A 195 -7.43 -35.68 27.93
CA THR A 195 -6.54 -36.46 27.03
C THR A 195 -5.30 -36.93 27.78
N VAL A 196 -5.21 -38.25 28.02
CA VAL A 196 -4.27 -38.85 28.98
C VAL A 196 -3.67 -40.17 28.51
N SER A 197 -2.60 -40.61 29.17
CA SER A 197 -1.96 -41.90 28.91
C SER A 197 -2.74 -43.08 29.51
N PRO A 198 -2.66 -44.29 28.92
CA PRO A 198 -3.24 -45.50 29.50
C PRO A 198 -2.70 -45.79 30.91
N SER A 199 -1.42 -45.46 31.17
CA SER A 199 -0.78 -45.59 32.48
C SER A 199 -1.46 -44.74 33.56
N SER A 200 -1.84 -43.51 33.24
CA SER A 200 -2.51 -42.62 34.21
C SER A 200 -3.95 -43.06 34.48
N ILE A 201 -4.68 -43.56 33.48
CA ILE A 201 -5.98 -44.24 33.66
C ILE A 201 -5.83 -45.46 34.58
N GLN A 202 -4.89 -46.36 34.28
CA GLN A 202 -4.64 -47.56 35.08
C GLN A 202 -4.21 -47.25 36.52
N LYS A 203 -3.55 -46.11 36.75
CA LYS A 203 -3.06 -45.72 38.08
C LYS A 203 -4.12 -45.03 38.93
N PHE A 204 -4.90 -44.11 38.35
CA PHE A 204 -5.77 -43.19 39.10
C PHE A 204 -7.27 -43.43 38.92
N MET A 205 -7.72 -44.13 37.87
CA MET A 205 -9.15 -44.38 37.63
C MET A 205 -9.65 -45.78 38.04
N LYS A 206 -8.87 -46.59 38.77
CA LYS A 206 -9.27 -47.97 39.12
C LYS A 206 -10.63 -48.05 39.83
N ASN A 207 -10.92 -47.09 40.71
CA ASN A 207 -12.16 -47.00 41.47
C ASN A 207 -13.08 -45.87 40.97
N THR A 208 -12.65 -45.08 39.98
CA THR A 208 -13.38 -43.92 39.48
C THR A 208 -14.40 -44.33 38.41
N ASN A 209 -15.65 -43.88 38.56
CA ASN A 209 -16.65 -43.97 37.50
C ASN A 209 -16.47 -42.78 36.55
N PRO A 210 -16.16 -42.97 35.24
CA PRO A 210 -15.99 -41.87 34.29
C PRO A 210 -17.24 -41.00 34.14
N ILE A 211 -18.46 -41.55 34.38
CA ILE A 211 -19.69 -40.76 34.34
C ILE A 211 -19.68 -39.67 35.42
N GLU A 212 -19.35 -40.05 36.67
CA GLU A 212 -19.35 -39.10 37.79
C GLU A 212 -18.13 -38.16 37.74
N LEU A 213 -16.98 -38.64 37.25
CA LEU A 213 -15.80 -37.81 37.03
C LEU A 213 -16.07 -36.69 36.00
N MET A 214 -16.63 -37.02 34.84
CA MET A 214 -16.91 -36.00 33.82
C MET A 214 -17.99 -35.00 34.27
N LYS A 215 -19.03 -35.47 34.99
CA LYS A 215 -20.00 -34.56 35.64
C LYS A 215 -19.35 -33.61 36.63
N LEU A 216 -18.38 -34.07 37.43
CA LEU A 216 -17.68 -33.22 38.40
C LEU A 216 -16.83 -32.15 37.68
N HIS A 217 -16.09 -32.53 36.65
CA HIS A 217 -15.37 -31.55 35.80
C HIS A 217 -16.31 -30.53 35.17
N ASP A 218 -17.41 -30.98 34.55
CA ASP A 218 -18.40 -30.07 33.96
C ASP A 218 -19.08 -29.17 35.03
N LYS A 219 -19.28 -29.67 36.27
CA LYS A 219 -19.77 -28.87 37.40
C LYS A 219 -18.75 -27.79 37.82
N ILE A 220 -17.47 -28.14 37.94
CA ILE A 220 -16.39 -27.20 38.29
C ILE A 220 -16.31 -26.08 37.24
N ILE A 221 -16.27 -26.44 35.96
CA ILE A 221 -16.25 -25.46 34.84
C ILE A 221 -17.49 -24.56 34.88
N ARG A 222 -18.67 -25.08 35.24
CA ARG A 222 -19.89 -24.27 35.40
C ARG A 222 -19.84 -23.31 36.59
N ILE A 223 -19.20 -23.68 37.71
CA ILE A 223 -18.98 -22.78 38.85
C ILE A 223 -18.07 -21.61 38.43
N GLU A 224 -16.97 -21.89 37.73
CA GLU A 224 -16.06 -20.84 37.28
C GLU A 224 -16.68 -19.94 36.19
N ASN A 225 -17.44 -20.52 35.26
CA ASN A 225 -18.26 -19.76 34.32
C ASN A 225 -19.24 -18.84 35.08
N ALA A 226 -19.90 -19.34 36.12
CA ALA A 226 -20.81 -18.54 36.94
C ALA A 226 -20.09 -17.35 37.58
N VAL A 227 -18.91 -17.53 38.19
CA VAL A 227 -18.05 -16.43 38.71
C VAL A 227 -17.68 -15.42 37.62
N ALA A 228 -17.40 -15.91 36.41
CA ALA A 228 -17.16 -15.09 35.23
C ALA A 228 -18.44 -14.46 34.63
N GLY A 229 -19.61 -14.63 35.26
CA GLY A 229 -20.89 -14.09 34.78
C GLY A 229 -21.36 -14.72 33.46
N LEU A 230 -21.14 -16.02 33.31
CA LEU A 230 -21.45 -16.80 32.12
C LEU A 230 -22.44 -17.93 32.45
N SER A 231 -23.46 -18.12 31.60
CA SER A 231 -24.42 -19.22 31.71
C SER A 231 -24.75 -19.82 30.33
N GLU A 232 -25.22 -21.07 30.29
CA GLU A 232 -25.50 -21.79 29.04
C GLU A 232 -26.74 -21.26 28.30
N ASP A 233 -27.68 -20.67 29.04
CA ASP A 233 -28.87 -19.95 28.54
C ASP A 233 -28.60 -18.45 28.30
N GLY A 234 -27.42 -17.96 28.69
CA GLY A 234 -27.02 -16.57 28.55
C GLY A 234 -26.82 -16.15 27.09
N VAL A 235 -27.06 -14.88 26.80
CA VAL A 235 -26.87 -14.25 25.48
C VAL A 235 -25.89 -13.08 25.56
N GLY A 236 -25.20 -12.79 24.45
CA GLY A 236 -24.25 -11.69 24.36
C GLY A 236 -23.10 -11.79 25.38
N VAL A 237 -22.99 -10.81 26.30
CA VAL A 237 -21.89 -10.75 27.29
C VAL A 237 -21.96 -11.82 28.39
N ALA A 238 -23.09 -12.52 28.51
CA ALA A 238 -23.32 -13.58 29.50
C ALA A 238 -23.37 -15.00 28.90
N LYS A 239 -23.25 -15.17 27.58
CA LYS A 239 -23.25 -16.49 26.94
C LYS A 239 -22.00 -17.28 27.35
N SER A 240 -22.17 -18.46 27.92
CA SER A 240 -21.06 -19.39 28.19
C SER A 240 -20.47 -19.94 26.89
N PRO A 241 -19.13 -20.11 26.81
CA PRO A 241 -18.50 -20.79 25.69
C PRO A 241 -18.94 -22.24 25.57
N ILE A 242 -18.95 -22.72 24.32
CA ILE A 242 -19.25 -24.12 23.92
C ILE A 242 -18.00 -24.91 23.50
N HIS A 243 -16.83 -24.26 23.53
CA HIS A 243 -15.51 -24.87 23.48
C HIS A 243 -15.19 -25.55 24.81
N TYR A 244 -14.28 -26.53 24.79
CA TYR A 244 -13.94 -27.30 25.98
C TYR A 244 -12.80 -26.66 26.79
N ALA A 245 -12.88 -26.75 28.12
CA ALA A 245 -11.68 -26.78 28.94
C ALA A 245 -11.03 -28.15 28.75
N GLN A 246 -9.87 -28.20 28.08
CA GLN A 246 -9.17 -29.45 27.83
C GLN A 246 -8.07 -29.66 28.88
N PHE A 247 -8.05 -30.82 29.53
CA PHE A 247 -7.09 -31.25 30.54
C PHE A 247 -6.15 -32.27 29.90
N VAL A 248 -4.86 -31.96 29.81
CA VAL A 248 -3.89 -32.78 29.07
C VAL A 248 -2.76 -33.28 29.96
N GLU A 249 -2.46 -34.57 29.88
CA GLU A 249 -1.25 -35.12 30.50
C GLU A 249 0.00 -34.72 29.70
N LYS A 250 0.87 -33.89 30.28
CA LYS A 250 2.20 -33.61 29.71
C LYS A 250 3.12 -34.81 29.93
N ARG A 251 3.01 -35.82 29.07
CA ARG A 251 3.73 -37.11 29.16
C ARG A 251 5.26 -36.97 29.29
N LYS A 252 5.82 -35.87 28.77
CA LYS A 252 7.26 -35.56 28.80
C LYS A 252 7.48 -34.17 29.41
N PRO A 253 7.42 -34.05 30.74
CA PRO A 253 7.65 -32.79 31.43
C PRO A 253 9.14 -32.42 31.48
N ALA A 254 9.42 -31.14 31.55
CA ALA A 254 10.69 -30.59 32.05
C ALA A 254 10.73 -30.69 33.59
N GLU A 255 11.91 -30.47 34.18
CA GLU A 255 12.16 -30.69 35.60
C GLU A 255 11.30 -29.81 36.52
N ASP A 256 11.07 -28.55 36.12
CA ASP A 256 10.28 -27.56 36.86
C ASP A 256 8.78 -27.52 36.49
N ASP A 257 8.31 -28.35 35.55
CA ASP A 257 6.86 -28.41 35.25
C ASP A 257 6.07 -29.02 36.43
N PHE A 258 4.86 -28.52 36.66
CA PHE A 258 3.90 -29.16 37.58
C PHE A 258 2.48 -29.17 37.01
N MET A 259 1.88 -27.99 36.93
CA MET A 259 0.59 -27.72 36.29
C MET A 259 0.72 -26.36 35.57
N PHE A 260 -0.07 -26.13 34.51
CA PHE A 260 -0.11 -24.85 33.81
C PHE A 260 -1.34 -24.70 32.91
N ALA A 261 -1.77 -23.45 32.69
CA ALA A 261 -2.73 -23.07 31.68
C ALA A 261 -2.07 -22.30 30.54
N LYS A 262 -2.43 -22.64 29.30
CA LYS A 262 -2.01 -21.95 28.07
C LYS A 262 -3.16 -21.95 27.06
N ASN A 263 -2.93 -21.36 25.89
CA ASN A 263 -3.88 -21.48 24.79
C ASN A 263 -4.29 -22.95 24.53
N TYR A 264 -5.59 -23.13 24.39
CA TYR A 264 -6.31 -24.36 24.08
C TYR A 264 -6.44 -25.40 25.20
N HIS A 265 -5.67 -25.33 26.31
CA HIS A 265 -5.67 -26.39 27.32
C HIS A 265 -5.01 -26.02 28.66
N THR A 266 -5.35 -26.80 29.68
CA THR A 266 -4.57 -26.96 30.92
C THR A 266 -3.70 -28.23 30.82
N GLY A 267 -2.49 -28.18 31.36
CA GLY A 267 -1.50 -29.25 31.27
C GLY A 267 -1.01 -29.70 32.65
N TYR A 268 -0.87 -31.01 32.83
CA TYR A 268 -0.52 -31.63 34.11
C TYR A 268 0.56 -32.70 33.89
N ILE A 269 1.60 -32.72 34.74
CA ILE A 269 2.61 -33.78 34.67
C ILE A 269 2.05 -35.14 35.15
N PRO A 270 2.64 -36.30 34.80
CA PRO A 270 2.07 -37.62 35.11
C PRO A 270 1.84 -37.90 36.60
N ARG A 271 2.62 -37.27 37.50
CA ARG A 271 2.40 -37.36 38.97
C ARG A 271 1.26 -36.48 39.49
N ALA A 272 0.89 -35.44 38.74
CA ALA A 272 -0.19 -34.50 39.08
C ALA A 272 -1.56 -34.95 38.54
N MET A 273 -1.58 -35.87 37.56
CA MET A 273 -2.80 -36.44 36.97
C MET A 273 -3.77 -37.09 37.97
N ASN A 274 -3.32 -37.41 39.20
CA ASN A 274 -4.21 -37.88 40.26
C ASN A 274 -5.33 -36.86 40.54
N ARG A 275 -5.02 -35.56 40.55
CA ARG A 275 -5.99 -34.48 40.83
C ARG A 275 -7.03 -34.30 39.73
N VAL A 276 -6.79 -34.81 38.52
CA VAL A 276 -7.71 -34.72 37.38
C VAL A 276 -8.53 -36.02 37.20
N LEU A 277 -7.99 -37.17 37.61
CA LEU A 277 -8.56 -38.50 37.32
C LEU A 277 -9.13 -39.25 38.54
N ASP A 278 -8.67 -38.93 39.74
CA ASP A 278 -9.22 -39.46 40.99
C ASP A 278 -10.33 -38.51 41.46
N ILE A 279 -11.56 -39.01 41.53
CA ILE A 279 -12.74 -38.19 41.85
C ILE A 279 -12.73 -37.66 43.29
N GLU A 280 -12.20 -38.43 44.25
CA GLU A 280 -12.14 -37.97 45.64
C GLU A 280 -11.09 -36.88 45.82
N VAL A 281 -9.97 -36.97 45.10
CA VAL A 281 -8.94 -35.94 45.07
C VAL A 281 -9.45 -34.69 44.36
N LEU A 282 -10.10 -34.82 43.19
CA LEU A 282 -10.67 -33.68 42.46
C LEU A 282 -11.75 -32.95 43.25
N GLU A 283 -12.51 -33.66 44.09
CA GLU A 283 -13.56 -33.06 44.92
C GLU A 283 -13.01 -32.36 46.18
N LYS A 284 -11.95 -32.88 46.81
CA LYS A 284 -11.49 -32.44 48.15
C LYS A 284 -10.10 -31.79 48.21
N ASP A 285 -9.21 -32.10 47.27
CA ASP A 285 -7.82 -31.59 47.12
C ASP A 285 -7.56 -31.15 45.65
N GLY A 286 -8.61 -30.62 45.01
CA GLY A 286 -8.64 -30.30 43.59
C GLY A 286 -8.06 -28.94 43.22
N TRP A 287 -7.44 -28.22 44.15
CA TRP A 287 -7.02 -26.82 43.98
C TRP A 287 -6.23 -26.58 42.68
N GLY A 288 -5.27 -27.46 42.36
CA GLY A 288 -4.47 -27.37 41.14
C GLY A 288 -5.32 -27.28 39.87
N PRO A 289 -6.11 -28.32 39.51
CA PRO A 289 -7.06 -28.23 38.40
C PRO A 289 -8.02 -27.03 38.43
N TRP A 290 -8.56 -26.64 39.60
CA TRP A 290 -9.45 -25.47 39.71
C TRP A 290 -8.70 -24.15 39.39
N HIS A 291 -7.44 -24.05 39.82
CA HIS A 291 -6.55 -22.91 39.53
C HIS A 291 -6.21 -22.83 38.03
N GLU A 292 -5.83 -23.95 37.40
CA GLU A 292 -5.50 -23.94 35.97
C GLU A 292 -6.70 -23.61 35.07
N VAL A 293 -7.91 -24.05 35.42
CA VAL A 293 -9.12 -23.65 34.69
C VAL A 293 -9.45 -22.18 34.98
N GLY A 294 -9.20 -21.68 36.20
CA GLY A 294 -9.37 -20.27 36.56
C GLY A 294 -8.52 -19.32 35.72
N HIS A 295 -7.31 -19.73 35.32
CA HIS A 295 -6.48 -18.97 34.37
C HIS A 295 -7.12 -18.80 32.98
N LEU A 296 -8.01 -19.71 32.56
CA LEU A 296 -8.75 -19.59 31.30
C LEU A 296 -9.89 -18.55 31.42
N HIS A 297 -10.39 -18.33 32.64
CA HIS A 297 -11.44 -17.34 32.94
C HIS A 297 -10.89 -15.95 33.31
N GLN A 298 -9.62 -15.83 33.71
CA GLN A 298 -8.99 -14.55 34.08
C GLN A 298 -9.09 -13.47 32.99
N GLN A 299 -9.83 -12.40 33.28
CA GLN A 299 -9.95 -11.24 32.43
C GLN A 299 -8.70 -10.35 32.44
N GLU A 300 -8.20 -10.04 31.25
CA GLU A 300 -7.03 -9.21 31.02
C GLU A 300 -7.20 -7.73 31.47
N PRO A 301 -8.37 -7.06 31.29
CA PRO A 301 -8.55 -5.64 31.64
C PRO A 301 -8.39 -5.27 33.12
N TRP A 302 -8.37 -6.23 34.04
CA TRP A 302 -8.10 -5.98 35.47
C TRP A 302 -7.06 -6.93 36.07
N LYS A 303 -6.32 -7.64 35.22
CA LYS A 303 -5.16 -8.45 35.61
C LYS A 303 -3.87 -7.70 35.26
N TRP A 304 -3.36 -6.91 36.19
CA TRP A 304 -2.03 -6.33 36.08
C TRP A 304 -0.94 -7.37 36.43
N SER A 305 0.32 -7.11 36.07
CA SER A 305 1.41 -8.11 36.12
C SER A 305 1.54 -8.83 37.46
N LYS A 306 1.39 -8.10 38.58
CA LYS A 306 1.54 -8.60 39.96
C LYS A 306 0.41 -9.52 40.44
N VAL A 307 -0.77 -9.46 39.83
CA VAL A 307 -1.96 -10.22 40.29
C VAL A 307 -2.32 -11.40 39.38
N ARG A 308 -1.44 -11.76 38.45
CA ARG A 308 -1.61 -12.92 37.57
C ARG A 308 -1.83 -14.22 38.35
N GLU A 309 -1.05 -14.47 39.39
CA GLU A 309 -1.17 -15.67 40.24
C GLU A 309 -2.09 -15.43 41.46
N VAL A 310 -2.90 -14.38 41.41
CA VAL A 310 -3.76 -13.92 42.52
C VAL A 310 -5.23 -13.96 42.14
N THR A 311 -5.64 -13.27 41.06
CA THR A 311 -7.07 -13.22 40.68
C THR A 311 -7.61 -14.55 40.16
N VAL A 312 -6.71 -15.46 39.76
CA VAL A 312 -7.03 -16.86 39.44
C VAL A 312 -7.65 -17.60 40.65
N ASN A 313 -7.21 -17.30 41.87
CA ASN A 313 -7.68 -18.01 43.07
C ASN A 313 -9.10 -17.60 43.48
N ILE A 314 -9.67 -16.53 42.91
CA ILE A 314 -11.10 -16.19 43.10
C ILE A 314 -11.98 -17.35 42.60
N TYR A 315 -11.59 -17.97 41.48
CA TYR A 315 -12.26 -19.15 40.92
C TYR A 315 -12.05 -20.39 41.79
N SER A 316 -10.80 -20.65 42.20
CA SER A 316 -10.43 -21.79 43.04
C SER A 316 -11.17 -21.77 44.40
N LEU A 317 -11.24 -20.59 45.04
CA LEU A 317 -12.01 -20.39 46.29
C LEU A 317 -13.51 -20.60 46.08
N ALA A 318 -14.08 -20.08 44.99
CA ALA A 318 -15.50 -20.28 44.68
C ALA A 318 -15.83 -21.77 44.43
N VAL A 319 -14.95 -22.52 43.75
CA VAL A 319 -15.08 -23.98 43.59
C VAL A 319 -14.95 -24.69 44.94
N GLN A 320 -13.94 -24.34 45.74
CA GLN A 320 -13.72 -24.90 47.08
C GLN A 320 -14.96 -24.71 47.98
N GLN A 321 -15.55 -23.51 47.97
CA GLN A 321 -16.79 -23.17 48.68
C GLN A 321 -18.00 -23.96 48.15
N ALA A 322 -18.20 -24.01 46.83
CA ALA A 322 -19.34 -24.67 46.20
C ALA A 322 -19.30 -26.21 46.26
N LEU A 323 -18.14 -26.79 46.56
CA LEU A 323 -17.98 -28.21 46.90
C LEU A 323 -18.09 -28.48 48.42
N GLY A 324 -18.18 -27.44 49.26
CA GLY A 324 -18.35 -27.57 50.71
C GLY A 324 -17.05 -27.86 51.47
N ASN A 325 -15.90 -27.58 50.87
CA ASN A 325 -14.60 -27.70 51.51
C ASN A 325 -14.29 -26.46 52.38
N GLN A 326 -13.36 -26.61 53.34
CA GLN A 326 -12.86 -25.46 54.11
C GLN A 326 -12.05 -24.53 53.18
N LEU A 327 -12.27 -23.21 53.31
CA LEU A 327 -11.56 -22.19 52.52
C LEU A 327 -10.12 -22.00 53.00
N GLU A 328 -9.18 -21.99 52.06
CA GLU A 328 -7.74 -21.76 52.31
C GLU A 328 -7.39 -20.27 52.46
N MET A 329 -8.16 -19.52 53.27
CA MET A 329 -7.99 -18.06 53.44
C MET A 329 -7.34 -17.62 54.76
N ASP A 330 -7.23 -18.48 55.78
CA ASP A 330 -6.77 -18.08 57.12
C ASP A 330 -5.35 -17.46 57.13
N GLU A 331 -4.40 -18.05 56.40
CA GLU A 331 -3.04 -17.50 56.26
C GLU A 331 -3.02 -16.20 55.45
N HIS A 332 -3.83 -16.12 54.38
CA HIS A 332 -3.98 -14.91 53.57
C HIS A 332 -4.53 -13.74 54.40
N TYR A 333 -5.57 -13.97 55.23
CA TYR A 333 -6.11 -12.98 56.14
C TYR A 333 -5.07 -12.49 57.15
N LYS A 334 -4.35 -13.41 57.80
CA LYS A 334 -3.30 -13.06 58.76
C LYS A 334 -2.23 -12.15 58.14
N ASN A 335 -1.60 -12.61 57.05
CA ASN A 335 -0.52 -11.88 56.37
C ASN A 335 -1.01 -10.52 55.83
N SER A 336 -2.29 -10.43 55.44
CA SER A 336 -2.94 -9.19 55.00
C SER A 336 -3.17 -8.20 56.13
N PHE A 337 -3.64 -8.66 57.29
CA PHE A 337 -3.92 -7.77 58.42
C PHE A 337 -2.62 -7.22 59.03
N GLU A 338 -1.54 -8.02 59.08
CA GLU A 338 -0.19 -7.53 59.41
C GLU A 338 0.30 -6.42 58.45
N TYR A 339 -0.07 -6.48 57.16
CA TYR A 339 0.20 -5.40 56.19
C TYR A 339 -0.69 -4.17 56.41
N LEU A 340 -1.97 -4.35 56.72
CA LEU A 340 -2.91 -3.25 57.01
C LEU A 340 -2.64 -2.55 58.35
N GLU A 341 -1.76 -3.08 59.21
CA GLU A 341 -1.25 -2.37 60.40
C GLU A 341 -0.16 -1.33 60.09
N LYS A 342 0.50 -1.42 58.93
CA LYS A 342 1.52 -0.43 58.50
C LYS A 342 0.93 0.98 58.32
N PRO A 343 1.71 2.06 58.45
CA PRO A 343 1.25 3.41 58.07
C PRO A 343 0.77 3.45 56.62
N LYS A 344 -0.35 4.14 56.32
CA LYS A 344 -0.93 4.18 54.97
C LYS A 344 0.05 4.62 53.87
N ALA A 345 0.99 5.52 54.18
CA ALA A 345 2.00 6.00 53.25
C ALA A 345 3.08 4.95 52.88
N GLU A 346 3.13 3.82 53.60
CA GLU A 346 4.05 2.69 53.37
C GLU A 346 3.32 1.48 52.76
N ARG A 347 2.03 1.62 52.41
CA ARG A 347 1.21 0.57 51.79
C ARG A 347 1.21 0.74 50.28
N PHE A 348 1.79 -0.23 49.58
CA PHE A 348 1.74 -0.34 48.13
C PHE A 348 1.20 -1.72 47.77
N ILE A 349 0.10 -1.79 47.03
CA ILE A 349 -0.62 -3.06 46.76
C ILE A 349 0.24 -4.14 46.10
N ASP A 350 1.28 -3.75 45.36
CA ASP A 350 2.19 -4.64 44.62
C ASP A 350 3.32 -5.25 45.50
N ASP A 351 3.40 -4.86 46.77
CA ASP A 351 4.37 -5.39 47.77
C ASP A 351 3.81 -6.56 48.58
N ILE A 352 2.54 -6.94 48.37
CA ILE A 352 1.85 -8.06 49.02
C ILE A 352 1.19 -8.96 47.96
N ASN A 353 0.71 -10.16 48.36
CA ASN A 353 -0.27 -10.93 47.60
C ASN A 353 -1.69 -10.45 48.01
N PRO A 354 -2.41 -9.67 47.17
CA PRO A 354 -3.66 -9.04 47.55
C PRO A 354 -4.91 -9.94 47.40
N LEU A 355 -4.79 -11.28 47.45
CA LEU A 355 -5.93 -12.20 47.33
C LEU A 355 -7.07 -11.84 48.30
N THR A 356 -6.72 -11.47 49.54
CA THR A 356 -7.68 -11.00 50.55
C THR A 356 -8.48 -9.77 50.10
N MET A 357 -7.85 -8.77 49.46
CA MET A 357 -8.56 -7.60 48.93
C MET A 357 -9.62 -8.01 47.90
N PHE A 358 -9.27 -8.92 47.00
CA PHE A 358 -10.20 -9.45 46.01
C PHE A 358 -11.32 -10.25 46.69
N TRP A 359 -10.98 -11.26 47.50
CA TRP A 359 -11.98 -12.12 48.15
C TRP A 359 -12.93 -11.34 49.08
N GLN A 360 -12.44 -10.28 49.74
CA GLN A 360 -13.27 -9.37 50.53
C GLN A 360 -14.43 -8.75 49.73
N LEU A 361 -14.26 -8.47 48.43
CA LEU A 361 -15.36 -7.96 47.61
C LEU A 361 -16.46 -9.01 47.41
N ASN A 362 -16.11 -10.29 47.21
CA ASN A 362 -17.07 -11.39 47.19
C ASN A 362 -17.76 -11.57 48.55
N VAL A 363 -16.97 -11.59 49.63
CA VAL A 363 -17.46 -11.73 51.01
C VAL A 363 -18.44 -10.60 51.35
N VAL A 364 -18.14 -9.36 51.00
CA VAL A 364 -18.91 -8.16 51.38
C VAL A 364 -20.17 -7.96 50.54
N TYR A 365 -20.08 -8.19 49.22
CA TYR A 365 -21.15 -7.88 48.25
C TYR A 365 -21.91 -9.10 47.73
N GLY A 366 -21.45 -10.32 48.02
CA GLY A 366 -22.10 -11.57 47.66
C GLY A 366 -21.68 -12.12 46.29
N GLU A 367 -22.15 -13.33 46.00
CA GLU A 367 -21.73 -14.16 44.86
C GLU A 367 -21.94 -13.52 43.48
N HIS A 368 -22.81 -12.50 43.37
CA HIS A 368 -23.08 -11.78 42.11
C HIS A 368 -22.15 -10.60 41.84
N PHE A 369 -21.26 -10.23 42.77
CA PHE A 369 -20.29 -9.15 42.58
C PHE A 369 -19.36 -9.42 41.39
N TYR A 370 -18.64 -10.54 41.41
CA TYR A 370 -17.73 -10.91 40.32
C TYR A 370 -18.45 -11.17 38.99
N PRO A 371 -19.59 -11.89 38.95
CA PRO A 371 -20.38 -12.06 37.73
C PRO A 371 -20.71 -10.73 37.04
N ARG A 372 -21.16 -9.73 37.79
CA ARG A 372 -21.44 -8.39 37.26
C ARG A 372 -20.18 -7.63 36.84
N LEU A 373 -19.10 -7.74 37.61
CA LEU A 373 -17.82 -7.11 37.25
C LEU A 373 -17.32 -7.61 35.90
N HIS A 374 -17.37 -8.92 35.67
CA HIS A 374 -16.98 -9.52 34.40
C HIS A 374 -17.82 -9.02 33.22
N GLN A 375 -19.14 -8.96 33.39
CA GLN A 375 -20.07 -8.49 32.36
C GLN A 375 -19.86 -6.99 32.08
N ALA A 376 -19.66 -6.17 33.13
CA ALA A 376 -19.35 -4.75 32.99
C ALA A 376 -18.06 -4.51 32.18
N TYR A 377 -17.00 -5.29 32.43
CA TYR A 377 -15.77 -5.23 31.63
C TYR A 377 -15.95 -5.69 30.17
N ARG A 378 -16.87 -6.62 29.87
CA ARG A 378 -17.16 -7.03 28.49
C ARG A 378 -17.91 -5.96 27.70
N LEU A 379 -18.69 -5.11 28.38
CA LEU A 379 -19.46 -4.00 27.79
C LEU A 379 -18.62 -2.74 27.49
N LEU A 380 -17.42 -2.65 28.06
CA LEU A 380 -16.51 -1.54 27.77
C LEU A 380 -16.10 -1.54 26.28
N PRO A 381 -16.18 -0.39 25.58
CA PRO A 381 -15.70 -0.27 24.22
C PRO A 381 -14.17 -0.38 24.19
N GLN A 382 -13.65 -0.74 23.02
CA GLN A 382 -12.20 -0.96 22.83
C GLN A 382 -11.34 0.30 23.06
N SER A 383 -11.95 1.49 23.01
CA SER A 383 -11.36 2.79 23.33
C SER A 383 -11.18 3.05 24.84
N GLU A 384 -11.97 2.39 25.69
CA GLU A 384 -11.93 2.49 27.17
C GLU A 384 -11.09 1.36 27.82
N MET A 385 -10.59 0.41 27.02
CA MET A 385 -9.73 -0.66 27.53
C MET A 385 -8.39 -0.12 28.04
N PRO A 386 -7.89 -0.61 29.20
CA PRO A 386 -6.61 -0.19 29.76
C PRO A 386 -5.44 -0.85 29.03
N HIS A 387 -4.36 -0.11 28.83
CA HIS A 387 -3.17 -0.55 28.09
C HIS A 387 -1.94 -0.77 28.99
N SER A 388 -1.98 -0.27 30.22
CA SER A 388 -0.92 -0.36 31.22
C SER A 388 -1.43 -0.91 32.56
N ASP A 389 -0.52 -1.44 33.38
CA ASP A 389 -0.84 -1.93 34.72
C ASP A 389 -1.47 -0.85 35.62
N GLU A 390 -1.09 0.42 35.43
CA GLU A 390 -1.68 1.54 36.18
C GLU A 390 -3.11 1.85 35.70
N GLU A 391 -3.37 1.90 34.39
CA GLU A 391 -4.73 2.05 33.89
C GLU A 391 -5.65 0.89 34.32
N LYS A 392 -5.13 -0.35 34.36
CA LYS A 392 -5.88 -1.53 34.86
C LYS A 392 -6.31 -1.35 36.31
N LYS A 393 -5.37 -0.93 37.17
CA LYS A 393 -5.61 -0.61 38.60
C LYS A 393 -6.65 0.50 38.78
N GLN A 394 -6.44 1.62 38.09
CA GLN A 394 -7.29 2.80 38.16
C GLN A 394 -8.72 2.50 37.68
N LEU A 395 -8.86 1.76 36.57
CA LEU A 395 -10.15 1.30 36.08
C LEU A 395 -10.81 0.27 37.01
N PHE A 396 -10.04 -0.59 37.69
CA PHE A 396 -10.58 -1.53 38.67
C PHE A 396 -11.26 -0.83 39.85
N ILE A 397 -10.67 0.25 40.38
CA ILE A 397 -11.29 1.08 41.44
C ILE A 397 -12.65 1.64 40.98
N TYR A 398 -12.72 2.14 39.74
CA TYR A 398 -13.94 2.69 39.14
C TYR A 398 -15.02 1.62 38.92
N MET A 399 -14.68 0.54 38.21
CA MET A 399 -15.63 -0.51 37.82
C MET A 399 -16.19 -1.26 39.04
N THR A 400 -15.36 -1.54 40.05
CA THR A 400 -15.83 -2.17 41.30
C THR A 400 -16.76 -1.24 42.09
N SER A 401 -16.49 0.08 42.13
CA SER A 401 -17.40 1.05 42.76
C SER A 401 -18.77 1.09 42.07
N GLN A 402 -18.78 1.07 40.73
CA GLN A 402 -20.03 1.00 39.95
C GLN A 402 -20.82 -0.29 40.22
N VAL A 403 -20.14 -1.44 40.23
CA VAL A 403 -20.77 -2.76 40.44
C VAL A 403 -21.31 -2.93 41.86
N ALA A 404 -20.57 -2.45 42.88
CA ALA A 404 -21.02 -2.40 44.26
C ALA A 404 -22.18 -1.40 44.47
N GLY A 405 -22.30 -0.39 43.60
CA GLY A 405 -23.21 0.73 43.80
C GLY A 405 -22.82 1.59 45.01
N GLN A 406 -21.54 1.58 45.42
CA GLN A 406 -20.97 2.30 46.56
C GLN A 406 -19.59 2.86 46.19
N ASN A 407 -19.20 3.96 46.82
CA ASN A 407 -17.89 4.56 46.63
C ASN A 407 -16.81 3.76 47.40
N LEU A 408 -16.02 2.95 46.68
CA LEU A 408 -14.99 2.08 47.25
C LEU A 408 -13.62 2.76 47.44
N ILE A 409 -13.48 4.06 47.16
CA ILE A 409 -12.21 4.78 47.32
C ILE A 409 -11.55 4.54 48.70
N PRO A 410 -12.28 4.62 49.84
CA PRO A 410 -11.65 4.40 51.16
C PRO A 410 -11.12 2.97 51.34
N PHE A 411 -11.76 1.97 50.74
CA PHE A 411 -11.30 0.59 50.79
C PHE A 411 -9.97 0.41 50.04
N PHE A 412 -9.88 0.95 48.83
CA PHE A 412 -8.64 0.85 48.05
C PHE A 412 -7.49 1.70 48.61
N GLU A 413 -7.79 2.86 49.22
CA GLU A 413 -6.80 3.66 49.96
C GLU A 413 -6.24 2.94 51.20
N GLU A 414 -7.02 2.10 51.89
CA GLU A 414 -6.50 1.25 52.98
C GLU A 414 -5.55 0.16 52.47
N TRP A 415 -5.81 -0.37 51.28
CA TRP A 415 -5.01 -1.42 50.64
C TRP A 415 -3.72 -0.90 49.96
N GLY A 416 -3.54 0.42 49.84
CA GLY A 416 -2.40 1.00 49.11
C GLY A 416 -2.59 1.04 47.60
N LEU A 417 -3.85 1.20 47.16
CA LEU A 417 -4.29 1.30 45.77
C LEU A 417 -5.06 2.61 45.56
N THR A 418 -4.36 3.74 45.67
CA THR A 418 -4.96 5.08 45.65
C THR A 418 -5.47 5.48 44.25
N PRO A 419 -6.71 5.98 44.10
CA PRO A 419 -7.17 6.50 42.82
C PRO A 419 -6.51 7.85 42.51
N ASN A 420 -6.19 8.04 41.22
CA ASN A 420 -5.76 9.34 40.69
C ASN A 420 -6.95 10.33 40.63
N ASP A 421 -6.65 11.60 40.32
CA ASP A 421 -7.65 12.67 40.35
C ASP A 421 -8.81 12.46 39.36
N ASP A 422 -8.54 11.92 38.17
CA ASP A 422 -9.57 11.62 37.14
C ASP A 422 -10.52 10.51 37.61
N ILE A 423 -10.00 9.41 38.16
CA ILE A 423 -10.84 8.34 38.73
C ILE A 423 -11.62 8.82 39.95
N ARG A 424 -10.99 9.63 40.82
CA ARG A 424 -11.66 10.22 41.98
C ARG A 424 -12.83 11.10 41.53
N GLU A 425 -12.61 12.01 40.60
CA GLU A 425 -13.66 12.90 40.07
C GLU A 425 -14.76 12.09 39.35
N LYS A 426 -14.41 11.05 38.59
CA LYS A 426 -15.38 10.13 37.95
C LYS A 426 -16.27 9.42 38.97
N ILE A 427 -15.72 8.88 40.04
CA ILE A 427 -16.51 8.20 41.09
C ILE A 427 -17.37 9.21 41.88
N GLU A 428 -16.84 10.39 42.17
CA GLU A 428 -17.59 11.45 42.86
C GLU A 428 -18.78 11.96 42.01
N LYS A 429 -18.60 12.08 40.69
CA LYS A 429 -19.69 12.43 39.74
C LYS A 429 -20.85 11.43 39.75
N LEU A 430 -20.59 10.14 40.04
CA LEU A 430 -21.63 9.10 40.17
C LEU A 430 -22.49 9.26 41.44
N LYS A 431 -22.05 10.06 42.42
CA LYS A 431 -22.76 10.33 43.69
C LYS A 431 -23.16 9.05 44.46
N LEU A 432 -22.34 8.02 44.38
CA LEU A 432 -22.56 6.75 45.07
C LEU A 432 -22.54 6.93 46.60
N PRO A 433 -23.35 6.17 47.36
CA PRO A 433 -23.24 6.09 48.82
C PRO A 433 -21.82 5.77 49.27
N LYS A 434 -21.43 6.32 50.43
CA LYS A 434 -20.18 5.95 51.10
C LYS A 434 -20.32 4.56 51.73
N LEU A 435 -19.19 3.90 51.99
CA LEU A 435 -19.14 2.68 52.80
C LEU A 435 -19.75 2.90 54.19
N GLU A 436 -20.53 1.94 54.66
CA GLU A 436 -21.11 1.93 56.02
C GLU A 436 -20.20 1.21 57.01
N LYS A 437 -19.38 0.26 56.53
CA LYS A 437 -18.48 -0.57 57.34
C LYS A 437 -17.02 -0.49 56.88
N GLU A 438 -16.10 -0.87 57.77
CA GLU A 438 -14.68 -1.05 57.47
C GLU A 438 -14.43 -2.34 56.69
N ILE A 439 -14.88 -2.39 55.43
CA ILE A 439 -14.93 -3.63 54.64
C ILE A 439 -13.54 -4.27 54.37
N TRP A 440 -12.45 -3.52 54.54
CA TRP A 440 -11.07 -4.05 54.52
C TRP A 440 -10.74 -4.97 55.71
N LYS A 441 -11.62 -5.10 56.70
CA LYS A 441 -11.53 -6.06 57.82
C LYS A 441 -12.44 -7.29 57.64
N ALA A 442 -13.15 -7.40 56.52
CA ALA A 442 -14.08 -8.52 56.30
C ALA A 442 -13.36 -9.86 56.18
N THR A 443 -13.96 -10.91 56.76
CA THR A 443 -13.53 -12.31 56.65
C THR A 443 -14.74 -13.20 56.38
N ASP A 444 -14.51 -14.41 55.85
CA ASP A 444 -15.57 -15.44 55.74
C ASP A 444 -16.25 -15.75 57.09
N SER A 445 -15.50 -15.59 58.19
CA SER A 445 -15.91 -15.85 59.58
C SER A 445 -16.59 -14.68 60.29
N ASN A 446 -16.69 -13.48 59.70
CA ASN A 446 -17.32 -12.30 60.31
C ASN A 446 -18.46 -11.71 59.46
N ASP A 447 -19.37 -10.96 60.09
CA ASP A 447 -20.58 -10.39 59.45
C ASP A 447 -20.37 -8.94 58.93
N ILE A 448 -19.18 -8.68 58.38
CA ILE A 448 -18.91 -7.45 57.64
C ILE A 448 -19.44 -7.64 56.22
N ARG A 449 -20.70 -7.25 56.02
CA ARG A 449 -21.45 -7.28 54.76
C ARG A 449 -22.03 -5.91 54.45
N GLU A 450 -21.99 -5.50 53.20
CA GLU A 450 -22.68 -4.31 52.67
C GLU A 450 -23.97 -4.76 51.94
N LYS A 451 -24.68 -3.81 51.30
CA LYS A 451 -25.83 -4.15 50.46
C LYS A 451 -25.41 -5.14 49.38
N GLN A 452 -26.03 -6.32 49.37
CA GLN A 452 -25.72 -7.37 48.40
C GLN A 452 -25.99 -6.91 46.97
N VAL A 453 -25.10 -7.31 46.07
CA VAL A 453 -25.23 -7.05 44.64
C VAL A 453 -26.27 -7.99 44.06
N GLU A 454 -27.30 -7.44 43.44
CA GLU A 454 -28.37 -8.20 42.80
C GLU A 454 -27.84 -9.02 41.58
N PRO A 455 -28.49 -10.13 41.18
CA PRO A 455 -28.18 -10.80 39.92
C PRO A 455 -28.20 -9.83 38.73
N TYR A 456 -27.36 -10.06 37.72
CA TYR A 456 -27.46 -9.29 36.48
C TYR A 456 -28.62 -9.81 35.62
N LYS A 457 -29.64 -8.98 35.41
CA LYS A 457 -30.69 -9.28 34.44
C LYS A 457 -30.19 -8.86 33.07
N VAL A 458 -29.60 -9.80 32.33
CA VAL A 458 -29.10 -9.59 30.97
C VAL A 458 -30.29 -9.19 30.06
N PRO A 459 -30.27 -8.01 29.41
CA PRO A 459 -31.27 -7.67 28.40
C PRO A 459 -31.28 -8.69 27.25
N TYR A 460 -32.47 -9.12 26.86
CA TYR A 460 -32.68 -10.07 25.77
C TYR A 460 -32.89 -9.35 24.44
N GLY A 461 -32.32 -9.92 23.38
CA GLY A 461 -32.50 -9.53 21.99
C GLY A 461 -31.80 -10.52 21.06
N GLU A 462 -32.26 -10.59 19.81
CA GLU A 462 -31.75 -11.50 18.78
C GLU A 462 -31.17 -10.69 17.60
N PRO A 463 -30.17 -11.21 16.87
CA PRO A 463 -29.76 -10.61 15.60
C PRO A 463 -30.90 -10.65 14.58
N ALA A 464 -30.97 -9.65 13.70
CA ALA A 464 -31.90 -9.66 12.57
C ALA A 464 -31.51 -10.74 11.54
N ASN A 465 -32.53 -11.36 10.92
CA ASN A 465 -32.33 -12.47 9.97
C ASN A 465 -31.61 -12.09 8.66
N GLU A 466 -31.53 -10.80 8.34
CA GLU A 466 -30.95 -10.28 7.10
C GLU A 466 -29.62 -9.57 7.37
N VAL A 467 -28.55 -10.00 6.71
CA VAL A 467 -27.25 -9.31 6.73
C VAL A 467 -27.38 -7.97 5.99
N LYS A 468 -27.33 -6.87 6.74
CA LYS A 468 -27.47 -5.50 6.20
C LYS A 468 -26.12 -4.87 5.91
N ASN A 469 -26.10 -3.96 4.93
CA ASN A 469 -24.94 -3.09 4.72
C ASN A 469 -24.85 -2.08 5.86
N LEU A 470 -23.66 -1.92 6.45
CA LEU A 470 -23.41 -0.94 7.51
C LEU A 470 -22.10 -0.22 7.23
N VAL A 471 -22.06 1.10 7.44
CA VAL A 471 -20.84 1.89 7.20
C VAL A 471 -19.78 1.54 8.25
N VAL A 472 -18.59 1.15 7.80
CA VAL A 472 -17.48 0.73 8.68
C VAL A 472 -17.11 1.88 9.61
N GLY A 473 -17.13 1.60 10.92
CA GLY A 473 -16.89 2.59 11.96
C GLY A 473 -18.12 3.41 12.37
N THR A 474 -19.35 3.02 12.02
CA THR A 474 -20.53 3.53 12.74
C THR A 474 -20.46 3.03 14.19
N GLU A 475 -20.00 3.88 15.12
CA GLU A 475 -19.99 3.60 16.56
C GLU A 475 -21.33 3.87 17.24
N PHE A 476 -22.14 4.78 16.70
CA PHE A 476 -23.43 5.16 17.25
C PHE A 476 -24.43 5.58 16.16
N ASP A 477 -25.51 4.82 15.99
CA ASP A 477 -26.69 5.17 15.19
C ASP A 477 -27.91 4.35 15.68
N GLU A 478 -28.89 5.01 16.30
CA GLU A 478 -30.09 4.35 16.84
C GLU A 478 -30.99 3.76 15.73
N ASN A 479 -31.02 4.38 14.54
CA ASN A 479 -31.82 3.93 13.41
C ASN A 479 -31.19 2.74 12.69
N GLU A 480 -29.85 2.67 12.58
CA GLU A 480 -29.18 1.48 12.06
C GLU A 480 -29.13 0.36 13.11
N ALA A 481 -28.82 0.65 14.38
CA ALA A 481 -28.84 -0.34 15.46
C ALA A 481 -30.19 -1.05 15.60
N SER A 482 -31.30 -0.30 15.56
CA SER A 482 -32.66 -0.88 15.62
C SER A 482 -33.04 -1.74 14.40
N LYS A 483 -32.33 -1.61 13.27
CA LYS A 483 -32.51 -2.48 12.09
C LYS A 483 -31.70 -3.79 12.20
N LEU A 484 -30.73 -3.87 13.10
CA LEU A 484 -29.79 -4.98 13.23
C LEU A 484 -30.21 -6.01 14.28
N VAL A 485 -31.13 -5.67 15.19
CA VAL A 485 -31.66 -6.57 16.22
C VAL A 485 -33.19 -6.69 16.13
N GLN A 486 -33.71 -7.79 16.64
CA GLN A 486 -35.15 -8.12 16.72
C GLN A 486 -35.48 -8.81 18.04
N ASN A 487 -36.76 -9.10 18.29
CA ASN A 487 -37.23 -9.86 19.45
C ASN A 487 -36.69 -9.35 20.81
N LEU A 488 -36.58 -8.02 20.95
CA LEU A 488 -36.14 -7.39 22.20
C LEU A 488 -37.08 -7.74 23.36
N GLY A 489 -36.50 -7.94 24.54
CA GLY A 489 -37.26 -8.21 25.77
C GLY A 489 -38.20 -7.06 26.18
N GLU A 490 -39.14 -7.35 27.09
CA GLU A 490 -40.04 -6.33 27.65
C GLU A 490 -39.23 -5.20 28.30
N ASN A 491 -39.55 -3.96 27.93
CA ASN A 491 -38.85 -2.72 28.32
C ASN A 491 -37.34 -2.68 27.96
N VAL A 492 -36.91 -3.41 26.94
CA VAL A 492 -35.57 -3.33 26.35
C VAL A 492 -35.59 -2.46 25.08
N LYS A 493 -34.59 -1.58 24.93
CA LYS A 493 -34.35 -0.73 23.75
C LYS A 493 -32.94 -0.96 23.21
N VAL A 494 -32.69 -0.60 21.95
CA VAL A 494 -31.31 -0.34 21.50
C VAL A 494 -30.80 0.96 22.14
N THR A 495 -29.49 1.06 22.39
CA THR A 495 -28.88 2.34 22.81
C THR A 495 -28.37 3.15 21.62
N GLY A 496 -28.29 2.54 20.44
CA GLY A 496 -27.66 3.10 19.24
C GLY A 496 -26.17 2.76 19.11
N LYS A 497 -25.49 2.36 20.19
CA LYS A 497 -24.07 2.02 20.16
C LYS A 497 -23.83 0.69 19.43
N ILE A 498 -22.87 0.70 18.50
CA ILE A 498 -22.42 -0.44 17.70
C ILE A 498 -20.90 -0.55 17.85
N THR A 499 -20.39 -1.72 18.22
CA THR A 499 -18.93 -1.95 18.37
C THR A 499 -18.42 -2.84 17.26
N TRP A 500 -17.39 -2.38 16.56
CA TRP A 500 -16.74 -3.12 15.48
C TRP A 500 -15.60 -3.98 16.01
N SER A 501 -15.53 -5.23 15.55
CA SER A 501 -14.40 -6.14 15.80
C SER A 501 -13.18 -5.80 14.93
N LYS A 502 -13.43 -5.30 13.71
CA LYS A 502 -12.44 -4.85 12.74
C LYS A 502 -12.97 -3.63 11.96
N LEU A 503 -12.08 -2.86 11.36
CA LEU A 503 -12.43 -1.76 10.45
C LEU A 503 -12.23 -2.16 8.98
N GLU A 504 -12.64 -3.38 8.63
CA GLU A 504 -12.53 -3.97 7.29
C GLU A 504 -13.86 -3.87 6.53
N ASN A 505 -13.87 -4.00 5.20
CA ASN A 505 -15.10 -4.13 4.43
C ASN A 505 -15.46 -5.61 4.16
N GLY A 506 -16.74 -5.87 3.84
CA GLY A 506 -17.26 -7.21 3.64
C GLY A 506 -17.97 -7.77 4.88
N LYS A 507 -18.38 -9.04 4.79
CA LYS A 507 -19.17 -9.72 5.83
C LYS A 507 -18.35 -9.93 7.11
N GLN A 508 -18.83 -9.39 8.23
CA GLN A 508 -18.20 -9.50 9.54
C GLN A 508 -19.23 -9.35 10.68
N GLU A 509 -18.80 -9.59 11.91
CA GLU A 509 -19.62 -9.42 13.11
C GLU A 509 -19.39 -8.06 13.78
N VAL A 510 -20.49 -7.39 14.12
CA VAL A 510 -20.52 -6.20 15.00
C VAL A 510 -21.39 -6.48 16.21
N LEU A 511 -21.14 -5.77 17.31
CA LEU A 511 -21.90 -5.90 18.55
C LEU A 511 -22.86 -4.72 18.71
N VAL A 512 -24.16 -4.96 18.76
CA VAL A 512 -25.20 -3.94 18.96
C VAL A 512 -25.58 -3.86 20.43
N GLU A 513 -25.46 -2.68 21.04
CA GLU A 513 -25.79 -2.48 22.46
C GLU A 513 -27.30 -2.26 22.67
N ILE A 514 -27.86 -3.03 23.60
CA ILE A 514 -29.25 -2.94 24.08
C ILE A 514 -29.27 -2.70 25.60
N GLU A 515 -30.31 -2.05 26.10
CA GLU A 515 -30.44 -1.60 27.49
C GLU A 515 -31.86 -1.82 28.02
N ASP A 516 -32.02 -2.25 29.28
CA ASP A 516 -33.31 -2.37 29.97
C ASP A 516 -33.67 -1.12 30.80
N GLU A 517 -34.90 -1.07 31.31
CA GLU A 517 -35.41 0.01 32.18
C GLU A 517 -34.58 0.29 33.44
N LYS A 518 -33.68 -0.63 33.85
CA LYS A 518 -32.83 -0.51 35.04
C LYS A 518 -31.40 -0.12 34.69
N GLY A 519 -31.09 0.08 33.41
CA GLY A 519 -29.74 0.36 32.91
C GLY A 519 -28.84 -0.88 32.83
N ASN A 520 -29.37 -2.09 32.93
CA ASN A 520 -28.61 -3.28 32.54
C ASN A 520 -28.44 -3.25 31.02
N LYS A 521 -27.29 -3.72 30.52
CA LYS A 521 -26.91 -3.67 29.11
C LYS A 521 -26.54 -5.04 28.58
N ASN A 522 -26.67 -5.23 27.27
CA ASN A 522 -26.11 -6.38 26.58
C ASN A 522 -25.57 -5.96 25.21
N SER A 523 -24.67 -6.76 24.68
CA SER A 523 -24.10 -6.60 23.34
C SER A 523 -24.48 -7.81 22.50
N ILE A 524 -25.42 -7.62 21.56
CA ILE A 524 -25.89 -8.66 20.67
C ILE A 524 -24.96 -8.76 19.46
N PRO A 525 -24.33 -9.92 19.19
CA PRO A 525 -23.55 -10.12 17.98
C PRO A 525 -24.46 -10.18 16.75
N VAL A 526 -24.17 -9.38 15.73
CA VAL A 526 -24.94 -9.30 14.48
C VAL A 526 -23.99 -9.34 13.28
N GLN A 527 -24.33 -10.16 12.30
CA GLN A 527 -23.61 -10.25 11.03
C GLN A 527 -24.03 -9.11 10.09
N VAL A 528 -23.07 -8.27 9.68
CA VAL A 528 -23.25 -7.15 8.76
C VAL A 528 -22.32 -7.26 7.56
N ASN A 529 -22.63 -6.54 6.48
CA ASN A 529 -21.71 -6.32 5.37
C ASN A 529 -21.11 -4.90 5.51
N GLY A 530 -19.88 -4.82 6.00
CA GLY A 530 -19.16 -3.56 6.16
C GLY A 530 -18.91 -2.87 4.81
N ILE A 531 -19.36 -1.63 4.67
CA ILE A 531 -19.12 -0.79 3.49
C ILE A 531 -18.35 0.47 3.88
N TYR A 532 -17.45 0.94 3.01
CA TYR A 532 -16.61 2.11 3.32
C TYR A 532 -17.26 3.46 2.98
N GLY A 533 -18.32 3.50 2.17
CA GLY A 533 -19.00 4.75 1.79
C GLY A 533 -18.05 5.75 1.14
N ASP A 534 -18.10 6.99 1.59
CA ASP A 534 -17.23 8.09 1.18
C ASP A 534 -16.16 8.32 2.27
N SER A 535 -14.99 7.69 2.12
CA SER A 535 -13.98 7.62 3.18
C SER A 535 -12.54 7.56 2.69
N ILE A 536 -11.60 7.88 3.59
CA ILE A 536 -10.16 7.70 3.46
C ILE A 536 -9.73 6.65 4.50
N ILE A 537 -8.97 5.65 4.07
CA ILE A 537 -8.52 4.50 4.86
C ILE A 537 -7.00 4.56 4.99
N PHE A 538 -6.51 4.54 6.22
CA PHE A 538 -5.10 4.52 6.57
C PHE A 538 -4.70 3.10 6.95
N GLN A 539 -3.81 2.47 6.18
CA GLN A 539 -3.33 1.11 6.45
C GLN A 539 -1.93 1.12 7.07
N GLY A 540 -1.77 0.34 8.14
CA GLY A 540 -0.52 0.21 8.87
C GLY A 540 0.38 -0.86 8.28
N LEU A 541 1.03 -1.63 9.15
CA LEU A 541 1.69 -2.87 8.80
C LEU A 541 0.70 -3.87 8.13
N SER A 542 1.19 -4.68 7.19
CA SER A 542 0.40 -5.73 6.50
C SER A 542 -0.76 -5.16 5.67
N ASN A 543 -2.02 -5.54 5.91
CA ASN A 543 -3.21 -4.91 5.30
C ASN A 543 -4.11 -4.22 6.35
N ASP A 544 -3.69 -4.25 7.61
CA ASP A 544 -4.46 -3.85 8.77
C ASP A 544 -4.86 -2.37 8.69
N VAL A 545 -6.16 -2.10 8.87
CA VAL A 545 -6.69 -0.73 8.89
C VAL A 545 -6.43 -0.11 10.26
N MET A 546 -5.64 0.97 10.28
CA MET A 546 -5.28 1.70 11.50
C MET A 546 -6.29 2.79 11.82
N SER A 547 -6.86 3.43 10.79
CA SER A 547 -7.92 4.41 10.93
C SER A 547 -8.75 4.56 9.65
N THR A 548 -10.04 4.88 9.83
CA THR A 548 -10.96 5.25 8.76
C THR A 548 -11.51 6.65 9.02
N VAL A 549 -11.50 7.51 8.01
CA VAL A 549 -12.06 8.87 8.05
C VAL A 549 -13.21 8.92 7.05
N THR A 550 -14.45 8.93 7.55
CA THR A 550 -15.67 8.80 6.73
C THR A 550 -16.52 10.06 6.82
N LEU A 551 -17.13 10.48 5.72
CA LEU A 551 -18.00 11.67 5.64
C LEU A 551 -19.45 11.33 6.00
N ARG A 552 -19.97 11.85 7.11
CA ARG A 552 -21.41 11.83 7.40
C ARG A 552 -22.09 13.01 6.70
N HIS A 553 -22.46 12.80 5.44
CA HIS A 553 -23.07 13.83 4.57
C HIS A 553 -24.32 14.50 5.16
N ASN A 554 -25.15 13.77 5.92
CA ASN A 554 -26.36 14.30 6.56
C ASN A 554 -26.06 15.27 7.72
N GLU A 555 -25.04 14.97 8.51
CA GLU A 555 -24.63 15.75 9.69
C GLU A 555 -23.57 16.80 9.36
N LYS A 556 -22.90 16.68 8.20
CA LYS A 556 -21.70 17.42 7.81
C LYS A 556 -20.54 17.27 8.80
N LYS A 557 -20.35 16.05 9.31
CA LYS A 557 -19.29 15.72 10.27
C LYS A 557 -18.40 14.59 9.79
N LEU A 558 -17.15 14.59 10.24
CA LEU A 558 -16.31 13.42 10.15
C LEU A 558 -16.76 12.35 11.14
N ASN A 559 -16.75 11.10 10.70
CA ASN A 559 -16.69 9.93 11.57
C ASN A 559 -15.29 9.33 11.45
N VAL A 560 -14.49 9.37 12.53
CA VAL A 560 -13.11 8.88 12.51
C VAL A 560 -12.90 7.78 13.54
N ASN A 561 -12.49 6.61 13.06
CA ASN A 561 -12.34 5.39 13.85
C ASN A 561 -10.89 4.91 13.83
N PHE A 562 -10.54 3.98 14.73
CA PHE A 562 -9.19 3.45 14.84
C PHE A 562 -9.14 1.99 15.31
N THR A 563 -8.00 1.33 15.09
CA THR A 563 -7.65 0.07 15.78
C THR A 563 -6.56 0.31 16.82
N ASN A 564 -6.53 -0.52 17.87
CA ASN A 564 -5.55 -0.42 18.97
C ASN A 564 -4.17 -1.00 18.63
N ASN A 565 -3.93 -1.40 17.38
CA ASN A 565 -2.64 -1.90 16.93
C ASN A 565 -1.65 -0.73 16.80
N LYS A 566 -0.35 -1.01 17.00
CA LYS A 566 0.71 -0.04 16.64
C LYS A 566 0.68 0.17 15.13
N ILE A 567 0.68 1.43 14.70
CA ILE A 567 0.50 1.83 13.30
C ILE A 567 1.52 1.15 12.38
N HIS A 568 2.81 1.33 12.64
CA HIS A 568 3.89 0.66 11.91
C HIS A 568 5.22 0.71 12.67
N TYR A 569 5.66 -0.41 13.26
CA TYR A 569 6.84 -0.46 14.14
C TYR A 569 8.17 0.03 13.53
N ARG A 570 8.31 0.02 12.19
CA ARG A 570 9.52 0.53 11.51
C ARG A 570 9.60 2.05 11.38
N PHE A 571 8.53 2.78 11.69
CA PHE A 571 8.46 4.25 11.66
C PHE A 571 8.35 4.82 13.09
N GLU A 572 9.02 4.18 14.06
CA GLU A 572 9.05 4.68 15.44
C GLU A 572 9.74 6.06 15.48
N LYS A 573 9.04 7.07 16.02
CA LYS A 573 9.41 8.50 16.04
C LYS A 573 9.45 9.17 14.66
N GLU A 574 8.82 8.57 13.66
CA GLU A 574 8.57 9.18 12.35
C GLU A 574 7.06 9.30 12.11
N GLU A 575 6.61 10.44 11.60
CA GLU A 575 5.22 10.59 11.15
C GLU A 575 4.91 9.55 10.08
N TYR A 576 3.93 8.68 10.36
CA TYR A 576 3.48 7.66 9.41
C TYR A 576 2.21 8.08 8.69
N MET A 577 1.31 8.78 9.39
CA MET A 577 0.04 9.25 8.85
C MET A 577 -0.36 10.60 9.42
N GLY A 578 -0.99 11.45 8.60
CA GLY A 578 -1.42 12.78 9.01
C GLY A 578 -2.59 13.31 8.18
N LEU A 579 -3.38 14.19 8.79
CA LEU A 579 -4.54 14.82 8.18
C LEU A 579 -4.70 16.24 8.73
N ALA A 580 -4.81 17.22 7.82
CA ALA A 580 -5.14 18.60 8.13
C ALA A 580 -6.34 19.06 7.29
N ILE A 581 -7.29 19.75 7.91
CA ILE A 581 -8.49 20.27 7.26
C ILE A 581 -8.44 21.79 7.27
N TYR A 582 -8.76 22.37 6.13
CA TYR A 582 -8.84 23.80 5.91
C TYR A 582 -10.24 24.15 5.43
N ASP A 583 -10.75 25.30 5.86
CA ASP A 583 -12.01 25.83 5.34
C ASP A 583 -11.88 26.27 3.87
N ARG A 584 -13.00 26.64 3.25
CA ARG A 584 -13.05 27.26 1.90
C ARG A 584 -12.17 28.51 1.73
N ASN A 585 -11.72 29.14 2.81
CA ASN A 585 -10.83 30.32 2.80
C ASN A 585 -9.36 29.96 3.03
N GLY A 586 -9.06 28.68 3.32
CA GLY A 586 -7.72 28.15 3.62
C GLY A 586 -7.28 28.30 5.07
N ILE A 587 -8.18 28.64 5.98
CA ILE A 587 -7.91 28.69 7.42
C ILE A 587 -7.88 27.25 7.95
N GLU A 588 -6.80 26.86 8.66
CA GLU A 588 -6.68 25.54 9.26
C GLU A 588 -7.72 25.36 10.38
N LYS A 589 -8.62 24.39 10.20
CA LYS A 589 -9.64 24.01 11.18
C LYS A 589 -9.06 23.04 12.22
N LYS A 590 -8.28 22.06 11.76
CA LYS A 590 -7.60 21.06 12.61
C LYS A 590 -6.47 20.39 11.83
N ARG A 591 -5.41 20.00 12.54
CA ARG A 591 -4.32 19.15 12.06
C ARG A 591 -3.99 18.10 13.10
N VAL A 592 -3.84 16.86 12.67
CA VAL A 592 -3.42 15.74 13.51
C VAL A 592 -2.53 14.81 12.70
N SER A 593 -1.42 14.40 13.29
CA SER A 593 -0.50 13.38 12.77
C SER A 593 -0.33 12.27 13.80
N ALA A 594 0.17 11.11 13.39
CA ALA A 594 0.55 10.01 14.26
C ALA A 594 1.84 9.31 13.80
N GLU A 595 2.68 8.97 14.76
CA GLU A 595 3.97 8.29 14.57
C GLU A 595 3.79 6.76 14.53
N GLY A 596 4.73 6.03 13.92
CA GLY A 596 4.59 4.58 13.68
C GLY A 596 4.45 3.71 14.95
N GLN A 597 4.92 4.17 16.11
CA GLN A 597 4.76 3.47 17.39
C GLN A 597 3.45 3.80 18.12
N GLU A 598 2.74 4.86 17.72
CA GLU A 598 1.41 5.19 18.25
C GLU A 598 0.35 4.20 17.76
N THR A 599 -0.82 4.23 18.39
CA THR A 599 -2.05 3.62 17.85
C THR A 599 -2.87 4.70 17.14
N GLY A 600 -3.86 4.30 16.34
CA GLY A 600 -4.76 5.28 15.69
C GLY A 600 -5.63 6.10 16.67
N LYS A 601 -5.58 5.82 17.98
CA LYS A 601 -6.44 6.40 19.03
C LYS A 601 -6.43 7.92 19.05
N ARG A 602 -5.26 8.54 19.20
CA ARG A 602 -5.15 10.00 19.26
C ARG A 602 -5.55 10.66 17.94
N PHE A 603 -5.10 10.07 16.82
CA PHE A 603 -5.46 10.52 15.48
C PHE A 603 -6.99 10.58 15.28
N ALA A 604 -7.69 9.52 15.68
CA ALA A 604 -9.14 9.44 15.56
C ALA A 604 -9.86 10.37 16.55
N MET A 605 -9.51 10.33 17.84
CA MET A 605 -10.18 11.14 18.87
C MET A 605 -10.06 12.65 18.63
N GLU A 606 -8.98 13.13 18.01
CA GLU A 606 -8.80 14.55 17.67
C GLU A 606 -9.50 14.99 16.37
N LEU A 607 -9.97 14.06 15.53
CA LEU A 607 -10.63 14.34 14.24
C LEU A 607 -12.10 13.93 14.19
N ASN A 608 -12.54 13.02 15.07
CA ASN A 608 -13.93 12.57 15.12
C ASN A 608 -14.88 13.71 15.51
N GLU A 609 -16.12 13.65 15.02
CA GLU A 609 -17.15 14.69 15.21
C GLU A 609 -16.81 16.08 14.65
N LEU A 610 -15.67 16.27 13.98
CA LEU A 610 -15.27 17.56 13.41
C LEU A 610 -16.17 17.95 12.23
N ASP A 611 -16.76 19.14 12.29
CA ASP A 611 -17.63 19.67 11.25
C ASP A 611 -16.86 19.98 9.94
N PHE A 612 -17.48 19.75 8.78
CA PHE A 612 -16.95 20.09 7.45
C PHE A 612 -17.98 20.84 6.60
N GLU A 613 -17.52 21.61 5.62
CA GLU A 613 -18.36 22.12 4.53
C GLU A 613 -17.93 21.52 3.19
N TYR A 614 -18.88 21.35 2.25
CA TYR A 614 -18.50 21.03 0.86
C TYR A 614 -17.65 22.17 0.30
N GLY A 615 -16.48 21.87 -0.22
CA GLY A 615 -15.47 22.85 -0.62
C GLY A 615 -14.34 23.03 0.40
N ASP A 616 -14.46 22.52 1.63
CA ASP A 616 -13.33 22.37 2.54
C ASP A 616 -12.25 21.46 1.93
N VAL A 617 -11.01 21.68 2.32
CA VAL A 617 -9.82 21.04 1.78
C VAL A 617 -9.17 20.17 2.83
N VAL A 618 -8.90 18.91 2.50
CA VAL A 618 -8.20 17.96 3.36
C VAL A 618 -6.82 17.67 2.76
N LYS A 619 -5.77 18.07 3.47
CA LYS A 619 -4.40 17.64 3.19
C LYS A 619 -4.11 16.37 3.97
N VAL A 620 -3.79 15.29 3.26
CA VAL A 620 -3.49 13.98 3.84
C VAL A 620 -2.03 13.61 3.59
N PHE A 621 -1.35 13.13 4.62
CA PHE A 621 -0.02 12.57 4.57
C PHE A 621 -0.07 11.06 4.87
N HIS A 622 0.72 10.27 4.13
CA HIS A 622 1.00 8.87 4.43
C HIS A 622 2.45 8.54 4.03
N ALA A 623 3.23 7.96 4.95
CA ALA A 623 4.65 7.67 4.73
C ALA A 623 4.87 6.63 3.61
N GLU A 624 4.00 5.62 3.54
CA GLU A 624 3.86 4.66 2.44
C GLU A 624 2.63 5.03 1.59
N PRO A 625 2.77 5.82 0.51
CA PRO A 625 1.66 6.54 -0.13
C PRO A 625 0.63 5.69 -0.88
N ASP A 626 0.92 4.40 -1.09
CA ASP A 626 0.07 3.38 -1.70
C ASP A 626 -0.80 2.63 -0.67
N ARG A 627 -0.45 2.69 0.63
CA ARG A 627 -1.24 2.18 1.76
C ARG A 627 -2.39 3.09 2.17
N LEU A 628 -2.43 4.33 1.67
CA LEU A 628 -3.60 5.19 1.79
C LEU A 628 -4.64 4.83 0.71
N LYS A 629 -5.82 4.36 1.10
CA LYS A 629 -6.96 4.15 0.18
C LYS A 629 -8.00 5.24 0.36
N TRP A 630 -8.81 5.48 -0.67
CA TRP A 630 -10.01 6.29 -0.52
C TRP A 630 -11.13 5.76 -1.43
N TYR A 631 -12.35 5.86 -0.92
CA TYR A 631 -13.56 5.33 -1.51
C TYR A 631 -14.52 6.47 -1.80
N GLN A 632 -15.21 6.36 -2.93
CA GLN A 632 -16.36 7.21 -3.29
C GLN A 632 -17.55 6.29 -3.51
N ASN A 633 -18.66 6.51 -2.80
CA ASN A 633 -19.84 5.66 -2.82
C ASN A 633 -19.49 4.15 -2.73
N ASN A 634 -18.71 3.78 -1.71
CA ASN A 634 -18.20 2.42 -1.45
C ASN A 634 -17.32 1.80 -2.57
N THR A 635 -16.92 2.58 -3.58
CA THR A 635 -16.06 2.11 -4.67
C THR A 635 -14.64 2.66 -4.49
N LEU A 636 -13.64 1.79 -4.54
CA LEU A 636 -12.23 2.18 -4.46
C LEU A 636 -11.84 3.01 -5.70
N VAL A 637 -11.30 4.21 -5.48
CA VAL A 637 -10.89 5.10 -6.57
C VAL A 637 -9.52 4.67 -7.13
N ASP A 638 -9.34 4.70 -8.46
CA ASP A 638 -8.03 4.49 -9.09
C ASP A 638 -7.06 5.60 -8.70
N GLN A 639 -5.93 5.20 -8.12
CA GLN A 639 -4.93 6.08 -7.55
C GLN A 639 -3.90 6.57 -8.56
N GLY A 640 -3.84 5.99 -9.77
CA GLY A 640 -2.98 6.43 -10.86
C GLY A 640 -1.52 6.76 -10.45
N LYS A 641 -1.13 8.04 -10.62
CA LYS A 641 0.17 8.57 -10.16
C LYS A 641 0.17 9.03 -8.69
N ALA A 642 -1.01 9.29 -8.10
CA ALA A 642 -1.13 9.79 -6.73
C ALA A 642 -0.69 8.78 -5.67
N LYS A 643 -0.74 7.47 -5.98
CA LYS A 643 -0.18 6.40 -5.12
C LYS A 643 1.31 6.56 -4.77
N ASN A 644 2.05 7.39 -5.52
CA ASN A 644 3.45 7.70 -5.23
C ASN A 644 3.65 9.03 -4.49
N LYS A 645 2.59 9.83 -4.27
CA LYS A 645 2.65 11.11 -3.53
C LYS A 645 2.37 10.87 -2.05
N LYS A 646 3.36 11.14 -1.18
CA LYS A 646 3.20 11.10 0.29
C LYS A 646 2.13 12.06 0.79
N GLU A 647 2.11 13.28 0.25
CA GLU A 647 1.07 14.27 0.49
C GLU A 647 0.04 14.28 -0.66
N LYS A 648 -1.24 14.37 -0.30
CA LYS A 648 -2.37 14.46 -1.24
C LYS A 648 -3.33 15.56 -0.75
N LEU A 649 -3.94 16.28 -1.68
CA LEU A 649 -5.00 17.26 -1.40
C LEU A 649 -6.33 16.73 -1.92
N PHE A 650 -7.34 16.70 -1.05
CA PHE A 650 -8.71 16.37 -1.39
C PHE A 650 -9.60 17.57 -1.15
N GLN A 651 -10.60 17.80 -2.01
CA GLN A 651 -11.72 18.69 -1.73
C GLN A 651 -12.90 17.82 -1.28
N ILE A 652 -13.57 18.22 -0.21
CA ILE A 652 -14.79 17.54 0.24
C ILE A 652 -15.95 17.99 -0.65
N THR A 653 -16.67 17.05 -1.25
CA THR A 653 -17.80 17.33 -2.16
C THR A 653 -19.01 16.47 -1.80
N GLU A 654 -20.14 16.70 -2.47
CA GLU A 654 -21.33 15.82 -2.38
C GLU A 654 -21.06 14.38 -2.88
N ARG A 655 -19.92 14.13 -3.54
CA ARG A 655 -19.44 12.82 -4.01
C ARG A 655 -18.31 12.25 -3.17
N GLY A 656 -18.12 12.78 -1.96
CA GLY A 656 -17.03 12.42 -1.07
C GLY A 656 -15.73 13.19 -1.35
N PHE A 657 -14.60 12.56 -1.06
CA PHE A 657 -13.26 13.14 -1.20
C PHE A 657 -12.79 13.14 -2.67
N GLU A 658 -12.69 14.31 -3.30
CA GLU A 658 -12.15 14.46 -4.67
C GLU A 658 -10.68 14.92 -4.64
N LEU A 659 -9.76 14.12 -5.20
CA LEU A 659 -8.35 14.48 -5.31
C LEU A 659 -8.16 15.73 -6.22
N LYS A 660 -7.33 16.69 -5.78
CA LYS A 660 -6.95 17.89 -6.55
C LYS A 660 -5.42 18.02 -6.64
N ASP A 661 -4.91 18.51 -7.76
CA ASP A 661 -3.48 18.84 -7.94
C ASP A 661 -3.14 20.30 -7.56
N SER A 662 -4.11 21.23 -7.62
CA SER A 662 -4.03 22.61 -7.12
C SER A 662 -5.43 23.12 -6.75
N LEU A 663 -5.51 24.19 -5.95
CA LEU A 663 -6.78 24.71 -5.39
C LEU A 663 -7.21 26.08 -5.92
N GLN A 664 -6.38 26.73 -6.73
CA GLN A 664 -6.71 27.97 -7.44
C GLN A 664 -7.35 27.69 -8.80
N GLU A 665 -8.28 28.53 -9.23
CA GLU A 665 -8.81 28.55 -10.60
C GLU A 665 -8.11 29.67 -11.38
N VAL A 666 -7.49 29.34 -12.52
CA VAL A 666 -6.74 30.30 -13.35
C VAL A 666 -7.28 30.32 -14.78
N VAL A 667 -7.85 31.45 -15.19
CA VAL A 667 -8.37 31.68 -16.54
C VAL A 667 -7.38 32.57 -17.31
N ALA A 668 -6.83 32.07 -18.41
CA ALA A 668 -5.94 32.82 -19.29
C ALA A 668 -6.70 33.87 -20.11
N LYS A 669 -6.17 35.09 -20.18
CA LYS A 669 -6.71 36.21 -20.96
C LYS A 669 -5.70 36.71 -21.98
N SER A 670 -5.93 36.40 -23.25
CA SER A 670 -5.08 36.87 -24.36
C SER A 670 -5.05 38.40 -24.45
N GLN A 671 -3.91 38.97 -24.81
CA GLN A 671 -3.70 40.42 -24.93
C GLN A 671 -3.10 40.78 -26.30
N GLN A 672 -3.38 41.98 -26.80
CA GLN A 672 -2.77 42.56 -28.01
C GLN A 672 -2.11 43.90 -27.66
N VAL A 673 -0.87 44.14 -28.11
CA VAL A 673 -0.09 45.34 -27.75
C VAL A 673 0.70 45.86 -28.95
N VAL A 674 0.69 47.17 -29.21
CA VAL A 674 1.43 47.77 -30.34
C VAL A 674 2.95 47.77 -30.09
N VAL A 675 3.73 47.46 -31.12
CA VAL A 675 5.20 47.45 -31.05
C VAL A 675 5.79 48.80 -30.61
N GLY A 676 6.89 48.73 -29.85
CA GLY A 676 7.53 49.89 -29.24
C GLY A 676 6.75 50.46 -28.05
N THR A 677 5.78 49.73 -27.49
CA THR A 677 5.20 50.05 -26.17
C THR A 677 6.20 49.65 -25.08
N GLY A 678 6.50 50.55 -24.13
CA GLY A 678 7.43 50.25 -23.03
C GLY A 678 6.96 49.05 -22.19
N VAL A 679 7.88 48.13 -21.87
CA VAL A 679 7.58 46.86 -21.16
C VAL A 679 7.01 47.13 -19.77
N GLU A 680 7.45 48.22 -19.14
CA GLU A 680 6.98 48.70 -17.83
C GLU A 680 5.52 49.22 -17.83
N LYS A 681 4.87 49.28 -18.99
CA LYS A 681 3.42 49.54 -19.10
C LYS A 681 2.56 48.26 -19.14
N LEU A 682 3.15 47.07 -19.04
CA LEU A 682 2.43 45.78 -19.03
C LEU A 682 2.23 45.24 -17.61
N ASP A 683 0.97 45.03 -17.20
CA ASP A 683 0.62 44.41 -15.91
C ASP A 683 0.36 42.89 -16.09
N PRO A 684 1.10 41.99 -15.39
CA PRO A 684 0.82 40.55 -15.39
C PRO A 684 -0.63 40.18 -15.02
N LYS A 685 -1.31 41.00 -14.21
CA LYS A 685 -2.70 40.77 -13.78
C LYS A 685 -3.71 40.91 -14.93
N SER A 686 -3.34 41.56 -16.03
CA SER A 686 -4.19 41.61 -17.23
C SER A 686 -4.20 40.30 -18.03
N PHE A 687 -3.23 39.40 -17.80
CA PHE A 687 -3.04 38.17 -18.58
C PHE A 687 -3.72 36.94 -17.97
N VAL A 688 -4.06 36.99 -16.67
CA VAL A 688 -4.78 35.91 -16.00
C VAL A 688 -5.82 36.47 -15.04
N GLU A 689 -6.98 35.82 -14.97
CA GLU A 689 -7.91 35.97 -13.86
C GLU A 689 -7.71 34.79 -12.93
N VAL A 690 -7.29 35.07 -11.69
CA VAL A 690 -7.02 34.07 -10.66
C VAL A 690 -8.04 34.22 -9.56
N LYS A 691 -8.70 33.11 -9.23
CA LYS A 691 -9.59 32.99 -8.08
C LYS A 691 -8.93 32.09 -7.04
N ASP A 692 -9.03 32.49 -5.77
CA ASP A 692 -8.47 31.80 -4.60
C ASP A 692 -6.93 31.64 -4.56
N GLY A 693 -6.20 32.39 -5.41
CA GLY A 693 -4.73 32.46 -5.48
C GLY A 693 -4.19 33.86 -5.82
N GLU A 694 -2.87 33.99 -5.93
CA GLU A 694 -2.15 35.23 -6.24
C GLU A 694 -1.35 35.12 -7.54
N VAL A 695 -1.41 36.16 -8.38
CA VAL A 695 -0.53 36.35 -9.54
C VAL A 695 0.85 36.81 -9.04
N ILE A 696 1.86 35.95 -9.17
CA ILE A 696 3.23 36.26 -8.74
C ILE A 696 3.89 37.22 -9.74
N GLY A 697 3.64 37.00 -11.03
CA GLY A 697 4.14 37.83 -12.12
C GLY A 697 4.38 37.03 -13.39
N PHE A 698 4.98 37.67 -14.40
CA PHE A 698 5.54 36.92 -15.52
C PHE A 698 6.77 36.14 -15.05
N VAL A 699 6.90 34.88 -15.47
CA VAL A 699 8.13 34.08 -15.29
C VAL A 699 9.30 34.75 -16.03
N GLU A 700 9.03 35.37 -17.18
CA GLU A 700 9.99 36.10 -18.03
C GLU A 700 9.31 37.36 -18.58
N LYS A 701 10.02 38.51 -18.62
CA LYS A 701 9.43 39.78 -19.11
C LYS A 701 9.05 39.68 -20.60
N PRO A 702 7.84 40.14 -21.02
CA PRO A 702 7.44 40.13 -22.41
C PRO A 702 8.32 41.02 -23.30
N ASN A 703 8.54 40.61 -24.56
CA ASN A 703 9.30 41.41 -25.52
C ASN A 703 8.35 42.28 -26.35
N THR A 704 8.43 43.61 -26.20
CA THR A 704 7.55 44.57 -26.88
C THR A 704 8.14 45.26 -28.11
N THR A 705 9.39 44.98 -28.46
CA THR A 705 10.02 45.47 -29.70
C THR A 705 9.93 44.45 -30.84
N LYS A 706 9.60 43.18 -30.53
CA LYS A 706 9.41 42.11 -31.50
C LYS A 706 7.94 41.82 -31.76
N ILE A 707 7.53 41.95 -33.02
CA ILE A 707 6.18 41.63 -33.52
C ILE A 707 5.89 40.12 -33.48
N GLY A 708 4.62 39.77 -33.32
CA GLY A 708 4.05 38.43 -33.50
C GLY A 708 3.37 37.89 -32.24
N GLU A 709 2.66 36.76 -32.37
CA GLU A 709 2.21 35.99 -31.22
C GLU A 709 3.41 35.45 -30.42
N GLN A 710 3.40 35.71 -29.12
CA GLN A 710 4.31 35.13 -28.14
C GLN A 710 3.49 34.51 -26.99
N LYS A 711 3.95 33.39 -26.44
CA LYS A 711 3.38 32.79 -25.23
C LYS A 711 4.10 33.36 -24.02
N VAL A 712 3.41 34.18 -23.24
CA VAL A 712 3.91 34.67 -21.95
C VAL A 712 3.49 33.70 -20.85
N LYS A 713 4.43 33.37 -19.95
CA LYS A 713 4.16 32.49 -18.81
C LYS A 713 3.88 33.34 -17.59
N VAL A 714 2.69 33.17 -17.01
CA VAL A 714 2.33 33.81 -15.75
C VAL A 714 2.38 32.74 -14.66
N GLU A 715 3.18 32.99 -13.61
CA GLU A 715 3.20 32.14 -12.44
C GLU A 715 2.15 32.61 -11.43
N THR A 716 1.41 31.66 -10.90
CA THR A 716 0.35 31.85 -9.92
C THR A 716 0.60 30.88 -8.77
N LYS A 717 0.27 31.27 -7.54
CA LYS A 717 0.26 30.36 -6.38
C LYS A 717 -1.10 30.37 -5.71
N ASP A 718 -1.56 29.20 -5.29
CA ASP A 718 -2.67 29.14 -4.34
C ASP A 718 -2.21 29.63 -2.95
N ARG A 719 -3.18 29.85 -2.06
CA ARG A 719 -2.94 30.27 -0.67
C ARG A 719 -2.11 29.30 0.17
N PHE A 720 -1.91 28.06 -0.28
CA PHE A 720 -1.09 27.04 0.39
C PHE A 720 0.34 26.98 -0.17
N GLY A 721 0.66 27.83 -1.15
CA GLY A 721 1.99 27.94 -1.77
C GLY A 721 2.20 26.99 -2.96
N ASN A 722 1.18 26.25 -3.42
CA ASN A 722 1.32 25.41 -4.60
C ASN A 722 1.35 26.30 -5.85
N LYS A 723 2.41 26.17 -6.66
CA LYS A 723 2.62 26.96 -7.88
C LYS A 723 1.98 26.30 -9.09
N GLN A 724 1.36 27.11 -9.94
CA GLN A 724 0.86 26.75 -11.26
C GLN A 724 1.35 27.78 -12.28
N VAL A 725 1.90 27.30 -13.40
CA VAL A 725 2.30 28.15 -14.52
C VAL A 725 1.22 28.04 -15.60
N THR A 726 0.65 29.17 -15.98
CA THR A 726 -0.34 29.26 -17.06
C THR A 726 0.30 29.97 -18.25
N GLU A 727 0.27 29.34 -19.43
CA GLU A 727 0.68 29.96 -20.68
C GLU A 727 -0.45 30.79 -21.29
N VAL A 728 -0.18 32.07 -21.55
CA VAL A 728 -1.14 33.04 -22.08
C VAL A 728 -0.63 33.59 -23.41
N SER A 729 -1.51 33.83 -24.39
CA SER A 729 -1.13 34.47 -25.65
C SER A 729 -0.98 35.99 -25.48
N LEU A 730 0.13 36.55 -25.93
CA LEU A 730 0.34 37.98 -26.17
C LEU A 730 0.64 38.16 -27.65
N GLU A 731 -0.11 39.01 -28.35
CA GLU A 731 0.17 39.35 -29.74
C GLU A 731 0.76 40.76 -29.84
N MET A 732 1.99 40.85 -30.34
CA MET A 732 2.62 42.15 -30.60
C MET A 732 2.30 42.60 -32.03
N ILE A 733 1.62 43.74 -32.15
CA ILE A 733 0.94 44.20 -33.36
C ILE A 733 1.57 45.47 -33.97
N TYR A 734 1.47 45.64 -35.29
CA TYR A 734 2.17 46.68 -36.06
C TYR A 734 1.60 48.10 -35.91
N GLY A 735 0.32 48.25 -35.56
CA GLY A 735 -0.37 49.55 -35.55
C GLY A 735 -0.34 50.23 -36.92
N ASP A 736 -0.26 51.56 -36.93
CA ASP A 736 -0.07 52.39 -38.13
C ASP A 736 1.43 52.59 -38.38
N SER A 737 2.01 51.83 -39.31
CA SER A 737 3.46 51.77 -39.46
C SER A 737 3.99 51.37 -40.84
N ILE A 738 5.27 51.67 -41.07
CA ILE A 738 6.07 51.13 -42.17
C ILE A 738 7.19 50.27 -41.57
N ALA A 739 7.24 48.99 -41.93
CA ALA A 739 8.27 48.05 -41.49
C ALA A 739 9.32 47.84 -42.60
N TYR A 740 10.57 48.19 -42.27
CA TYR A 740 11.77 47.92 -43.04
C TYR A 740 12.34 46.60 -42.56
N VAL A 741 12.58 45.66 -43.47
CA VAL A 741 13.04 44.32 -43.14
C VAL A 741 14.45 44.13 -43.69
N GLY A 742 15.43 44.25 -42.80
CA GLY A 742 16.87 44.09 -43.06
C GLY A 742 17.28 42.63 -43.19
N TYR A 743 18.51 42.28 -42.84
CA TYR A 743 19.07 40.96 -43.06
C TYR A 743 18.20 39.83 -42.44
N ASN A 744 18.28 38.61 -42.99
CA ASN A 744 17.56 37.43 -42.45
C ASN A 744 16.02 37.50 -42.32
N ASN A 745 15.33 38.44 -42.96
CA ASN A 745 13.92 38.75 -42.67
C ASN A 745 13.67 39.29 -41.25
N GLU A 746 14.70 39.81 -40.61
CA GLU A 746 14.58 40.58 -39.38
C GLU A 746 14.09 41.98 -39.72
N ILE A 747 13.16 42.49 -38.92
CA ILE A 747 12.70 43.87 -39.05
C ILE A 747 13.86 44.77 -38.60
N ALA A 748 14.47 45.47 -39.54
CA ALA A 748 15.51 46.45 -39.24
C ALA A 748 14.94 47.66 -38.52
N SER A 749 13.74 48.09 -38.91
CA SER A 749 13.00 49.12 -38.17
C SER A 749 11.51 49.06 -38.50
N VAL A 750 10.64 49.11 -37.49
CA VAL A 750 9.25 49.55 -37.67
C VAL A 750 9.20 51.03 -37.35
N ILE A 751 8.81 51.85 -38.33
CA ILE A 751 8.46 53.26 -38.13
C ILE A 751 6.95 53.33 -37.88
N THR A 752 6.54 53.45 -36.63
CA THR A 752 5.15 53.60 -36.20
C THR A 752 4.80 55.06 -35.96
N LEU A 753 3.61 55.47 -36.39
CA LEU A 753 3.03 56.77 -36.08
C LEU A 753 2.51 56.74 -34.62
N LYS A 754 3.12 57.50 -33.72
CA LYS A 754 2.58 57.72 -32.37
C LYS A 754 1.62 58.90 -32.44
N HIS A 755 0.39 58.62 -32.86
CA HIS A 755 -0.63 59.63 -33.17
C HIS A 755 -0.89 60.62 -32.01
N ASP A 756 -0.95 60.13 -30.76
CA ASP A 756 -1.12 60.96 -29.56
C ASP A 756 -0.01 62.00 -29.34
N GLU A 757 1.20 61.73 -29.86
CA GLU A 757 2.38 62.60 -29.71
C GLU A 757 2.76 63.33 -31.02
N LYS A 758 2.07 63.06 -32.13
CA LYS A 758 2.41 63.47 -33.51
C LYS A 758 3.89 63.28 -33.88
N LYS A 759 4.47 62.16 -33.47
CA LYS A 759 5.89 61.81 -33.72
C LYS A 759 6.03 60.45 -34.39
N LEU A 760 7.06 60.32 -35.20
CA LEU A 760 7.56 59.03 -35.65
C LEU A 760 8.28 58.35 -34.48
N HIS A 761 7.99 57.07 -34.27
CA HIS A 761 8.76 56.18 -33.42
C HIS A 761 9.34 55.06 -34.28
N ALA A 762 10.65 54.83 -34.18
CA ALA A 762 11.36 53.81 -34.90
C ALA A 762 11.94 52.78 -33.92
N THR A 763 11.69 51.49 -34.16
CA THR A 763 12.44 50.42 -33.48
C THR A 763 13.82 50.26 -34.12
N ASP A 764 14.83 49.87 -33.35
CA ASP A 764 16.14 49.50 -33.86
C ASP A 764 16.42 47.99 -33.73
N MET A 765 17.42 47.55 -34.49
CA MET A 765 18.19 46.34 -34.22
C MET A 765 19.61 46.77 -33.83
N ASN A 766 20.18 46.12 -32.81
CA ASN A 766 21.58 46.28 -32.43
C ASN A 766 22.54 45.49 -33.34
N GLU A 767 22.00 44.75 -34.30
CA GLU A 767 22.73 44.07 -35.36
C GLU A 767 22.75 44.90 -36.65
N GLN A 768 23.60 44.47 -37.56
CA GLN A 768 23.89 45.14 -38.82
C GLN A 768 22.73 45.00 -39.82
N ILE A 769 22.20 46.13 -40.31
CA ILE A 769 20.95 46.21 -41.09
C ILE A 769 20.94 45.26 -42.27
N HIS A 770 22.01 45.25 -43.08
CA HIS A 770 22.13 44.29 -44.17
C HIS A 770 23.57 43.96 -44.52
N LYS A 771 24.06 42.86 -43.96
CA LYS A 771 25.49 42.51 -43.97
C LYS A 771 26.18 42.38 -45.33
N TYR A 772 25.43 42.30 -46.42
CA TYR A 772 25.98 42.20 -47.78
C TYR A 772 25.92 43.49 -48.61
N PHE A 773 25.36 44.58 -48.09
CA PHE A 773 25.36 45.88 -48.75
C PHE A 773 26.46 46.72 -48.09
N ASP A 774 27.70 46.57 -48.59
CA ASP A 774 28.90 47.24 -48.04
C ASP A 774 29.03 48.66 -48.60
N LYS A 775 28.90 49.66 -47.72
CA LYS A 775 28.84 51.10 -48.05
C LYS A 775 27.75 51.46 -49.06
N GLU A 776 26.69 50.66 -49.12
CA GLU A 776 25.52 50.88 -49.96
C GLU A 776 24.31 51.22 -49.08
N GLN A 777 23.60 52.30 -49.44
CA GLN A 777 22.33 52.67 -48.79
C GLN A 777 21.35 51.49 -48.93
N TYR A 778 20.94 50.93 -47.79
CA TYR A 778 20.05 49.79 -47.75
C TYR A 778 18.61 50.21 -47.47
N MET A 779 18.41 51.15 -46.56
CA MET A 779 17.10 51.70 -46.24
C MET A 779 17.17 53.21 -46.09
N GLY A 780 16.06 53.88 -46.39
CA GLY A 780 15.95 55.31 -46.20
C GLY A 780 14.51 55.75 -46.08
N ILE A 781 14.29 56.76 -45.24
CA ILE A 781 13.05 57.52 -45.20
C ILE A 781 13.35 58.96 -45.59
N THR A 782 12.56 59.48 -46.52
CA THR A 782 12.59 60.89 -46.90
C THR A 782 11.19 61.45 -46.77
N LEU A 783 10.97 62.25 -45.73
CA LEU A 783 9.70 62.95 -45.52
C LEU A 783 9.71 64.23 -46.36
N TYR A 784 8.78 64.35 -47.28
CA TYR A 784 8.48 65.56 -48.05
C TYR A 784 7.24 66.24 -47.47
N ASP A 785 7.20 67.58 -47.55
CA ASP A 785 5.97 68.33 -47.35
C ASP A 785 4.97 68.11 -48.51
N GLN A 786 3.77 68.67 -48.37
CA GLN A 786 2.67 68.53 -49.33
C GLN A 786 2.99 69.11 -50.73
N ASN A 787 4.05 69.91 -50.86
CA ASN A 787 4.47 70.55 -52.10
C ASN A 787 5.63 69.79 -52.80
N GLY A 788 6.14 68.71 -52.18
CA GLY A 788 7.30 67.96 -52.66
C GLY A 788 8.65 68.49 -52.15
N THR A 789 8.67 69.32 -51.10
CA THR A 789 9.89 69.87 -50.49
C THR A 789 10.40 68.96 -49.38
N GLU A 790 11.71 68.66 -49.33
CA GLU A 790 12.27 67.70 -48.38
C GLU A 790 12.36 68.26 -46.94
N LYS A 791 11.70 67.61 -45.97
CA LYS A 791 11.69 67.96 -44.53
C LYS A 791 12.81 67.27 -43.75
N LYS A 792 12.97 65.95 -43.95
CA LYS A 792 13.97 65.13 -43.25
C LYS A 792 14.28 63.90 -44.09
N ARG A 793 15.56 63.71 -44.37
CA ARG A 793 16.12 62.51 -44.99
C ARG A 793 16.97 61.77 -43.95
N VAL A 794 16.65 60.51 -43.71
CA VAL A 794 17.48 59.59 -42.92
C VAL A 794 17.69 58.35 -43.77
N THR A 795 18.95 57.98 -43.94
CA THR A 795 19.38 56.82 -44.70
C THR A 795 20.28 55.99 -43.81
N ALA A 796 20.27 54.68 -44.01
CA ALA A 796 21.21 53.79 -43.36
C ALA A 796 21.84 52.85 -44.38
N GLU A 797 23.15 52.68 -44.27
CA GLU A 797 23.90 51.74 -45.07
C GLU A 797 23.73 50.31 -44.53
N GLY A 798 23.90 49.31 -45.38
CA GLY A 798 23.77 47.91 -44.97
C GLY A 798 24.76 47.49 -43.86
N GLN A 799 25.89 48.19 -43.71
CA GLN A 799 26.87 47.89 -42.64
C GLN A 799 26.62 48.61 -41.32
N GLU A 800 25.71 49.57 -41.27
CA GLU A 800 25.31 50.21 -40.02
C GLU A 800 24.32 49.34 -39.24
N THR A 801 24.15 49.60 -37.95
CA THR A 801 22.97 49.14 -37.22
C THR A 801 21.85 50.16 -37.40
N SER A 802 20.57 49.74 -37.35
CA SER A 802 19.47 50.70 -37.48
C SER A 802 19.30 51.57 -36.23
N LYS A 803 20.15 51.41 -35.22
CA LYS A 803 20.17 52.25 -34.03
C LYS A 803 20.34 53.74 -34.36
N ASN A 804 21.33 54.11 -35.18
CA ASN A 804 21.53 55.50 -35.59
C ASN A 804 20.35 56.02 -36.46
N PHE A 805 19.81 55.16 -37.33
CA PHE A 805 18.61 55.46 -38.12
C PHE A 805 17.40 55.72 -37.21
N ALA A 806 17.15 54.85 -36.25
CA ALA A 806 16.03 54.93 -35.33
C ALA A 806 16.20 56.11 -34.37
N GLU A 807 17.39 56.35 -33.81
CA GLU A 807 17.69 57.54 -32.98
C GLU A 807 17.44 58.84 -33.75
N GLN A 808 17.70 58.88 -35.07
CA GLN A 808 17.43 60.05 -35.92
C GLN A 808 15.98 60.18 -36.43
N VAL A 809 15.20 59.09 -36.44
CA VAL A 809 13.77 59.09 -36.79
C VAL A 809 12.88 59.26 -35.56
N ASN A 810 13.31 58.77 -34.39
CA ASN A 810 12.58 58.86 -33.13
C ASN A 810 12.38 60.33 -32.73
N GLY A 811 11.11 60.73 -32.61
CA GLY A 811 10.75 62.09 -32.25
C GLY A 811 10.66 63.08 -33.41
N VAL A 812 10.90 62.65 -34.66
CA VAL A 812 10.63 63.47 -35.85
C VAL A 812 9.13 63.75 -35.95
N GLN A 813 8.77 65.03 -36.04
CA GLN A 813 7.37 65.47 -36.17
C GLN A 813 6.88 65.38 -37.62
N PHE A 814 5.63 64.95 -37.78
CA PHE A 814 4.93 64.89 -39.06
C PHE A 814 3.62 65.69 -39.00
N GLU A 815 3.12 66.14 -40.16
CA GLU A 815 1.75 66.63 -40.29
C GLU A 815 0.97 65.76 -41.29
N TYR A 816 -0.35 65.69 -41.13
CA TYR A 816 -1.17 64.93 -42.07
C TYR A 816 -1.19 65.62 -43.44
N GLY A 817 -0.97 64.83 -44.49
CA GLY A 817 -0.82 65.26 -45.87
C GLY A 817 0.63 65.24 -46.38
N ASP A 818 1.64 65.20 -45.49
CA ASP A 818 3.05 65.01 -45.88
C ASP A 818 3.24 63.72 -46.70
N VAL A 819 4.23 63.70 -47.59
CA VAL A 819 4.54 62.54 -48.44
C VAL A 819 5.84 61.89 -48.00
N VAL A 820 5.76 60.66 -47.50
CA VAL A 820 6.94 59.82 -47.24
C VAL A 820 7.35 59.12 -48.52
N LYS A 821 8.52 59.48 -49.04
CA LYS A 821 9.26 58.61 -49.95
C LYS A 821 10.08 57.64 -49.11
N VAL A 822 9.79 56.36 -49.24
CA VAL A 822 10.57 55.29 -48.65
C VAL A 822 11.51 54.72 -49.70
N PHE A 823 12.78 54.64 -49.36
CA PHE A 823 13.75 53.84 -50.08
C PHE A 823 13.95 52.51 -49.33
N HIS A 824 13.85 51.40 -50.04
CA HIS A 824 14.33 50.10 -49.58
C HIS A 824 15.12 49.45 -50.73
N ALA A 825 16.37 49.06 -50.48
CA ALA A 825 17.22 48.44 -51.49
C ALA A 825 16.65 47.11 -52.00
N GLU A 826 15.81 46.48 -51.19
CA GLU A 826 14.99 45.30 -51.48
C GLU A 826 13.50 45.63 -51.23
N PRO A 827 12.74 46.14 -52.22
CA PRO A 827 11.42 46.73 -51.98
C PRO A 827 10.31 45.78 -51.49
N ASP A 828 10.38 44.46 -51.73
CA ASP A 828 9.49 43.49 -51.07
C ASP A 828 9.66 43.42 -49.56
N ARG A 829 10.78 43.94 -49.07
CA ARG A 829 11.17 43.90 -47.68
C ARG A 829 10.76 45.20 -46.98
N LEU A 830 9.99 46.05 -47.69
CA LEU A 830 9.18 47.11 -47.12
C LEU A 830 7.70 46.71 -47.04
N LYS A 831 7.11 46.82 -45.85
CA LYS A 831 5.67 46.60 -45.59
C LYS A 831 5.06 47.83 -44.95
N TRP A 832 3.76 48.05 -45.14
CA TRP A 832 3.03 49.10 -44.42
C TRP A 832 1.67 48.61 -43.93
N TYR A 833 1.29 49.15 -42.79
CA TYR A 833 0.17 48.72 -41.98
C TYR A 833 -0.66 49.93 -41.57
N GLN A 834 -1.97 49.74 -41.52
CA GLN A 834 -2.92 50.69 -40.93
C GLN A 834 -3.75 49.93 -39.90
N ASN A 835 -3.80 50.42 -38.67
CA ASN A 835 -4.45 49.77 -37.54
C ASN A 835 -4.13 48.25 -37.46
N ASN A 836 -2.83 47.89 -37.51
CA ASN A 836 -2.28 46.53 -37.58
C ASN A 836 -2.63 45.70 -38.83
N THR A 837 -3.55 46.14 -39.68
CA THR A 837 -3.88 45.44 -40.92
C THR A 837 -2.80 45.74 -41.95
N LEU A 838 -2.20 44.72 -42.57
CA LEU A 838 -1.27 44.89 -43.70
C LEU A 838 -2.06 45.49 -44.88
N THR A 839 -1.88 46.79 -45.12
CA THR A 839 -2.53 47.50 -46.24
C THR A 839 -1.68 47.51 -47.50
N GLY A 840 -0.42 47.07 -47.40
CA GLY A 840 0.35 46.63 -48.56
C GLY A 840 1.81 46.35 -48.25
N GLN A 841 2.51 45.86 -49.26
CA GLN A 841 3.91 45.49 -49.22
C GLN A 841 4.50 45.88 -50.58
N GLY A 842 5.75 46.33 -50.62
CA GLY A 842 6.43 46.60 -51.87
C GLY A 842 6.63 45.31 -52.67
N GLU A 843 6.99 45.40 -53.94
CA GLU A 843 7.21 44.21 -54.76
C GLU A 843 8.70 43.85 -54.85
N LYS A 844 9.03 42.56 -54.96
CA LYS A 844 10.44 42.06 -54.95
C LYS A 844 11.29 42.58 -56.10
N LYS A 845 10.63 43.13 -57.13
CA LYS A 845 11.22 43.84 -58.27
C LYS A 845 10.53 45.17 -58.56
N GLY A 846 9.68 45.66 -57.63
CA GLY A 846 9.03 46.96 -57.74
C GLY A 846 10.04 48.10 -57.60
N ALA A 847 9.55 49.33 -57.67
CA ALA A 847 10.39 50.50 -57.46
C ALA A 847 11.04 50.42 -56.06
N LYS A 848 12.37 50.54 -56.00
CA LYS A 848 13.12 50.67 -54.72
C LYS A 848 12.71 51.91 -53.93
N GLU A 849 12.04 52.84 -54.61
CA GLU A 849 11.50 54.07 -54.06
C GLU A 849 9.97 54.04 -54.13
N LEU A 850 9.34 54.05 -52.97
CA LEU A 850 7.91 53.85 -52.78
C LEU A 850 7.33 55.09 -52.07
N PHE A 851 6.29 55.70 -52.62
CA PHE A 851 5.68 56.91 -52.08
C PHE A 851 4.42 56.60 -51.27
N PHE A 852 4.26 57.31 -50.16
CA PHE A 852 3.14 57.19 -49.23
C PHE A 852 2.69 58.55 -48.72
N LYS A 853 1.38 58.74 -48.53
CA LYS A 853 0.84 59.93 -47.87
C LYS A 853 0.58 59.65 -46.38
N VAL A 854 0.98 60.55 -45.49
CA VAL A 854 0.68 60.45 -44.05
C VAL A 854 -0.73 60.97 -43.77
N THR A 855 -1.57 60.18 -43.11
CA THR A 855 -2.97 60.53 -42.81
C THR A 855 -3.37 60.13 -41.39
N GLU A 856 -4.55 60.57 -40.94
CA GLU A 856 -5.17 60.12 -39.69
C GLU A 856 -5.38 58.60 -39.62
N LYS A 857 -5.33 57.90 -40.76
CA LYS A 857 -5.45 56.44 -40.89
C LYS A 857 -4.10 55.74 -41.09
N GLY A 858 -2.98 56.44 -40.93
CA GLY A 858 -1.65 55.92 -41.22
C GLY A 858 -1.13 56.27 -42.63
N PHE A 859 -0.26 55.42 -43.18
CA PHE A 859 0.43 55.64 -44.46
C PHE A 859 -0.36 55.06 -45.65
N GLU A 860 -0.64 55.85 -46.69
CA GLU A 860 -1.45 55.46 -47.88
C GLU A 860 -0.62 55.41 -49.19
N ARG A 861 -0.79 54.37 -50.03
CA ARG A 861 0.06 53.97 -51.20
C ARG A 861 -0.38 54.50 -52.58
N MET A 862 0.50 54.51 -53.61
CA MET A 862 0.27 54.99 -55.00
C MET A 862 1.02 54.15 -56.11
N ASP A 863 0.38 53.74 -57.23
CA ASP A 863 0.93 52.79 -58.27
C ASP A 863 0.43 53.00 -59.76
N MET A 864 0.97 52.25 -60.77
CA MET A 864 0.68 52.30 -62.26
C MET A 864 0.31 50.88 -62.88
N LEU A 865 0.30 50.57 -64.21
CA LEU A 865 -0.67 49.59 -64.86
C LEU A 865 -0.14 48.48 -65.86
N GLN A 866 -0.61 47.19 -65.82
CA GLN A 866 -0.81 46.19 -66.94
C GLN A 866 -1.29 44.73 -66.53
N GLU A 867 -1.53 43.76 -67.46
CA GLU A 867 -2.28 42.46 -67.27
C GLU A 867 -1.60 41.08 -67.68
N ILE A 868 -1.78 39.96 -66.91
CA ILE A 868 -1.11 38.60 -67.07
C ILE A 868 -1.92 37.36 -66.48
N THR A 869 -1.59 36.06 -66.78
CA THR A 869 -2.18 34.79 -66.22
C THR A 869 -1.18 33.59 -65.94
N ALA A 870 -1.49 32.58 -65.08
CA ALA A 870 -0.57 31.54 -64.48
C ALA A 870 -1.02 30.03 -64.51
N LYS A 871 -0.10 29.03 -64.32
CA LYS A 871 -0.30 27.53 -64.40
C LYS A 871 0.47 26.62 -63.36
N PRO A 872 -0.17 25.92 -62.38
CA PRO A 872 0.48 25.17 -61.25
C PRO A 872 1.27 23.85 -61.50
N GLN A 873 2.08 23.35 -60.52
CA GLN A 873 2.93 22.10 -60.54
C GLN A 873 3.15 21.36 -59.16
N GLN A 874 3.84 20.19 -59.10
CA GLN A 874 4.17 19.42 -57.84
C GLN A 874 5.51 18.60 -57.90
N LEU A 875 6.25 18.45 -56.78
CA LEU A 875 7.58 17.79 -56.60
C LEU A 875 7.80 17.15 -55.19
N VAL A 876 8.94 16.48 -54.95
CA VAL A 876 9.36 15.86 -53.64
C VAL A 876 10.62 16.55 -53.05
N VAL A 877 10.73 16.61 -51.73
CA VAL A 877 11.82 17.31 -51.03
C VAL A 877 13.23 16.80 -51.38
N GLY A 878 14.11 17.74 -51.72
CA GLY A 878 15.49 17.44 -52.16
C GLY A 878 15.63 17.04 -53.63
N THR A 879 14.56 17.14 -54.44
CA THR A 879 14.64 16.95 -55.90
C THR A 879 15.62 17.93 -56.54
N ASP A 880 16.37 17.49 -57.55
CA ASP A 880 17.38 18.33 -58.23
C ASP A 880 16.74 19.50 -59.01
N ILE A 881 17.06 20.72 -58.56
CA ILE A 881 16.53 22.00 -59.05
C ILE A 881 16.95 22.35 -60.49
N GLU A 882 18.04 21.77 -60.98
CA GLU A 882 18.63 22.10 -62.29
C GLU A 882 17.87 21.53 -63.49
N LYS A 883 16.77 20.79 -63.26
CA LYS A 883 16.00 20.07 -64.30
C LYS A 883 14.63 20.68 -64.64
N LEU A 884 14.36 21.93 -64.25
CA LEU A 884 13.03 22.58 -64.36
C LEU A 884 13.02 23.77 -65.35
N ASP A 885 11.93 23.96 -66.11
CA ASP A 885 11.77 24.99 -67.16
C ASP A 885 10.56 25.93 -66.90
N ALA A 886 10.80 27.24 -67.04
CA ALA A 886 9.89 28.34 -66.74
C ALA A 886 8.70 28.49 -67.70
N LYS A 887 8.82 28.04 -68.96
CA LYS A 887 7.77 28.28 -69.97
C LYS A 887 6.48 27.51 -69.70
N ASN A 888 6.55 26.47 -68.88
CA ASN A 888 5.39 25.64 -68.52
C ASN A 888 4.44 26.31 -67.50
N PHE A 889 4.76 27.53 -67.04
CA PHE A 889 4.18 28.14 -65.84
C PHE A 889 3.28 29.39 -66.07
N VAL A 890 3.31 30.12 -67.21
CA VAL A 890 2.53 31.40 -67.41
C VAL A 890 2.03 31.66 -68.85
N ASP A 891 1.18 32.68 -69.04
CA ASP A 891 0.65 33.25 -70.30
C ASP A 891 0.44 34.79 -70.18
N VAL A 892 0.78 35.61 -71.20
CA VAL A 892 0.89 37.10 -71.10
C VAL A 892 0.23 37.84 -72.28
N LYS A 893 -0.28 39.06 -72.05
CA LYS A 893 -0.83 39.97 -73.08
C LYS A 893 -0.30 41.40 -72.91
N ASP A 894 -0.05 42.09 -74.03
CA ASP A 894 0.55 43.44 -74.10
C ASP A 894 1.92 43.60 -73.38
N GLY A 895 2.62 42.48 -73.13
CA GLY A 895 3.97 42.37 -72.57
C GLY A 895 4.70 41.08 -73.02
N GLU A 896 5.88 40.78 -72.46
CA GLU A 896 6.78 39.69 -72.89
C GLU A 896 7.27 38.81 -71.72
N VAL A 897 7.32 37.46 -71.84
CA VAL A 897 7.84 36.53 -70.79
C VAL A 897 9.36 36.34 -70.89
N VAL A 898 10.06 36.51 -69.75
CA VAL A 898 11.52 36.49 -69.64
C VAL A 898 12.07 35.16 -69.10
N GLY A 899 11.40 34.53 -68.13
CA GLY A 899 11.83 33.27 -67.49
C GLY A 899 11.62 33.26 -65.97
N PHE A 900 12.10 32.20 -65.30
CA PHE A 900 12.06 32.14 -63.83
C PHE A 900 12.93 33.24 -63.23
N VAL A 901 12.35 34.00 -62.29
CA VAL A 901 13.05 35.00 -61.48
C VAL A 901 14.06 34.36 -60.54
N GLU A 902 13.68 33.21 -60.00
CA GLU A 902 14.40 32.45 -58.99
C GLU A 902 14.00 30.99 -59.22
N LYS A 903 14.96 30.05 -59.28
CA LYS A 903 14.63 28.63 -59.45
C LYS A 903 13.88 28.12 -58.20
N PRO A 904 12.86 27.26 -58.35
CA PRO A 904 11.99 26.86 -57.23
C PRO A 904 12.72 26.04 -56.17
N ASN A 905 12.46 26.32 -54.88
CA ASN A 905 13.19 25.70 -53.80
C ASN A 905 12.62 24.31 -53.45
N THR A 906 13.25 23.27 -53.98
CA THR A 906 12.89 21.87 -53.74
C THR A 906 13.28 21.35 -52.35
N SER A 907 14.05 22.08 -51.52
CA SER A 907 14.37 21.65 -50.15
C SER A 907 13.36 22.10 -49.09
N LYS A 908 12.39 22.95 -49.45
CA LYS A 908 11.27 23.36 -48.58
C LYS A 908 9.98 22.68 -49.02
N ILE A 909 9.38 21.91 -48.11
CA ILE A 909 8.07 21.25 -48.28
C ILE A 909 6.93 22.25 -48.10
N GLY A 910 5.82 21.99 -48.78
CA GLY A 910 4.61 22.80 -48.82
C GLY A 910 4.37 23.41 -50.20
N GLU A 911 3.26 24.12 -50.30
CA GLU A 911 2.95 24.95 -51.47
C GLU A 911 3.85 26.19 -51.46
N GLN A 912 4.44 26.51 -52.61
CA GLN A 912 5.28 27.67 -52.85
C GLN A 912 4.88 28.33 -54.18
N GLN A 913 5.11 29.63 -54.31
CA GLN A 913 4.82 30.38 -55.53
C GLN A 913 6.12 30.60 -56.31
N VAL A 914 6.22 30.03 -57.51
CA VAL A 914 7.35 30.21 -58.41
C VAL A 914 7.13 31.48 -59.24
N LYS A 915 8.11 32.38 -59.21
CA LYS A 915 8.02 33.69 -59.83
C LYS A 915 8.56 33.66 -61.26
N VAL A 916 7.74 34.06 -62.24
CA VAL A 916 8.11 34.19 -63.67
C VAL A 916 8.02 35.67 -64.08
N GLU A 917 9.07 36.23 -64.68
CA GLU A 917 9.14 37.67 -65.00
C GLU A 917 8.63 38.03 -66.41
N THR A 918 8.04 39.23 -66.52
CA THR A 918 7.52 39.89 -67.72
C THR A 918 7.75 41.43 -67.64
N LYS A 919 7.28 42.28 -68.58
CA LYS A 919 7.53 43.76 -68.57
C LYS A 919 6.57 44.67 -69.38
N ASP A 920 6.52 45.97 -69.01
CA ASP A 920 5.62 47.06 -69.48
C ASP A 920 6.29 48.19 -70.32
N MET A 921 5.49 49.18 -70.73
CA MET A 921 5.89 50.29 -71.63
C MET A 921 6.66 51.48 -71.03
N PHE A 922 6.66 51.69 -69.71
CA PHE A 922 7.58 52.63 -69.05
C PHE A 922 8.90 51.93 -68.64
N GLY A 923 9.01 50.63 -68.93
CA GLY A 923 10.16 49.78 -68.61
C GLY A 923 10.01 49.01 -67.30
N ASN A 924 8.85 49.07 -66.65
CA ASN A 924 8.60 48.38 -65.40
C ASN A 924 8.42 46.89 -65.66
N LYS A 925 9.10 46.05 -64.89
CA LYS A 925 8.95 44.60 -65.00
C LYS A 925 7.85 44.11 -64.07
N GLN A 926 6.99 43.21 -64.55
CA GLN A 926 5.92 42.60 -63.76
C GLN A 926 6.20 41.10 -63.57
N VAL A 927 6.05 40.60 -62.35
CA VAL A 927 6.36 39.21 -62.01
C VAL A 927 5.06 38.47 -61.67
N THR A 928 4.84 37.35 -62.34
CA THR A 928 3.67 36.50 -62.11
C THR A 928 4.05 35.31 -61.23
N GLU A 929 3.27 35.09 -60.19
CA GLU A 929 3.42 33.97 -59.26
C GLU A 929 2.61 32.75 -59.69
N VAL A 930 3.22 31.58 -59.54
CA VAL A 930 2.70 30.32 -60.08
C VAL A 930 2.84 29.18 -59.06
N PRO A 931 1.75 28.51 -58.65
CA PRO A 931 1.82 27.56 -57.55
C PRO A 931 2.63 26.29 -57.87
N LEU A 932 3.43 25.83 -56.91
CA LEU A 932 4.21 24.59 -56.97
C LEU A 932 4.16 23.93 -55.58
N THR A 933 3.88 22.64 -55.49
CA THR A 933 3.83 21.94 -54.18
C THR A 933 4.98 20.96 -54.02
N VAL A 934 5.78 21.07 -52.96
CA VAL A 934 6.85 20.11 -52.61
C VAL A 934 6.40 19.23 -51.45
N THR A 935 6.65 17.92 -51.51
CA THR A 935 6.15 16.93 -50.53
C THR A 935 7.26 16.17 -49.79
N TYR A 936 6.93 15.45 -48.70
CA TYR A 936 7.89 14.84 -47.76
C TYR A 936 8.64 13.62 -48.31
N GLY A 937 8.08 12.91 -49.28
CA GLY A 937 8.59 11.67 -49.85
C GLY A 937 8.77 10.55 -48.82
N ASP A 938 9.86 9.81 -48.99
CA ASP A 938 10.33 8.75 -48.12
C ASP A 938 11.51 9.29 -47.28
N SER A 939 11.27 9.72 -46.04
CA SER A 939 12.23 10.55 -45.30
C SER A 939 12.28 10.37 -43.77
N LEU A 940 13.42 10.70 -43.16
CA LEU A 940 13.61 10.87 -41.71
C LEU A 940 13.71 12.36 -41.37
N LEU A 941 12.93 12.82 -40.40
CA LEU A 941 12.88 14.22 -39.96
C LEU A 941 13.50 14.35 -38.57
N VAL A 942 14.53 15.17 -38.45
CA VAL A 942 15.33 15.38 -37.24
C VAL A 942 14.94 16.72 -36.61
N TYR A 943 14.23 16.69 -35.48
CA TYR A 943 13.83 17.91 -34.76
C TYR A 943 14.74 18.23 -33.57
N GLY A 944 15.08 19.50 -33.43
CA GLY A 944 15.91 20.04 -32.35
C GLY A 944 15.10 20.32 -31.10
N LEU A 945 14.88 21.61 -30.77
CA LEU A 945 14.30 22.03 -29.48
C LEU A 945 12.78 21.81 -29.37
N SER A 946 12.05 21.82 -30.49
CA SER A 946 10.59 21.67 -30.54
C SER A 946 10.10 21.21 -31.92
N TYR A 947 8.78 21.22 -32.15
CA TYR A 947 8.18 20.98 -33.47
C TYR A 947 7.85 22.29 -34.23
N ARG A 948 8.37 23.44 -33.79
CA ARG A 948 8.12 24.75 -34.41
C ARG A 948 8.92 24.94 -35.70
N GLU A 949 8.50 25.89 -36.53
CA GLU A 949 9.21 26.23 -37.77
C GLU A 949 10.66 26.67 -37.45
N GLY A 950 11.65 26.07 -38.11
CA GLY A 950 13.08 26.27 -37.81
C GLY A 950 13.69 25.31 -36.77
N ASP A 951 12.87 24.48 -36.11
CA ASP A 951 13.36 23.36 -35.29
C ASP A 951 13.41 22.01 -36.01
N LEU A 952 12.82 21.86 -37.19
CA LEU A 952 13.19 20.78 -38.11
C LEU A 952 14.61 21.06 -38.63
N LYS A 953 15.61 20.37 -38.07
CA LYS A 953 17.03 20.65 -38.31
C LYS A 953 17.57 19.93 -39.55
N SER A 954 17.01 18.78 -39.90
CA SER A 954 17.35 18.08 -41.14
C SER A 954 16.23 17.13 -41.57
N ILE A 955 16.06 16.97 -42.87
CA ILE A 955 15.23 15.95 -43.49
C ILE A 955 16.15 15.10 -44.36
N VAL A 956 16.33 13.83 -44.01
CA VAL A 956 17.08 12.85 -44.82
C VAL A 956 16.09 12.12 -45.71
N THR A 957 16.19 12.26 -47.03
CA THR A 957 15.22 11.72 -48.01
C THR A 957 15.86 10.69 -48.92
N VAL A 958 15.10 9.64 -49.22
CA VAL A 958 15.45 8.59 -50.19
C VAL A 958 14.94 8.98 -51.58
N HIS A 959 15.85 9.24 -52.52
CA HIS A 959 15.50 9.44 -53.92
C HIS A 959 15.54 8.10 -54.67
N HIS A 960 14.38 7.48 -54.83
CA HIS A 960 14.24 6.13 -55.38
C HIS A 960 14.65 6.00 -56.87
N ASP A 961 14.56 7.09 -57.64
CA ASP A 961 14.93 7.18 -59.05
C ASP A 961 16.46 7.20 -59.26
N THR A 962 17.18 7.88 -58.37
CA THR A 962 18.64 8.07 -58.42
C THR A 962 19.42 7.18 -57.45
N LYS A 963 18.74 6.48 -56.54
CA LYS A 963 19.31 5.66 -55.44
C LYS A 963 20.33 6.41 -54.58
N LYS A 964 20.01 7.67 -54.27
CA LYS A 964 20.83 8.53 -53.42
C LYS A 964 20.03 9.05 -52.23
N LEU A 965 20.72 9.28 -51.12
CA LEU A 965 20.20 10.08 -50.03
C LEU A 965 20.45 11.56 -50.32
N SER A 966 19.47 12.40 -49.98
CA SER A 966 19.69 13.82 -49.75
C SER A 966 19.45 14.14 -48.28
N ALA A 967 20.09 15.18 -47.76
CA ALA A 967 19.75 15.76 -46.47
C ALA A 967 19.58 17.28 -46.62
N THR A 968 18.55 17.84 -46.00
CA THR A 968 18.44 19.30 -45.85
C THR A 968 19.28 19.75 -44.65
N ASP A 969 19.91 20.92 -44.73
CA ASP A 969 20.53 21.58 -43.57
C ASP A 969 19.73 22.78 -43.08
N THR A 970 20.01 23.13 -41.83
CA THR A 970 19.76 24.47 -41.30
C THR A 970 21.07 25.08 -40.80
N LYS A 971 21.10 26.41 -40.76
CA LYS A 971 22.18 27.17 -40.12
C LYS A 971 22.06 27.16 -38.59
N ASN A 972 20.84 26.91 -38.08
CA ASN A 972 20.53 26.86 -36.66
C ASN A 972 21.27 25.70 -35.98
N LEU A 973 21.67 25.90 -34.73
CA LEU A 973 22.21 24.83 -33.91
C LEU A 973 21.16 23.72 -33.74
N ILE A 974 21.64 22.49 -33.59
CA ILE A 974 20.75 21.32 -33.52
C ILE A 974 20.01 21.29 -32.18
N HIS A 975 20.66 21.60 -31.06
CA HIS A 975 20.02 21.72 -29.75
C HIS A 975 20.85 22.47 -28.68
N ASP A 976 20.53 23.75 -28.49
CA ASP A 976 21.32 24.72 -27.72
C ASP A 976 21.59 24.31 -26.26
N TYR A 977 20.62 23.71 -25.57
CA TYR A 977 20.78 23.31 -24.16
C TYR A 977 21.67 22.07 -23.93
N PHE A 978 22.01 21.31 -24.99
CA PHE A 978 22.89 20.14 -24.87
C PHE A 978 24.38 20.49 -24.94
N LYS A 979 24.72 21.78 -25.13
CA LYS A 979 26.12 22.26 -25.14
C LYS A 979 26.98 21.44 -26.14
N ASP A 980 28.20 21.09 -25.74
CA ASP A 980 29.12 20.26 -26.54
C ASP A 980 28.83 18.75 -26.48
N GLU A 981 27.72 18.32 -25.87
CA GLU A 981 27.32 16.92 -25.86
C GLU A 981 26.70 16.49 -27.21
N LYS A 982 26.89 15.22 -27.57
CA LYS A 982 26.31 14.63 -28.79
C LYS A 982 24.78 14.65 -28.71
N TYR A 983 24.12 15.41 -29.60
CA TYR A 983 22.66 15.47 -29.66
C TYR A 983 22.08 14.51 -30.70
N PHE A 984 22.70 14.46 -31.87
CA PHE A 984 22.30 13.61 -32.99
C PHE A 984 23.51 12.86 -33.53
N GLU A 985 23.29 11.67 -34.08
CA GLU A 985 24.29 11.00 -34.90
C GLU A 985 23.61 10.08 -35.89
N PHE A 986 24.09 10.12 -37.13
CA PHE A 986 23.61 9.30 -38.23
C PHE A 986 24.75 8.39 -38.67
N THR A 987 24.47 7.08 -38.71
CA THR A 987 25.42 6.06 -39.16
C THR A 987 24.77 5.19 -40.22
N LEU A 988 25.26 5.31 -41.46
CA LEU A 988 24.93 4.40 -42.54
C LEU A 988 25.89 3.21 -42.51
N TYR A 989 25.32 2.02 -42.45
CA TYR A 989 25.98 0.73 -42.59
C TYR A 989 25.61 0.10 -43.95
N ASP A 990 26.50 -0.72 -44.50
CA ASP A 990 26.10 -1.69 -45.51
C ASP A 990 25.21 -2.78 -44.89
N LYS A 991 24.60 -3.60 -45.75
CA LYS A 991 23.77 -4.76 -45.35
C LYS A 991 24.55 -5.83 -44.56
N GLU A 992 25.88 -5.90 -44.72
CA GLU A 992 26.78 -6.77 -43.95
C GLU A 992 27.09 -6.25 -42.53
N GLY A 993 26.91 -4.95 -42.27
CA GLY A 993 27.11 -4.31 -40.96
C GLY A 993 28.39 -3.48 -40.83
N THR A 994 29.09 -3.19 -41.93
CA THR A 994 30.25 -2.28 -41.95
C THR A 994 29.78 -0.82 -42.02
N VAL A 995 30.40 0.07 -41.25
CA VAL A 995 30.10 1.51 -41.33
C VAL A 995 30.54 2.08 -42.68
N LYS A 996 29.57 2.45 -43.53
CA LYS A 996 29.81 3.24 -44.75
C LYS A 996 30.06 4.70 -44.41
N LYS A 997 29.35 5.24 -43.41
CA LYS A 997 29.48 6.63 -42.96
C LYS A 997 28.94 6.79 -41.54
N ASN A 998 29.69 7.42 -40.64
CA ASN A 998 29.23 7.88 -39.32
C ASN A 998 29.41 9.40 -39.26
N ILE A 999 28.39 10.12 -38.78
CA ILE A 999 28.41 11.57 -38.64
C ILE A 999 27.65 11.93 -37.37
N ALA A 1000 28.34 12.49 -36.38
CA ALA A 1000 27.75 13.03 -35.16
C ALA A 1000 27.57 14.55 -35.25
N VAL A 1001 26.55 15.07 -34.57
CA VAL A 1001 26.27 16.50 -34.42
C VAL A 1001 26.00 16.78 -32.93
N LYS A 1002 26.84 17.63 -32.33
CA LYS A 1002 26.71 18.10 -30.95
C LYS A 1002 25.62 19.16 -30.82
N GLY A 1003 25.11 19.39 -29.61
CA GLY A 1003 24.06 20.38 -29.35
C GLY A 1003 24.35 21.76 -29.93
N LEU A 1004 25.58 22.25 -29.79
CA LEU A 1004 26.08 23.53 -30.33
C LEU A 1004 26.62 23.47 -31.77
N GLU A 1005 26.38 22.39 -32.51
CA GLU A 1005 26.71 22.28 -33.94
C GLU A 1005 25.42 22.37 -34.78
N ASN A 1006 25.53 22.81 -36.03
CA ASN A 1006 24.42 22.83 -36.99
C ASN A 1006 24.50 21.67 -38.00
N THR A 1007 23.40 21.38 -38.68
CA THR A 1007 23.29 20.24 -39.60
C THR A 1007 23.96 20.46 -40.95
N LYS A 1008 24.65 21.58 -41.18
CA LYS A 1008 25.26 21.90 -42.48
C LYS A 1008 26.42 20.99 -42.85
N ALA A 1009 27.29 20.67 -41.89
CA ALA A 1009 28.35 19.68 -42.10
C ALA A 1009 27.75 18.29 -42.37
N PHE A 1010 26.77 17.90 -41.57
CA PHE A 1010 26.00 16.67 -41.73
C PHE A 1010 25.37 16.53 -43.12
N ALA A 1011 24.59 17.52 -43.56
CA ALA A 1011 23.89 17.45 -44.83
C ALA A 1011 24.84 17.43 -46.03
N LYS A 1012 25.95 18.19 -45.97
CA LYS A 1012 27.00 18.14 -47.01
C LYS A 1012 27.59 16.73 -47.14
N GLU A 1013 27.71 16.00 -46.03
CA GLU A 1013 28.26 14.64 -46.02
C GLU A 1013 27.22 13.56 -46.33
N VAL A 1014 25.91 13.84 -46.22
CA VAL A 1014 24.83 12.93 -46.63
C VAL A 1014 24.35 13.15 -48.06
N ASN A 1015 24.39 14.38 -48.58
CA ASN A 1015 23.92 14.72 -49.91
C ASN A 1015 24.69 13.98 -51.00
N GLY A 1016 23.99 13.09 -51.70
CA GLY A 1016 24.54 12.26 -52.77
C GLY A 1016 25.13 10.92 -52.30
N LEU A 1017 25.03 10.57 -51.01
CA LEU A 1017 25.43 9.24 -50.54
C LEU A 1017 24.60 8.16 -51.25
N ALA A 1018 25.29 7.23 -51.91
CA ALA A 1018 24.66 6.09 -52.57
C ALA A 1018 24.30 4.99 -51.55
N PHE A 1019 23.09 4.47 -51.67
CA PHE A 1019 22.59 3.35 -50.85
C PHE A 1019 22.21 2.16 -51.73
N GLU A 1020 22.30 0.95 -51.17
CA GLU A 1020 21.63 -0.23 -51.71
C GLU A 1020 20.38 -0.56 -50.88
N TYR A 1021 19.36 -1.15 -51.51
CA TYR A 1021 18.22 -1.68 -50.75
C TYR A 1021 18.68 -2.85 -49.90
N GLY A 1022 18.65 -2.68 -48.57
CA GLY A 1022 19.29 -3.58 -47.62
C GLY A 1022 20.26 -2.88 -46.67
N ASP A 1023 20.81 -1.71 -47.07
CA ASP A 1023 21.63 -0.87 -46.19
C ASP A 1023 20.84 -0.41 -44.96
N VAL A 1024 21.56 -0.19 -43.86
CA VAL A 1024 20.99 0.07 -42.54
C VAL A 1024 21.43 1.44 -42.03
N VAL A 1025 20.49 2.28 -41.62
CA VAL A 1025 20.72 3.58 -41.01
C VAL A 1025 20.42 3.51 -39.53
N LYS A 1026 21.46 3.68 -38.69
CA LYS A 1026 21.31 3.94 -37.26
C LYS A 1026 21.30 5.44 -37.02
N VAL A 1027 20.37 5.86 -36.18
CA VAL A 1027 20.18 7.24 -35.75
C VAL A 1027 20.20 7.28 -34.22
N TYR A 1028 21.23 7.89 -33.65
CA TYR A 1028 21.17 8.36 -32.27
C TYR A 1028 20.49 9.73 -32.23
N HIS A 1029 19.54 9.91 -31.32
CA HIS A 1029 18.87 11.17 -31.05
C HIS A 1029 18.66 11.28 -29.54
N ALA A 1030 19.25 12.30 -28.91
CA ALA A 1030 19.28 12.43 -27.44
C ALA A 1030 17.87 12.55 -26.83
N GLU A 1031 16.89 13.00 -27.62
CA GLU A 1031 15.46 12.98 -27.33
C GLU A 1031 14.69 12.34 -28.49
N SER A 1032 14.67 11.00 -28.58
CA SER A 1032 14.26 10.30 -29.81
C SER A 1032 12.81 10.47 -30.25
N SER A 1033 11.92 10.94 -29.36
CA SER A 1033 10.57 11.36 -29.74
C SER A 1033 10.54 12.51 -30.75
N ARG A 1034 11.67 13.21 -30.92
CA ARG A 1034 11.87 14.26 -31.93
C ARG A 1034 12.50 13.74 -33.24
N LEU A 1035 12.60 12.42 -33.43
CA LEU A 1035 12.87 11.81 -34.74
C LEU A 1035 11.57 11.23 -35.32
N HIS A 1036 11.09 11.79 -36.43
CA HIS A 1036 9.91 11.30 -37.16
C HIS A 1036 10.33 10.64 -38.48
N TRP A 1037 9.48 9.80 -39.06
CA TRP A 1037 9.70 9.27 -40.40
C TRP A 1037 8.41 9.14 -41.23
N TYR A 1038 8.58 9.36 -42.53
CA TYR A 1038 7.54 9.35 -43.55
C TYR A 1038 7.87 8.31 -44.62
N GLN A 1039 6.83 7.71 -45.18
CA GLN A 1039 6.92 6.85 -46.36
C GLN A 1039 5.85 7.32 -47.35
N LYS A 1040 6.25 7.61 -48.59
CA LYS A 1040 5.36 8.09 -49.68
C LYS A 1040 4.42 9.21 -49.23
N ASP A 1041 4.98 10.26 -48.63
CA ASP A 1041 4.26 11.44 -48.09
C ASP A 1041 3.36 11.18 -46.86
N VAL A 1042 3.24 9.95 -46.39
CA VAL A 1042 2.45 9.59 -45.21
C VAL A 1042 3.35 9.47 -43.98
N TYR A 1043 2.95 10.07 -42.86
CA TYR A 1043 3.63 9.90 -41.57
C TYR A 1043 3.48 8.45 -41.09
N VAL A 1044 4.61 7.79 -40.78
CA VAL A 1044 4.64 6.37 -40.37
C VAL A 1044 5.00 6.20 -38.90
N GLY A 1045 5.73 7.13 -38.28
CA GLY A 1045 5.94 7.12 -36.84
C GLY A 1045 7.02 8.06 -36.31
N GLU A 1046 7.22 7.96 -34.99
CA GLU A 1046 8.21 8.69 -34.21
C GLU A 1046 8.84 7.81 -33.11
N GLY A 1047 9.96 8.25 -32.53
CA GLY A 1047 10.55 7.60 -31.35
C GLY A 1047 9.67 7.72 -30.10
N LYS A 1048 9.77 6.78 -29.16
CA LYS A 1048 8.75 6.60 -28.11
C LYS A 1048 9.14 6.96 -26.67
N SER A 1049 10.40 7.32 -26.38
CA SER A 1049 10.77 7.81 -25.03
C SER A 1049 12.14 8.52 -24.98
N LYS A 1050 12.41 9.22 -23.87
CA LYS A 1050 13.74 9.77 -23.53
C LYS A 1050 14.79 8.70 -23.18
N GLU A 1051 14.37 7.45 -23.01
CA GLU A 1051 15.22 6.32 -22.62
C GLU A 1051 15.80 5.60 -23.84
N ILE A 1052 15.00 5.44 -24.91
CA ILE A 1052 15.45 4.84 -26.17
C ILE A 1052 16.07 5.93 -27.04
N LYS A 1053 17.36 6.19 -26.89
CA LYS A 1053 18.08 7.22 -27.66
C LYS A 1053 18.62 6.78 -29.01
N GLU A 1054 18.56 5.49 -29.34
CA GLU A 1054 19.07 4.94 -30.59
C GLU A 1054 17.96 4.24 -31.38
N LEU A 1055 17.90 4.54 -32.67
CA LEU A 1055 16.85 4.11 -33.58
C LEU A 1055 17.47 3.59 -34.88
N VAL A 1056 17.12 2.38 -35.32
CA VAL A 1056 17.66 1.77 -36.54
C VAL A 1056 16.56 1.59 -37.60
N PHE A 1057 16.94 1.80 -38.87
CA PHE A 1057 16.09 1.74 -40.04
C PHE A 1057 16.78 0.97 -41.17
N LYS A 1058 16.03 0.22 -41.96
CA LYS A 1058 16.50 -0.41 -43.20
C LYS A 1058 16.01 0.40 -44.39
N ILE A 1059 16.86 0.64 -45.39
CA ILE A 1059 16.42 1.31 -46.62
C ILE A 1059 15.83 0.26 -47.57
N THR A 1060 14.55 0.41 -47.91
CA THR A 1060 13.79 -0.50 -48.79
C THR A 1060 13.15 0.28 -49.94
N LYS A 1061 12.39 -0.41 -50.81
CA LYS A 1061 11.58 0.22 -51.87
C LYS A 1061 10.40 1.07 -51.35
N ASN A 1062 10.16 1.07 -50.04
CA ASN A 1062 9.15 1.89 -49.36
C ASN A 1062 9.79 2.94 -48.44
N GLY A 1063 11.05 3.31 -48.67
CA GLY A 1063 11.75 4.28 -47.85
C GLY A 1063 12.47 3.65 -46.65
N PHE A 1064 12.42 4.35 -45.51
CA PHE A 1064 13.02 3.91 -44.25
C PHE A 1064 12.04 3.02 -43.47
N GLU A 1065 12.32 1.72 -43.39
CA GLU A 1065 11.54 0.76 -42.58
C GLU A 1065 12.21 0.55 -41.22
N ARG A 1066 11.43 0.63 -40.15
CA ARG A 1066 11.91 0.53 -38.76
C ARG A 1066 12.45 -0.88 -38.43
N LEU A 1067 13.63 -0.95 -37.80
CA LEU A 1067 14.18 -2.19 -37.22
C LEU A 1067 14.28 -2.08 -35.68
N ASP A 1068 13.58 -2.95 -34.96
CA ASP A 1068 13.61 -3.03 -33.49
C ASP A 1068 14.64 -4.03 -32.93
N GLY A 1069 15.75 -4.17 -33.66
CA GLY A 1069 16.90 -5.00 -33.31
C GLY A 1069 16.96 -6.34 -34.04
N GLU A 1070 18.15 -6.73 -34.50
CA GLU A 1070 18.37 -8.02 -35.18
C GLU A 1070 18.78 -9.16 -34.24
N GLN A 1071 19.00 -8.87 -32.94
CA GLN A 1071 19.37 -9.91 -31.97
C GLN A 1071 18.16 -10.74 -31.50
N THR A 1072 18.30 -12.06 -31.61
CA THR A 1072 17.46 -12.99 -30.85
C THR A 1072 18.17 -13.31 -29.55
N VAL A 1073 17.52 -12.96 -28.44
CA VAL A 1073 18.04 -13.15 -27.08
C VAL A 1073 17.15 -14.16 -26.39
N LYS A 1074 17.74 -15.28 -26.00
CA LYS A 1074 17.08 -16.36 -25.27
C LYS A 1074 17.58 -16.31 -23.83
N ALA A 1075 16.66 -16.11 -22.88
CA ALA A 1075 16.97 -16.20 -21.47
C ALA A 1075 17.47 -17.61 -21.14
N ASN A 1076 18.58 -17.71 -20.43
CA ASN A 1076 19.18 -18.97 -19.98
C ASN A 1076 19.17 -19.01 -18.44
N PRO A 1077 18.10 -19.54 -17.81
CA PRO A 1077 17.94 -19.53 -16.35
C PRO A 1077 19.16 -20.10 -15.64
N GLN A 1078 19.65 -19.40 -14.62
CA GLN A 1078 20.83 -19.81 -13.86
C GLN A 1078 20.45 -20.26 -12.46
N LYS A 1079 21.31 -21.10 -11.88
CA LYS A 1079 21.30 -21.41 -10.45
C LYS A 1079 22.60 -20.93 -9.83
N VAL A 1080 22.51 -20.25 -8.70
CA VAL A 1080 23.68 -19.82 -7.90
C VAL A 1080 23.50 -20.29 -6.46
N VAL A 1081 24.59 -20.30 -5.70
CA VAL A 1081 24.55 -20.65 -4.28
C VAL A 1081 24.36 -19.38 -3.44
N ILE A 1082 23.61 -19.48 -2.35
CA ILE A 1082 23.42 -18.39 -1.38
C ILE A 1082 24.76 -17.86 -0.86
N GLY A 1083 24.91 -16.54 -0.86
CA GLY A 1083 26.15 -15.86 -0.47
C GLY A 1083 27.21 -15.74 -1.57
N THR A 1084 26.99 -16.27 -2.79
CA THR A 1084 27.88 -16.01 -3.94
C THR A 1084 28.01 -14.51 -4.16
N ASN A 1085 29.22 -13.95 -4.22
CA ASN A 1085 29.39 -12.53 -4.50
C ASN A 1085 28.74 -12.18 -5.86
N SER A 1086 27.75 -11.29 -5.85
CA SER A 1086 27.02 -10.91 -7.06
C SER A 1086 27.89 -10.17 -8.08
N GLU A 1087 28.97 -9.52 -7.65
CA GLU A 1087 29.95 -8.87 -8.52
C GLU A 1087 30.80 -9.86 -9.34
N THR A 1088 30.89 -11.14 -8.93
CA THR A 1088 31.67 -12.17 -9.64
C THR A 1088 30.85 -12.98 -10.64
N LEU A 1089 29.55 -12.72 -10.76
CA LEU A 1089 28.68 -13.40 -11.71
C LEU A 1089 28.88 -12.84 -13.13
N ASP A 1090 29.12 -13.73 -14.10
CA ASP A 1090 29.22 -13.35 -15.51
C ASP A 1090 27.84 -13.33 -16.19
N ALA A 1091 27.37 -12.14 -16.52
CA ALA A 1091 26.11 -11.91 -17.24
C ALA A 1091 26.02 -12.70 -18.57
N LYS A 1092 27.15 -13.05 -19.21
CA LYS A 1092 27.18 -13.85 -20.45
C LYS A 1092 26.60 -15.26 -20.28
N LYS A 1093 26.58 -15.81 -19.07
CA LYS A 1093 25.99 -17.14 -18.79
C LYS A 1093 24.45 -17.12 -18.78
N PHE A 1094 23.86 -15.96 -18.49
CA PHE A 1094 22.42 -15.79 -18.22
C PHE A 1094 21.58 -15.60 -19.50
N VAL A 1095 22.20 -15.33 -20.64
CA VAL A 1095 21.51 -15.13 -21.93
C VAL A 1095 22.32 -15.74 -23.07
N GLU A 1096 21.63 -16.40 -23.98
CA GLU A 1096 22.17 -16.85 -25.26
C GLU A 1096 21.74 -15.82 -26.33
N VAL A 1097 22.71 -15.17 -26.98
CA VAL A 1097 22.47 -14.09 -27.96
C VAL A 1097 22.96 -14.52 -29.33
N GLN A 1098 22.07 -14.51 -30.33
CA GLN A 1098 22.44 -14.60 -31.74
C GLN A 1098 22.24 -13.24 -32.40
N GLY A 1099 23.24 -12.78 -33.18
CA GLY A 1099 23.24 -11.46 -33.81
C GLY A 1099 23.67 -10.31 -32.89
N GLY A 1100 24.24 -10.60 -31.72
CA GLY A 1100 24.64 -9.60 -30.72
C GLY A 1100 25.58 -10.13 -29.64
N GLU A 1101 25.89 -9.28 -28.66
CA GLU A 1101 26.76 -9.55 -27.51
C GLU A 1101 26.11 -9.11 -26.18
N VAL A 1102 26.60 -9.62 -25.05
CA VAL A 1102 26.07 -9.33 -23.72
C VAL A 1102 26.82 -8.16 -23.09
N VAL A 1103 26.08 -7.19 -22.53
CA VAL A 1103 26.63 -5.98 -21.91
C VAL A 1103 26.89 -6.19 -20.42
N GLY A 1104 25.91 -6.70 -19.67
CA GLY A 1104 26.00 -6.83 -18.21
C GLY A 1104 24.64 -6.97 -17.53
N PHE A 1105 24.64 -7.00 -16.20
CA PHE A 1105 23.42 -6.96 -15.40
C PHE A 1105 22.88 -5.53 -15.24
N VAL A 1106 21.56 -5.41 -15.11
CA VAL A 1106 20.87 -4.14 -14.85
C VAL A 1106 20.40 -4.12 -13.39
N GLY A 1107 21.22 -3.52 -12.53
CA GLY A 1107 21.03 -3.46 -11.08
C GLY A 1107 21.82 -4.52 -10.31
N ASN A 1108 21.90 -4.34 -8.99
CA ASN A 1108 22.61 -5.25 -8.10
C ASN A 1108 21.80 -6.55 -7.91
N LEU A 1109 22.46 -7.71 -7.97
CA LEU A 1109 21.82 -8.99 -7.66
C LEU A 1109 21.90 -9.25 -6.15
N ASP A 1110 20.77 -9.63 -5.56
CA ASP A 1110 20.70 -10.12 -4.18
C ASP A 1110 20.85 -11.65 -4.18
N THR A 1111 22.04 -12.14 -3.88
CA THR A 1111 22.35 -13.56 -3.69
C THR A 1111 22.23 -14.01 -2.23
N THR A 1112 21.80 -13.13 -1.32
CA THR A 1112 21.67 -13.44 0.11
C THR A 1112 20.34 -14.11 0.45
N LYS A 1113 19.36 -14.04 -0.45
CA LYS A 1113 18.02 -14.61 -0.30
C LYS A 1113 17.81 -15.85 -1.17
N ILE A 1114 17.42 -16.97 -0.55
CA ILE A 1114 17.07 -18.23 -1.24
C ILE A 1114 15.80 -18.07 -2.08
N GLY A 1115 15.74 -18.78 -3.21
CA GLY A 1115 14.55 -18.94 -4.03
C GLY A 1115 14.70 -18.41 -5.46
N LYS A 1116 13.59 -18.46 -6.21
CA LYS A 1116 13.53 -17.95 -7.58
C LYS A 1116 13.32 -16.44 -7.57
N GLN A 1117 14.25 -15.73 -8.19
CA GLN A 1117 14.19 -14.30 -8.47
C GLN A 1117 14.35 -14.05 -9.97
N THR A 1118 14.11 -12.81 -10.40
CA THR A 1118 14.24 -12.40 -11.80
C THR A 1118 15.31 -11.33 -11.92
N VAL A 1119 16.40 -11.65 -12.58
CA VAL A 1119 17.50 -10.72 -12.87
C VAL A 1119 17.34 -10.14 -14.27
N LYS A 1120 17.86 -8.93 -14.49
CA LYS A 1120 17.78 -8.26 -15.78
C LYS A 1120 19.17 -8.22 -16.41
N VAL A 1121 19.30 -8.70 -17.64
CA VAL A 1121 20.55 -8.72 -18.41
C VAL A 1121 20.39 -7.84 -19.63
N GLU A 1122 21.30 -6.90 -19.81
CA GLU A 1122 21.38 -6.07 -21.01
C GLU A 1122 22.26 -6.72 -22.07
N THR A 1123 21.79 -6.68 -23.32
CA THR A 1123 22.41 -7.28 -24.52
C THR A 1123 22.34 -6.26 -25.65
N LYS A 1124 23.29 -6.26 -26.60
CA LYS A 1124 23.29 -5.35 -27.76
C LYS A 1124 23.54 -6.12 -29.06
N ASP A 1125 22.78 -5.80 -30.12
CA ASP A 1125 22.99 -6.42 -31.43
C ASP A 1125 24.25 -5.92 -32.16
N ARG A 1126 24.55 -6.45 -33.35
CA ARG A 1126 25.67 -6.01 -34.19
C ARG A 1126 25.65 -4.52 -34.57
N PHE A 1127 24.50 -3.85 -34.45
CA PHE A 1127 24.34 -2.41 -34.65
C PHE A 1127 24.31 -1.63 -33.32
N GLY A 1128 24.41 -2.31 -32.18
CA GLY A 1128 24.43 -1.73 -30.83
C GLY A 1128 23.06 -1.53 -30.19
N ASN A 1129 21.96 -2.01 -30.78
CA ASN A 1129 20.61 -1.85 -30.20
C ASN A 1129 20.50 -2.62 -28.89
N LYS A 1130 20.33 -1.91 -27.77
CA LYS A 1130 20.22 -2.52 -26.44
C LYS A 1130 18.86 -3.16 -26.20
N LYS A 1131 18.86 -4.36 -25.62
CA LYS A 1131 17.69 -5.12 -25.18
C LYS A 1131 17.92 -5.66 -23.78
N VAL A 1132 17.02 -5.34 -22.86
CA VAL A 1132 17.03 -5.88 -21.49
C VAL A 1132 16.14 -7.12 -21.45
N THR A 1133 16.73 -8.26 -21.12
CA THR A 1133 16.03 -9.54 -21.00
C THR A 1133 15.91 -9.91 -19.53
N ALA A 1134 14.69 -10.24 -19.10
CA ALA A 1134 14.44 -10.82 -17.78
C ALA A 1134 14.82 -12.31 -17.80
N VAL A 1135 15.67 -12.73 -16.87
CA VAL A 1135 16.18 -14.09 -16.73
C VAL A 1135 15.87 -14.58 -15.32
N ALA A 1136 15.37 -15.82 -15.20
CA ALA A 1136 15.18 -16.43 -13.90
C ALA A 1136 16.53 -16.83 -13.30
N LEU A 1137 16.76 -16.42 -12.05
CA LEU A 1137 17.88 -16.85 -11.23
C LEU A 1137 17.33 -17.57 -9.99
N GLU A 1138 17.73 -18.81 -9.78
CA GLU A 1138 17.39 -19.57 -8.57
C GLU A 1138 18.58 -19.58 -7.61
N VAL A 1139 18.43 -18.96 -6.45
CA VAL A 1139 19.42 -19.02 -5.36
C VAL A 1139 19.15 -20.25 -4.53
N THR A 1140 20.17 -21.07 -4.36
CA THR A 1140 20.10 -22.42 -3.78
C THR A 1140 21.09 -22.60 -2.63
N TYR A 1141 20.91 -23.60 -1.76
CA TYR A 1141 21.71 -23.71 -0.53
C TYR A 1141 23.16 -24.16 -0.74
N GLY A 1142 23.49 -24.84 -1.83
CA GLY A 1142 24.83 -25.39 -2.07
C GLY A 1142 25.27 -26.38 -1.00
N ASP A 1143 26.57 -26.39 -0.70
CA ASP A 1143 27.13 -27.07 0.47
C ASP A 1143 27.12 -26.09 1.64
N SER A 1144 26.15 -26.18 2.56
CA SER A 1144 25.94 -25.17 3.60
C SER A 1144 25.33 -25.68 4.91
N LEU A 1145 25.49 -24.86 5.95
CA LEU A 1145 24.94 -25.01 7.29
C LEU A 1145 23.90 -23.89 7.52
N VAL A 1146 22.65 -24.26 7.72
CA VAL A 1146 21.50 -23.35 7.86
C VAL A 1146 21.05 -23.34 9.32
N TYR A 1147 21.22 -22.19 9.97
CA TYR A 1147 20.85 -21.94 11.36
C TYR A 1147 19.46 -21.28 11.39
N GLN A 1148 18.45 -21.99 11.93
CA GLN A 1148 17.12 -21.43 12.15
C GLN A 1148 17.00 -20.87 13.58
N GLY A 1149 16.39 -19.71 13.71
CA GLY A 1149 16.17 -19.02 14.98
C GLY A 1149 14.82 -19.34 15.60
N LEU A 1150 14.16 -18.34 16.16
CA LEU A 1150 12.75 -18.42 16.58
C LEU A 1150 11.85 -18.76 15.38
N GLY A 1151 10.87 -19.65 15.57
CA GLY A 1151 10.01 -20.13 14.46
C GLY A 1151 10.78 -21.02 13.49
N ASP A 1152 10.45 -20.95 12.19
CA ASP A 1152 11.24 -21.58 11.12
C ASP A 1152 12.19 -20.59 10.43
N ASP A 1153 12.30 -19.35 10.94
CA ASP A 1153 13.08 -18.27 10.35
C ASP A 1153 14.57 -18.62 10.29
N ILE A 1154 15.14 -18.58 9.09
CA ILE A 1154 16.58 -18.75 8.89
C ILE A 1154 17.29 -17.47 9.32
N ARG A 1155 18.12 -17.57 10.36
CA ARG A 1155 18.90 -16.43 10.86
C ARG A 1155 20.25 -16.33 10.18
N SER A 1156 20.87 -17.44 9.79
CA SER A 1156 22.16 -17.43 9.08
C SER A 1156 22.34 -18.68 8.23
N VAL A 1157 23.00 -18.52 7.08
CA VAL A 1157 23.50 -19.64 6.27
C VAL A 1157 25.00 -19.50 6.12
N VAL A 1158 25.76 -20.49 6.57
CA VAL A 1158 27.20 -20.61 6.37
C VAL A 1158 27.44 -21.55 5.18
N THR A 1159 27.78 -20.98 4.04
CA THR A 1159 28.02 -21.67 2.77
C THR A 1159 29.51 -21.94 2.56
N LEU A 1160 29.86 -23.12 2.07
CA LEU A 1160 31.20 -23.41 1.60
C LEU A 1160 31.33 -23.01 0.13
N ASN A 1161 32.11 -21.99 -0.16
CA ASN A 1161 32.51 -21.70 -1.53
C ASN A 1161 33.73 -22.55 -1.88
N HIS A 1162 33.51 -23.53 -2.75
CA HIS A 1162 34.53 -24.49 -3.18
C HIS A 1162 35.54 -23.92 -4.20
N GLU A 1163 35.23 -22.77 -4.83
CA GLU A 1163 36.09 -22.11 -5.81
C GLU A 1163 37.18 -21.27 -5.12
N ASP A 1164 36.78 -20.40 -4.17
CA ASP A 1164 37.72 -19.54 -3.42
C ASP A 1164 38.23 -20.16 -2.09
N LYS A 1165 37.65 -21.31 -1.71
CA LYS A 1165 37.90 -22.04 -0.45
C LYS A 1165 37.66 -21.18 0.79
N LYS A 1166 36.59 -20.40 0.80
CA LYS A 1166 36.15 -19.60 1.96
C LYS A 1166 34.72 -19.92 2.35
N LEU A 1167 34.43 -19.69 3.63
CA LEU A 1167 33.07 -19.66 4.15
C LEU A 1167 32.40 -18.33 3.75
N HIS A 1168 31.24 -18.38 3.11
CA HIS A 1168 30.40 -17.22 2.82
C HIS A 1168 29.18 -17.27 3.72
N VAL A 1169 28.88 -16.19 4.44
CA VAL A 1169 27.86 -16.22 5.51
C VAL A 1169 26.81 -15.11 5.35
N THR A 1170 25.54 -15.50 5.31
CA THR A 1170 24.41 -14.57 5.34
C THR A 1170 23.92 -14.31 6.75
N HIS A 1171 23.27 -13.16 6.97
CA HIS A 1171 22.68 -12.78 8.25
C HIS A 1171 21.33 -12.10 8.08
N THR A 1172 20.60 -12.02 9.19
CA THR A 1172 19.41 -11.21 9.38
C THR A 1172 19.69 -10.18 10.47
N ASN A 1173 19.20 -8.95 10.31
CA ASN A 1173 19.21 -7.93 11.38
C ASN A 1173 18.12 -8.15 12.43
N GLU A 1174 17.50 -9.33 12.43
CA GLU A 1174 16.49 -9.75 13.39
C GLU A 1174 17.13 -10.55 14.53
N GLN A 1175 16.52 -10.48 15.72
CA GLN A 1175 16.96 -11.22 16.89
C GLN A 1175 16.95 -12.72 16.60
N ILE A 1176 18.04 -13.42 16.94
CA ILE A 1176 18.22 -14.84 16.63
C ILE A 1176 17.10 -15.67 17.27
N HIS A 1177 16.91 -15.56 18.59
CA HIS A 1177 15.86 -16.25 19.32
C HIS A 1177 15.42 -15.52 20.61
N SER A 1178 14.14 -15.12 20.68
CA SER A 1178 13.60 -14.32 21.79
C SER A 1178 13.72 -14.97 23.19
N TYR A 1179 13.58 -16.30 23.25
CA TYR A 1179 13.57 -17.04 24.51
C TYR A 1179 14.97 -17.39 25.08
N PHE A 1180 16.05 -17.23 24.32
CA PHE A 1180 17.43 -17.52 24.79
C PHE A 1180 18.16 -16.21 25.13
N LYS A 1181 17.71 -15.55 26.20
CA LYS A 1181 18.24 -14.24 26.61
C LYS A 1181 19.51 -14.41 27.45
N ASN A 1182 20.60 -13.84 26.96
CA ASN A 1182 21.97 -13.96 27.49
C ASN A 1182 22.47 -15.42 27.46
N GLU A 1183 21.97 -16.22 26.52
CA GLU A 1183 22.34 -17.62 26.34
C GLU A 1183 22.85 -17.88 24.93
N LEU A 1184 23.95 -18.63 24.83
CA LEU A 1184 24.54 -19.04 23.56
C LEU A 1184 23.54 -19.86 22.73
N TYR A 1185 23.09 -19.31 21.60
CA TYR A 1185 22.12 -19.96 20.72
C TYR A 1185 22.77 -20.66 19.53
N MET A 1186 23.77 -20.03 18.89
CA MET A 1186 24.44 -20.60 17.73
C MET A 1186 25.95 -20.32 17.73
N GLY A 1187 26.72 -21.24 17.14
CA GLY A 1187 28.16 -21.12 17.06
C GLY A 1187 28.79 -21.95 15.94
N ILE A 1188 30.03 -21.63 15.61
CA ILE A 1188 30.86 -22.36 14.66
C ILE A 1188 32.33 -22.29 15.06
N THR A 1189 33.02 -23.43 14.96
CA THR A 1189 34.44 -23.55 15.18
C THR A 1189 35.08 -24.31 14.01
N LEU A 1190 36.03 -23.69 13.33
CA LEU A 1190 36.80 -24.32 12.26
C LEU A 1190 38.17 -24.76 12.81
N TYR A 1191 38.52 -26.03 12.62
CA TYR A 1191 39.82 -26.62 12.96
C TYR A 1191 40.59 -27.01 11.69
N ASP A 1192 41.91 -26.86 11.73
CA ASP A 1192 42.79 -27.40 10.68
C ASP A 1192 42.91 -28.93 10.77
N GLN A 1193 43.57 -29.53 9.77
CA GLN A 1193 43.81 -30.98 9.69
C GLN A 1193 44.58 -31.57 10.89
N ASN A 1194 45.28 -30.75 11.68
CA ASN A 1194 46.01 -31.17 12.89
C ASN A 1194 45.19 -30.95 14.18
N GLY A 1195 43.93 -30.51 14.07
CA GLY A 1195 43.07 -30.20 15.20
C GLY A 1195 43.31 -28.83 15.82
N LYS A 1196 44.09 -27.94 15.20
CA LYS A 1196 44.30 -26.58 15.70
C LYS A 1196 43.14 -25.68 15.29
N GLU A 1197 42.57 -24.96 16.25
CA GLU A 1197 41.51 -23.99 15.98
C GLU A 1197 42.00 -22.85 15.06
N LYS A 1198 41.22 -22.58 14.01
CA LYS A 1198 41.43 -21.51 13.04
C LYS A 1198 40.50 -20.32 13.28
N LYS A 1199 39.27 -20.60 13.72
CA LYS A 1199 38.23 -19.60 13.98
C LYS A 1199 37.18 -20.20 14.91
N HIS A 1200 36.81 -19.49 15.97
CA HIS A 1200 35.63 -19.74 16.79
C HIS A 1200 34.76 -18.48 16.78
N VAL A 1201 33.45 -18.62 16.54
CA VAL A 1201 32.48 -17.53 16.61
C VAL A 1201 31.18 -18.07 17.17
N THR A 1202 30.55 -17.28 18.03
CA THR A 1202 29.33 -17.58 18.77
C THR A 1202 28.38 -16.38 18.69
N ALA A 1203 27.08 -16.61 18.90
CA ALA A 1203 26.10 -15.57 19.11
C ALA A 1203 24.99 -16.04 20.07
N GLU A 1204 24.62 -15.15 20.99
CA GLU A 1204 23.56 -15.36 21.96
C GLU A 1204 22.17 -15.11 21.34
N GLY A 1205 21.11 -15.69 21.91
CA GLY A 1205 19.77 -15.63 21.32
C GLY A 1205 19.21 -14.21 21.19
N GLN A 1206 19.62 -13.27 22.05
CA GLN A 1206 19.25 -11.86 21.94
C GLN A 1206 20.07 -11.03 20.95
N GLU A 1207 21.17 -11.58 20.42
CA GLU A 1207 21.91 -10.93 19.34
C GLU A 1207 21.17 -11.06 18.00
N THR A 1208 21.62 -10.29 17.01
CA THR A 1208 21.31 -10.56 15.60
C THR A 1208 22.45 -11.39 15.01
N SER A 1209 22.17 -12.20 14.00
CA SER A 1209 23.20 -13.04 13.34
C SER A 1209 24.24 -12.24 12.55
N LYS A 1210 24.11 -10.90 12.49
CA LYS A 1210 25.04 -10.00 11.80
C LYS A 1210 26.47 -10.14 12.32
N ASN A 1211 26.68 -10.01 13.63
CA ASN A 1211 28.00 -10.10 14.26
C ASN A 1211 28.65 -11.48 14.01
N PHE A 1212 27.87 -12.55 14.14
CA PHE A 1212 28.29 -13.91 13.79
C PHE A 1212 28.73 -14.01 12.34
N ALA A 1213 27.90 -13.56 11.39
CA ALA A 1213 28.22 -13.63 9.98
C ALA A 1213 29.44 -12.78 9.60
N GLU A 1214 29.52 -11.52 10.04
CA GLU A 1214 30.64 -10.62 9.77
C GLU A 1214 31.98 -11.20 10.24
N GLN A 1215 32.00 -11.95 11.35
CA GLN A 1215 33.20 -12.60 11.85
C GLN A 1215 33.56 -13.92 11.14
N VAL A 1216 32.58 -14.71 10.70
CA VAL A 1216 32.80 -16.01 10.04
C VAL A 1216 33.04 -15.85 8.53
N ASN A 1217 32.41 -14.85 7.90
CA ASN A 1217 32.47 -14.59 6.47
C ASN A 1217 33.91 -14.35 5.98
N GLY A 1218 34.27 -14.96 4.85
CA GLY A 1218 35.61 -14.91 4.28
C GLY A 1218 36.65 -15.81 4.96
N THR A 1219 36.31 -16.55 6.03
CA THR A 1219 37.22 -17.50 6.70
C THR A 1219 37.65 -18.59 5.73
N SER A 1220 38.96 -18.74 5.51
CA SER A 1220 39.50 -19.73 4.57
C SER A 1220 39.57 -21.14 5.16
N PHE A 1221 39.24 -22.14 4.34
CA PHE A 1221 39.32 -23.55 4.68
C PHE A 1221 40.22 -24.34 3.73
N GLN A 1222 40.62 -25.54 4.13
CA GLN A 1222 41.20 -26.55 3.26
C GLN A 1222 40.39 -27.84 3.31
N TYR A 1223 40.43 -28.63 2.25
CA TYR A 1223 39.83 -29.95 2.26
C TYR A 1223 40.56 -30.83 3.29
N GLY A 1224 39.82 -31.38 4.25
CA GLY A 1224 40.35 -32.05 5.42
C GLY A 1224 40.16 -31.30 6.74
N ASP A 1225 39.94 -29.97 6.70
CA ASP A 1225 39.56 -29.18 7.87
C ASP A 1225 38.21 -29.68 8.46
N VAL A 1226 37.99 -29.44 9.76
CA VAL A 1226 36.77 -29.86 10.47
C VAL A 1226 36.03 -28.64 11.00
N VAL A 1227 34.76 -28.50 10.61
CA VAL A 1227 33.82 -27.50 11.13
C VAL A 1227 32.98 -28.16 12.22
N LYS A 1228 33.14 -27.72 13.46
CA LYS A 1228 32.25 -28.03 14.57
C LYS A 1228 31.19 -26.92 14.67
N VAL A 1229 29.92 -27.30 14.64
CA VAL A 1229 28.79 -26.37 14.70
C VAL A 1229 28.07 -26.54 16.01
N TYR A 1230 27.81 -25.45 16.74
CA TYR A 1230 26.92 -25.44 17.90
C TYR A 1230 25.55 -24.87 17.51
N HIS A 1231 24.48 -25.49 17.99
CA HIS A 1231 23.12 -24.95 17.94
C HIS A 1231 22.36 -25.38 19.21
N ALA A 1232 21.86 -24.43 19.99
CA ALA A 1232 21.21 -24.69 21.28
C ALA A 1232 19.98 -25.60 21.12
N GLU A 1233 19.25 -25.40 20.02
CA GLU A 1233 18.22 -26.31 19.51
C GLU A 1233 18.75 -27.01 18.27
N SER A 1234 19.43 -28.15 18.41
CA SER A 1234 20.07 -28.80 17.26
C SER A 1234 19.10 -29.32 16.21
N ASP A 1235 17.81 -29.54 16.53
CA ASP A 1235 16.75 -29.77 15.54
C ASP A 1235 16.41 -28.56 14.65
N ARG A 1236 17.11 -27.44 14.82
CA ARG A 1236 17.00 -26.21 14.01
C ARG A 1236 18.25 -25.90 13.18
N LEU A 1237 19.29 -26.73 13.30
CA LEU A 1237 20.40 -26.76 12.36
C LEU A 1237 20.09 -27.75 11.22
N ASN A 1238 20.14 -27.27 9.99
CA ASN A 1238 20.02 -28.09 8.78
C ASN A 1238 21.33 -28.01 7.99
N TRP A 1239 21.74 -29.06 7.29
CA TRP A 1239 22.89 -29.01 6.39
C TRP A 1239 22.58 -29.60 5.02
N TYR A 1240 23.04 -28.86 4.01
CA TYR A 1240 22.81 -29.12 2.61
C TYR A 1240 24.10 -29.59 1.95
N LYS A 1241 23.97 -30.51 1.00
CA LYS A 1241 25.04 -30.94 0.11
C LYS A 1241 24.56 -30.71 -1.32
N LYS A 1242 25.28 -29.92 -2.11
CA LYS A 1242 24.88 -29.55 -3.48
C LYS A 1242 23.43 -29.03 -3.60
N SER A 1243 22.97 -28.28 -2.61
CA SER A 1243 21.60 -27.74 -2.48
C SER A 1243 20.50 -28.73 -2.11
N GLU A 1244 20.82 -30.00 -1.89
CA GLU A 1244 19.88 -31.00 -1.35
C GLU A 1244 20.05 -31.10 0.16
N LEU A 1245 18.95 -31.17 0.91
CA LEU A 1245 18.98 -31.35 2.36
C LEU A 1245 19.46 -32.78 2.68
N VAL A 1246 20.70 -32.92 3.16
CA VAL A 1246 21.28 -34.24 3.50
C VAL A 1246 21.21 -34.58 4.98
N GLY A 1247 20.92 -33.60 5.83
CA GLY A 1247 20.67 -33.87 7.23
C GLY A 1247 20.17 -32.66 8.03
N LYS A 1248 19.60 -32.98 9.18
CA LYS A 1248 19.05 -32.05 10.16
C LYS A 1248 19.48 -32.56 11.53
N GLY A 1249 19.82 -31.68 12.46
CA GLY A 1249 20.27 -32.10 13.78
C GLY A 1249 19.15 -32.75 14.58
N ASP A 1250 19.52 -33.43 15.67
CA ASP A 1250 18.60 -34.16 16.54
C ASP A 1250 18.68 -33.57 17.95
N LYS A 1251 17.58 -32.91 18.38
CA LYS A 1251 17.44 -32.24 19.68
C LYS A 1251 17.80 -33.11 20.87
N LYS A 1252 17.76 -34.45 20.72
CA LYS A 1252 17.98 -35.43 21.79
C LYS A 1252 19.38 -36.03 21.81
N LYS A 1253 20.24 -35.76 20.82
CA LYS A 1253 21.54 -36.43 20.70
C LYS A 1253 22.74 -35.54 20.96
N PHE A 1254 22.85 -34.39 20.28
CA PHE A 1254 24.01 -33.50 20.41
C PHE A 1254 23.61 -32.03 20.22
N LYS A 1255 24.20 -31.12 21.00
CA LYS A 1255 24.15 -29.66 20.75
C LYS A 1255 25.26 -29.18 19.81
N GLU A 1256 26.26 -30.03 19.57
CA GLU A 1256 27.37 -29.77 18.65
C GLU A 1256 27.48 -30.89 17.62
N ILE A 1257 27.75 -30.53 16.36
CA ILE A 1257 27.92 -31.49 15.26
C ILE A 1257 29.18 -31.13 14.48
N SER A 1258 30.05 -32.12 14.24
CA SER A 1258 31.28 -31.95 13.47
C SER A 1258 31.10 -32.40 12.02
N PHE A 1259 31.67 -31.63 11.09
CA PHE A 1259 31.68 -31.89 9.66
C PHE A 1259 33.09 -31.75 9.12
N LYS A 1260 33.59 -32.77 8.45
CA LYS A 1260 34.82 -32.67 7.67
C LYS A 1260 34.50 -32.00 6.33
N ILE A 1261 35.27 -30.98 5.97
CA ILE A 1261 35.16 -30.32 4.68
C ILE A 1261 35.87 -31.18 3.62
N THR A 1262 35.15 -31.58 2.57
CA THR A 1262 35.70 -32.43 1.49
C THR A 1262 35.47 -31.79 0.11
N PRO A 1263 36.15 -32.24 -0.95
CA PRO A 1263 35.85 -31.80 -2.32
C PRO A 1263 34.41 -32.10 -2.77
N ASN A 1264 33.69 -32.96 -2.05
CA ASN A 1264 32.30 -33.33 -2.33
C ASN A 1264 31.27 -32.54 -1.50
N GLY A 1265 31.71 -31.63 -0.63
CA GLY A 1265 30.87 -30.88 0.32
C GLY A 1265 31.18 -31.23 1.78
N LEU A 1266 30.23 -30.92 2.67
CA LEU A 1266 30.31 -31.28 4.09
C LEU A 1266 30.00 -32.77 4.31
N GLU A 1267 30.83 -33.44 5.10
CA GLU A 1267 30.61 -34.83 5.52
C GLU A 1267 30.64 -34.91 7.03
N GLN A 1268 29.52 -35.32 7.64
CA GLN A 1268 29.40 -35.41 9.10
C GLN A 1268 30.39 -36.44 9.64
N VAL A 1269 31.10 -36.07 10.72
CA VAL A 1269 32.01 -36.95 11.47
C VAL A 1269 31.56 -37.00 12.93
N GLN A 1270 31.88 -38.11 13.60
CA GLN A 1270 31.63 -38.32 15.03
C GLN A 1270 32.76 -37.72 15.87
#